data_AF-A0A8H4GZV1-F1
#
_entry.id   AF-A0A8H4GZV1-F1
#
_cell.length_a   1.000
_cell.length_b   1.000
_cell.length_c   1.000
_cell.angle_alpha   90.00
_cell.angle_beta   90.00
_cell.angle_gamma   90.00
#
_symmetry.space_group_name_H-M   'P 1'
#
loop_
_entity.id
_entity.type
_entity.pdbx_description
1 polymer ?
#
loop_
_entity_poly.entity_id
_entity_poly.type
_entity_poly.pdbx_seq_one_letter_code
_entity_poly.pdbx_strand_id
1 'polypeptide(L)'
;MPTFSDVDVKELKTYQQLFLYFVPTVANAGFINLIVVVVRLHWFEKRLKKLAPTLLQSGSSRSKDAEAQPAKFNADGPSEANTAQMHSSASFDNQLKLNNIKEGFSGDMIASSRTMTTMATRTQPNTDKFPLQTAQKLYTYRRRANAIEGQGHAITEIDDHDHFEHADDEDNQTDIARHRTLVSGIPLERVASSMFVLGSYPSRSQERQTRRTISLAKDPELPQLSSQASLGRNSKFYNLTPEDREALGGIEYRSLRLLLKITLGYFVGLHVFGVICLVPWIQHADPKYRDYLKECGQGNIWWALYTSQTMVNNLGFTLTPDSMISFRDAAFPMFIMSFLAYAGHTMYPCFLRLIIWIMFKCAPKHSSIREPLSFLLNYPRRCYTLLFRSRPTWVLFGILFVLNFVDVLLIVVLDLHNPAVNTLPGGHRILAAIFQAASARHTGTSSFNLAEVNPAVQFSLLVMMYISIFPIAISIRASNTYEERALGLYPSNQEELDENNGINYVTTHVRNQLSFDLWYIFLGIFCICATEARRIMDPSEPGFSVFAIFFEAVSAYIDERILSIRFLILTSIMETRIQLRGFETAGTLKAFNREDIQDLLGRIPARRGSHDELSAQPRKFLIDVDATLQSLLEREDTDRNMQITIEDVGPKVLSVGTAASSGYNRFDVRGTYMLSNLLQELTIAKDYGRKHIVLDEARLSENPVARLSRLIKNSFWDALTRRIDGSNIEVAGRDPKDWTDDPRPRIYIPHGAPEQFEYYKGIAKEHPELRLDVQMLDENITPDYVRDLNSKPGLLALAIQKKYNESTQKTEYLGVPFVVPGGRFNELYGWDSYMESLGLLVSNRVDLAKAMVINFCFCIKHYGKILNANRSYYLTRSQPPFLTDMALRVYERIKNEPDAMDFLRNATLAAIKEYYSVWTAAPRYDELSGLSRYRPEGRGVPPETEPTHFTHILSPYAEKHGMTFKEFVQAYNEGKVQEPELDEYFLHDRAVRESGHDTSYRLERVCANLATVDLNSLLYKYEVDIARIIRTYFKDRLEIPPEFRTESTKDIESESSSVWDRRARRRKVRMDTYLWDDEKGMYFDYDTVLQKRTTYESATTFWAMWAGLATPHQAAELVRKALPRFEAYGGLVSGTEESRGAVGLDRPNRQWDYPYGWAPQQMLAWTGLLRYGYQEEAERLAYKWLYMITKAFVDFNGVVVEKYDVTRPIDPHRVDAEYGNQGVDFKGAPREGFGWVNASYVYGLEFLNAHQRRALGAITPWETYSKAIAVQDAY
;
A
#
# COMPACT_ATOMS: atom_id res chain seq x y z
N MET A 1 18.49 -6.93 40.23
CA MET A 1 17.95 -8.31 40.42
C MET A 1 19.14 -9.25 40.31
N PRO A 2 19.45 -10.05 41.34
CA PRO A 2 20.47 -11.08 41.21
C PRO A 2 19.91 -12.24 40.38
N THR A 3 20.54 -12.53 39.26
CA THR A 3 20.32 -13.75 38.49
C THR A 3 21.66 -14.44 38.35
N PHE A 4 21.99 -15.36 39.25
CA PHE A 4 21.59 -16.78 39.25
C PHE A 4 22.75 -17.67 38.75
N SER A 5 23.94 -17.52 39.34
CA SER A 5 24.97 -18.59 39.40
C SER A 5 25.18 -19.09 40.84
N ASP A 6 24.94 -18.23 41.85
CA ASP A 6 25.08 -18.54 43.29
C ASP A 6 23.83 -19.12 43.97
N VAL A 7 22.80 -19.59 43.25
CA VAL A 7 21.64 -20.22 43.91
C VAL A 7 21.89 -21.69 44.17
N ASP A 8 22.12 -22.00 45.44
CA ASP A 8 22.19 -23.37 45.93
C ASP A 8 20.87 -24.10 45.67
N VAL A 9 20.88 -24.99 44.68
CA VAL A 9 19.73 -25.80 44.27
C VAL A 9 19.24 -26.73 45.40
N LYS A 10 20.02 -26.88 46.49
CA LYS A 10 19.63 -27.49 47.76
C LYS A 10 18.46 -26.78 48.45
N GLU A 11 18.30 -25.47 48.28
CA GLU A 11 17.15 -24.71 48.82
C GLU A 11 15.87 -24.92 47.98
N LEU A 12 16.01 -25.39 46.74
CA LEU A 12 14.89 -25.62 45.84
C LEU A 12 14.20 -26.97 46.11
N LYS A 13 12.88 -26.93 46.28
CA LYS A 13 12.05 -28.13 46.47
C LYS A 13 12.13 -29.02 45.22
N THR A 14 11.97 -30.33 45.38
CA THR A 14 12.11 -31.32 44.30
C THR A 14 11.25 -31.00 43.06
N TYR A 15 10.05 -30.44 43.21
CA TYR A 15 9.23 -30.04 42.04
C TYR A 15 9.83 -28.85 41.26
N GLN A 16 10.55 -27.95 41.92
CA GLN A 16 11.26 -26.83 41.28
C GLN A 16 12.48 -27.37 40.52
N GLN A 17 13.21 -28.33 41.09
CA GLN A 17 14.28 -29.04 40.39
C GLN A 17 13.76 -29.81 39.17
N LEU A 18 12.61 -30.49 39.27
CA LEU A 18 11.97 -31.15 38.13
C LEU A 18 11.50 -30.16 37.05
N PHE A 19 11.00 -28.98 37.45
CA PHE A 19 10.65 -27.90 36.51
C PHE A 19 11.87 -27.40 35.74
N LEU A 20 12.97 -27.12 36.46
CA LEU A 20 14.26 -26.73 35.88
C LEU A 20 14.92 -27.86 35.06
N TYR A 21 14.57 -29.12 35.28
CA TYR A 21 15.01 -30.25 34.45
C TYR A 21 14.19 -30.37 33.15
N PHE A 22 12.86 -30.24 33.21
CA PHE A 22 11.99 -30.47 32.04
C PHE A 22 11.84 -29.26 31.11
N VAL A 23 11.64 -28.05 31.64
CA VAL A 23 11.38 -26.86 30.81
C VAL A 23 12.52 -26.56 29.82
N PRO A 24 13.80 -26.59 30.22
CA PRO A 24 14.92 -26.33 29.30
C PRO A 24 15.10 -27.44 28.25
N THR A 25 14.74 -28.67 28.59
CA THR A 25 14.71 -29.80 27.64
C THR A 25 13.68 -29.58 26.53
N VAL A 26 12.51 -29.01 26.86
CA VAL A 26 11.47 -28.64 25.87
C VAL A 26 11.84 -27.34 25.13
N ALA A 27 12.47 -26.38 25.81
CA ALA A 27 12.91 -25.13 25.22
C ALA A 27 14.18 -25.26 24.35
N ASN A 28 14.84 -26.42 24.33
CA ASN A 28 16.05 -26.65 23.54
C ASN A 28 15.77 -26.52 22.03
N ALA A 29 16.70 -25.90 21.29
CA ALA A 29 16.54 -25.67 19.85
C ALA A 29 16.35 -26.96 19.04
N GLY A 30 16.97 -28.08 19.45
CA GLY A 30 16.78 -29.39 18.85
C GLY A 30 15.37 -29.95 19.08
N PHE A 31 14.81 -29.78 20.28
CA PHE A 31 13.43 -30.19 20.58
C PHE A 31 12.39 -29.33 19.84
N ILE A 32 12.58 -28.00 19.80
CA ILE A 32 11.69 -27.10 19.05
C ILE A 32 11.69 -27.50 17.56
N ASN A 33 12.85 -27.69 16.94
CA ASN A 33 12.94 -28.07 15.54
C ASN A 33 12.42 -29.50 15.25
N LEU A 34 12.47 -30.41 16.23
CA LEU A 34 11.79 -31.71 16.15
C LEU A 34 10.27 -31.55 15.99
N ILE A 35 9.64 -30.69 16.79
CA ILE A 35 8.20 -30.36 16.67
C ILE A 35 7.89 -29.74 15.31
N VAL A 36 8.77 -28.90 14.76
CA VAL A 36 8.62 -28.32 13.41
C VAL A 36 8.51 -29.41 12.33
N VAL A 37 9.34 -30.46 12.40
CA VAL A 37 9.27 -31.59 11.45
C VAL A 37 7.94 -32.34 11.58
N VAL A 38 7.44 -32.54 12.81
CA VAL A 38 6.10 -33.15 13.06
C VAL A 38 4.98 -32.30 12.44
N VAL A 39 5.00 -30.99 12.66
CA VAL A 39 4.00 -30.06 12.11
C VAL A 39 4.04 -30.04 10.58
N ARG A 40 5.22 -29.97 9.96
CA ARG A 40 5.37 -30.04 8.49
C ARG A 40 4.84 -31.37 7.94
N LEU A 41 5.14 -32.49 8.59
CA LEU A 41 4.65 -33.82 8.18
C LEU A 41 3.11 -33.90 8.26
N HIS A 42 2.50 -33.41 9.34
CA HIS A 42 1.04 -33.37 9.50
C HIS A 42 0.35 -32.53 8.40
N TRP A 43 0.89 -31.36 8.04
CA TRP A 43 0.35 -30.56 6.95
C TRP A 43 0.49 -31.25 5.59
N PHE A 44 1.60 -31.97 5.35
CA PHE A 44 1.81 -32.76 4.13
C PHE A 44 0.78 -33.89 4.02
N GLU A 45 0.52 -34.64 5.10
CA GLU A 45 -0.51 -35.67 5.15
C GLU A 45 -1.92 -35.10 4.95
N LYS A 46 -2.23 -33.94 5.54
CA LYS A 46 -3.53 -33.27 5.37
C LYS A 46 -3.75 -32.82 3.93
N ARG A 47 -2.70 -32.34 3.25
CA ARG A 47 -2.74 -32.00 1.81
C ARG A 47 -2.95 -33.23 0.94
N LEU A 48 -2.19 -34.31 1.19
CA LEU A 48 -2.33 -35.59 0.48
C LEU A 48 -3.73 -36.19 0.67
N LYS A 49 -4.29 -36.20 1.89
CA LYS A 49 -5.67 -36.67 2.15
C LYS A 49 -6.73 -35.85 1.42
N LYS A 50 -6.50 -34.56 1.15
CA LYS A 50 -7.41 -33.69 0.38
C LYS A 50 -7.31 -33.91 -1.14
N LEU A 51 -6.16 -34.38 -1.63
CA LEU A 51 -5.90 -34.71 -3.05
C LEU A 51 -6.18 -36.18 -3.41
N ALA A 52 -6.24 -37.07 -2.41
CA ALA A 52 -6.48 -38.51 -2.60
C ALA A 52 -7.75 -38.85 -3.42
N PRO A 53 -8.90 -38.14 -3.29
CA PRO A 53 -10.07 -38.42 -4.13
C PRO A 53 -9.80 -38.16 -5.62
N THR A 54 -9.00 -37.14 -5.94
CA THR A 54 -8.64 -36.76 -7.31
C THR A 54 -7.60 -37.70 -7.91
N LEU A 55 -6.61 -38.13 -7.11
CA LEU A 55 -5.57 -39.08 -7.50
C LEU A 55 -6.12 -40.50 -7.75
N LEU A 56 -7.24 -40.87 -7.11
CA LEU A 56 -7.91 -42.15 -7.37
C LEU A 56 -8.75 -42.15 -8.66
N GLN A 57 -9.06 -40.98 -9.24
CA GLN A 57 -9.80 -40.88 -10.51
C GLN A 57 -8.88 -40.87 -11.75
N SER A 58 -7.62 -40.42 -11.64
CA SER A 58 -6.64 -40.49 -12.73
C SER A 58 -6.08 -41.91 -12.96
N GLY A 59 -6.28 -42.84 -12.03
CA GLY A 59 -5.76 -44.23 -12.11
C GLY A 59 -6.49 -45.17 -13.09
N SER A 60 -7.50 -44.70 -13.84
CA SER A 60 -8.36 -45.53 -14.70
C SER A 60 -8.00 -45.51 -16.19
N SER A 61 -6.72 -45.37 -16.54
CA SER A 61 -6.21 -45.63 -17.91
C SER A 61 -5.06 -46.65 -17.89
N ARG A 62 -5.31 -47.80 -17.25
CA ARG A 62 -4.38 -48.93 -17.20
C ARG A 62 -4.30 -49.61 -18.58
N SER A 63 -3.46 -49.10 -19.47
CA SER A 63 -3.08 -49.84 -20.69
C SER A 63 -2.31 -51.09 -20.29
N LYS A 64 -2.79 -52.24 -20.79
CA LYS A 64 -2.41 -53.60 -20.42
C LYS A 64 -0.90 -53.85 -20.31
N ASP A 65 -0.52 -54.56 -19.25
CA ASP A 65 0.78 -55.23 -19.12
C ASP A 65 0.98 -56.28 -20.22
N ALA A 66 2.11 -56.21 -20.92
CA ALA A 66 2.67 -57.22 -21.83
C ALA A 66 4.15 -56.83 -22.10
N GLU A 67 5.19 -57.63 -21.88
CA GLU A 67 5.30 -58.94 -21.24
C GLU A 67 6.60 -58.99 -20.41
N ALA A 68 6.63 -59.90 -19.44
CA ALA A 68 7.88 -60.45 -18.93
C ALA A 68 7.93 -61.94 -19.28
N GLN A 69 8.53 -62.30 -20.42
CA GLN A 69 9.31 -63.54 -20.61
C GLN A 69 10.18 -63.47 -21.89
N PRO A 70 11.23 -64.29 -22.02
CA PRO A 70 12.41 -63.90 -22.80
C PRO A 70 12.57 -64.59 -24.18
N ALA A 71 13.39 -63.89 -25.00
CA ALA A 71 14.32 -64.40 -26.02
C ALA A 71 13.90 -64.49 -27.51
N LYS A 72 14.91 -64.14 -28.33
CA LYS A 72 15.17 -64.45 -29.76
C LYS A 72 14.69 -63.50 -30.88
N PHE A 73 15.72 -62.89 -31.49
CA PHE A 73 16.03 -62.81 -32.94
C PHE A 73 15.16 -61.98 -33.92
N ASN A 74 15.85 -60.98 -34.49
CA ASN A 74 15.91 -60.58 -35.91
C ASN A 74 14.69 -60.05 -36.71
N ALA A 75 14.91 -58.81 -37.15
CA ALA A 75 14.89 -58.35 -38.56
C ALA A 75 13.58 -57.86 -39.21
N ASP A 76 13.79 -56.77 -39.97
CA ASP A 76 13.03 -56.20 -41.09
C ASP A 76 11.59 -55.67 -40.88
N GLY A 77 11.32 -54.51 -41.51
CA GLY A 77 9.98 -54.03 -41.86
C GLY A 77 9.83 -54.02 -43.39
N PRO A 78 9.13 -53.06 -44.01
CA PRO A 78 7.92 -52.34 -43.59
C PRO A 78 6.81 -52.39 -44.67
N SER A 79 5.55 -52.06 -44.33
CA SER A 79 4.55 -51.57 -45.31
C SER A 79 3.30 -50.97 -44.64
N GLU A 80 2.93 -49.75 -45.04
CA GLU A 80 1.69 -49.35 -45.76
C GLU A 80 0.38 -50.17 -45.59
N ALA A 81 -0.84 -49.62 -45.72
CA ALA A 81 -1.39 -48.25 -45.74
C ALA A 81 -2.95 -48.31 -45.83
N ASN A 82 -3.65 -47.16 -45.74
CA ASN A 82 -5.00 -46.91 -46.31
C ASN A 82 -6.22 -47.66 -45.66
N THR A 83 -7.48 -47.21 -45.69
CA THR A 83 -8.17 -45.96 -46.15
C THR A 83 -9.61 -45.89 -45.60
N ALA A 84 -10.19 -44.67 -45.48
CA ALA A 84 -11.59 -44.30 -45.81
C ALA A 84 -12.80 -45.00 -45.09
N GLN A 85 -14.04 -44.49 -45.02
CA GLN A 85 -14.65 -43.17 -45.27
C GLN A 85 -16.09 -43.08 -44.66
N MET A 86 -16.60 -41.85 -44.53
CA MET A 86 -18.00 -41.40 -44.76
C MET A 86 -19.19 -41.72 -43.81
N HIS A 87 -19.85 -40.63 -43.37
CA HIS A 87 -21.32 -40.38 -43.27
C HIS A 87 -22.20 -41.20 -42.29
N SER A 88 -23.37 -40.72 -41.80
CA SER A 88 -23.99 -39.37 -41.70
C SER A 88 -25.30 -39.46 -40.87
N SER A 89 -25.77 -38.36 -40.24
CA SER A 89 -27.20 -37.99 -39.95
C SER A 89 -28.17 -38.98 -39.27
N ALA A 90 -29.20 -38.63 -38.50
CA ALA A 90 -29.66 -37.42 -37.79
C ALA A 90 -30.96 -37.78 -37.00
N SER A 91 -31.43 -36.92 -36.08
CA SER A 91 -32.85 -36.83 -35.59
C SER A 91 -33.43 -38.03 -34.79
N PHE A 92 -34.44 -37.93 -33.90
CA PHE A 92 -35.05 -36.84 -33.10
C PHE A 92 -35.87 -37.47 -31.94
N ASP A 93 -36.20 -36.68 -30.91
CA ASP A 93 -37.45 -36.72 -30.10
C ASP A 93 -37.80 -37.75 -28.96
N ASN A 94 -37.95 -37.18 -27.75
CA ASN A 94 -39.20 -37.06 -26.91
C ASN A 94 -39.62 -37.98 -25.72
N GLN A 95 -40.23 -37.28 -24.73
CA GLN A 95 -41.25 -37.64 -23.70
C GLN A 95 -40.97 -38.39 -22.36
N LEU A 96 -40.98 -37.59 -21.26
CA LEU A 96 -41.94 -37.59 -20.10
C LEU A 96 -42.41 -38.91 -19.40
N LYS A 97 -42.27 -38.97 -18.04
CA LYS A 97 -43.41 -38.93 -17.08
C LYS A 97 -43.08 -38.93 -15.56
N LEU A 98 -44.02 -38.33 -14.81
CA LEU A 98 -44.29 -38.29 -13.34
C LEU A 98 -44.30 -39.68 -12.63
N ASN A 99 -44.26 -39.87 -11.29
CA ASN A 99 -45.09 -39.20 -10.25
C ASN A 99 -44.72 -39.48 -8.75
N ASN A 100 -45.34 -38.67 -7.87
CA ASN A 100 -45.35 -38.55 -6.38
C ASN A 100 -45.64 -39.78 -5.48
N ILE A 101 -45.46 -39.61 -4.13
CA ILE A 101 -46.32 -39.99 -2.94
C ILE A 101 -45.43 -40.09 -1.65
N LYS A 102 -45.73 -39.62 -0.41
CA LYS A 102 -46.87 -38.88 0.22
C LYS A 102 -46.50 -38.26 1.60
N GLU A 103 -47.27 -37.23 2.02
CA GLU A 103 -47.85 -36.86 3.36
C GLU A 103 -47.10 -37.18 4.70
N GLY A 104 -47.09 -36.35 5.76
CA GLY A 104 -47.75 -35.06 6.11
C GLY A 104 -46.95 -34.32 7.23
N PHE A 105 -47.48 -33.50 8.16
CA PHE A 105 -48.86 -33.09 8.53
C PHE A 105 -48.83 -31.74 9.32
N SER A 106 -50.00 -31.19 9.71
CA SER A 106 -50.30 -29.92 10.45
C SER A 106 -49.97 -29.90 11.97
N GLY A 107 -50.04 -28.79 12.74
CA GLY A 107 -50.36 -27.37 12.46
C GLY A 107 -50.59 -26.50 13.74
N ASP A 108 -50.60 -25.17 13.56
CA ASP A 108 -51.22 -24.05 14.32
C ASP A 108 -51.19 -23.83 15.87
N MET A 109 -50.73 -22.59 16.20
CA MET A 109 -51.35 -21.55 17.06
C MET A 109 -51.21 -21.41 18.62
N ILE A 110 -50.98 -20.13 19.01
CA ILE A 110 -51.48 -19.34 20.17
C ILE A 110 -50.79 -19.38 21.57
N ALA A 111 -50.13 -18.26 21.86
CA ALA A 111 -50.13 -17.39 23.07
C ALA A 111 -49.72 -17.81 24.52
N SER A 112 -48.91 -16.89 25.09
CA SER A 112 -49.01 -16.28 26.44
C SER A 112 -48.26 -16.84 27.68
N SER A 113 -47.37 -15.98 28.20
CA SER A 113 -47.23 -15.52 29.60
C SER A 113 -47.03 -16.49 30.79
N ARG A 114 -45.83 -16.41 31.41
CA ARG A 114 -45.54 -16.16 32.86
C ARG A 114 -44.01 -16.12 33.06
N THR A 115 -43.32 -15.16 33.69
CA THR A 115 -43.45 -14.35 34.93
C THR A 115 -42.76 -14.94 36.18
N MET A 116 -41.55 -14.46 36.48
CA MET A 116 -40.99 -14.08 37.80
C MET A 116 -39.90 -13.01 37.51
N THR A 117 -39.80 -11.80 38.07
CA THR A 117 -40.30 -11.10 39.29
C THR A 117 -39.48 -11.25 40.58
N THR A 118 -38.52 -10.33 40.76
CA THR A 118 -38.14 -9.59 42.00
C THR A 118 -37.41 -8.33 41.52
N MET A 119 -37.96 -7.10 41.57
CA MET A 119 -38.11 -6.18 42.73
C MET A 119 -36.82 -5.85 43.52
N ALA A 120 -36.58 -4.64 44.04
CA ALA A 120 -37.01 -3.26 43.71
C ALA A 120 -36.39 -2.27 44.73
N THR A 121 -35.91 -1.08 44.28
CA THR A 121 -35.83 0.25 44.97
C THR A 121 -34.82 1.10 44.15
N ARG A 122 -35.10 2.26 43.53
CA ARG A 122 -36.02 3.41 43.71
C ARG A 122 -35.59 4.44 44.78
N THR A 123 -34.91 5.49 44.31
CA THR A 123 -34.99 6.86 44.84
C THR A 123 -34.83 7.88 43.69
N GLN A 124 -35.83 8.74 43.54
CA GLN A 124 -35.80 10.05 42.86
C GLN A 124 -36.07 11.11 43.94
N PRO A 125 -36.16 12.40 43.61
CA PRO A 125 -35.20 13.26 42.91
C PRO A 125 -34.79 14.41 43.85
N ASN A 126 -34.01 15.40 43.39
CA ASN A 126 -34.24 16.75 43.90
C ASN A 126 -33.98 17.85 42.86
N THR A 127 -34.81 18.88 42.95
CA THR A 127 -34.82 20.08 42.10
C THR A 127 -33.95 21.17 42.71
N ASP A 128 -33.39 22.07 41.88
CA ASP A 128 -33.29 23.48 42.25
C ASP A 128 -33.29 24.42 41.04
N LYS A 129 -33.64 25.69 41.27
CA LYS A 129 -34.02 26.69 40.24
C LYS A 129 -33.17 27.98 40.30
N PHE A 130 -32.56 28.33 39.16
CA PHE A 130 -32.28 29.71 38.68
C PHE A 130 -31.37 30.64 39.57
N PRO A 131 -30.81 31.77 39.08
CA PRO A 131 -31.13 32.55 37.87
C PRO A 131 -29.98 32.92 36.91
N LEU A 132 -30.33 33.60 35.80
CA LEU A 132 -29.43 34.19 34.81
C LEU A 132 -28.60 35.35 35.39
N GLN A 133 -27.37 35.57 34.88
CA GLN A 133 -27.06 36.76 34.05
C GLN A 133 -25.67 36.75 33.38
N THR A 134 -25.66 37.22 32.13
CA THR A 134 -24.59 38.03 31.48
C THR A 134 -23.16 37.48 31.33
N ALA A 135 -22.81 37.04 30.11
CA ALA A 135 -21.66 37.59 29.37
C ALA A 135 -21.70 37.19 27.87
N GLN A 136 -22.02 38.13 26.99
CA GLN A 136 -21.71 38.00 25.56
C GLN A 136 -20.20 38.15 25.35
N LYS A 137 -19.55 37.22 24.65
CA LYS A 137 -18.30 37.47 23.91
C LYS A 137 -18.23 36.56 22.69
N LEU A 138 -18.54 37.12 21.51
CA LEU A 138 -18.19 36.48 20.24
C LEU A 138 -16.67 36.46 20.10
N TYR A 139 -16.09 35.29 19.84
CA TYR A 139 -14.72 35.21 19.34
C TYR A 139 -14.70 35.55 17.84
N THR A 140 -14.53 36.83 17.53
CA THR A 140 -14.23 37.28 16.17
C THR A 140 -12.74 37.13 15.88
N TYR A 141 -12.35 36.26 14.94
CA TYR A 141 -10.98 36.23 14.45
C TYR A 141 -10.74 37.41 13.49
N ARG A 142 -10.32 38.55 14.05
CA ARG A 142 -9.99 39.75 13.27
C ARG A 142 -8.53 39.68 12.84
N ARG A 143 -8.31 39.45 11.53
CA ARG A 143 -7.00 39.52 10.86
C ARG A 143 -6.30 40.84 11.22
N ARG A 144 -5.19 40.78 11.97
CA ARG A 144 -4.40 41.97 12.32
C ARG A 144 -3.50 42.33 11.16
N ALA A 145 -3.91 43.33 10.39
CA ALA A 145 -2.94 44.20 9.72
C ALA A 145 -2.44 45.21 10.77
N ASN A 146 -1.13 45.36 10.88
CA ASN A 146 -0.52 46.53 11.50
C ASN A 146 0.18 47.30 10.37
N ALA A 147 -0.17 48.58 10.21
CA ALA A 147 0.54 49.52 9.38
C ALA A 147 0.79 50.77 10.22
N ILE A 148 2.06 51.17 10.33
CA ILE A 148 2.50 52.53 10.65
C ILE A 148 3.70 52.76 9.73
N GLU A 149 3.46 53.57 8.69
CA GLU A 149 4.25 54.74 8.26
C GLU A 149 5.70 54.83 8.79
N GLY A 150 6.77 55.07 8.02
CA GLY A 150 7.02 55.39 6.60
C GLY A 150 8.56 55.31 6.42
N GLN A 151 9.21 55.61 5.29
CA GLN A 151 8.88 56.28 4.02
C GLN A 151 9.70 55.62 2.88
N GLY A 152 9.38 55.90 1.61
CA GLY A 152 10.30 55.66 0.47
C GLY A 152 9.78 54.69 -0.62
N HIS A 153 9.13 55.24 -1.64
CA HIS A 153 9.05 54.63 -2.99
C HIS A 153 10.40 54.87 -3.73
N ALA A 154 10.73 54.31 -4.91
CA ALA A 154 9.99 53.55 -5.92
C ALA A 154 10.95 52.50 -6.57
N ILE A 155 10.50 51.32 -7.03
CA ILE A 155 10.14 51.00 -8.43
C ILE A 155 11.11 51.56 -9.49
N THR A 156 11.92 50.68 -10.10
CA THR A 156 11.84 50.35 -11.55
C THR A 156 12.45 48.97 -11.84
N GLU A 157 11.85 48.22 -12.77
CA GLU A 157 12.53 47.18 -13.57
C GLU A 157 13.18 47.85 -14.80
N ILE A 158 14.20 47.19 -15.39
CA ILE A 158 14.41 46.90 -16.83
C ILE A 158 15.91 46.65 -17.09
N ASP A 159 16.18 45.81 -18.08
CA ASP A 159 17.49 45.49 -18.66
C ASP A 159 18.40 46.71 -18.89
N ASP A 160 19.72 46.49 -18.88
CA ASP A 160 20.43 46.57 -20.16
C ASP A 160 21.78 45.84 -20.16
N HIS A 161 22.24 45.54 -21.37
CA HIS A 161 23.48 44.86 -21.69
C HIS A 161 24.70 45.83 -21.73
N ASP A 162 25.87 45.24 -21.96
CA ASP A 162 27.10 45.87 -22.51
C ASP A 162 28.05 46.69 -21.60
N HIS A 163 29.15 46.01 -21.24
CA HIS A 163 30.51 46.24 -21.79
C HIS A 163 31.23 47.62 -21.72
N PHE A 164 32.49 47.50 -21.29
CA PHE A 164 33.65 48.40 -21.46
C PHE A 164 33.70 49.72 -20.65
N GLU A 165 34.73 49.82 -19.80
CA GLU A 165 35.94 50.58 -20.19
C GLU A 165 37.21 50.02 -19.53
N HIS A 166 38.37 50.42 -20.05
CA HIS A 166 39.71 49.82 -19.80
C HIS A 166 40.63 50.80 -19.04
N ALA A 167 41.89 50.38 -18.86
CA ALA A 167 43.07 51.15 -18.43
C ALA A 167 43.30 51.34 -16.90
N ASP A 168 44.50 51.16 -16.35
CA ASP A 168 45.76 50.62 -16.93
C ASP A 168 46.75 50.15 -15.83
N ASP A 169 47.84 49.50 -16.29
CA ASP A 169 49.22 49.49 -15.74
C ASP A 169 49.81 48.40 -14.80
N GLU A 170 51.07 48.06 -15.18
CA GLU A 170 52.23 47.49 -14.44
C GLU A 170 52.34 45.99 -14.07
N ASP A 171 52.51 45.17 -15.11
CA ASP A 171 53.76 44.48 -15.54
C ASP A 171 54.73 43.68 -14.59
N ASN A 172 55.28 42.60 -15.18
CA ASN A 172 56.56 41.88 -14.94
C ASN A 172 56.85 40.88 -13.76
N GLN A 173 56.92 39.59 -14.17
CA GLN A 173 58.07 38.67 -14.13
C GLN A 173 58.64 37.95 -12.86
N THR A 174 58.85 36.64 -13.07
CA THR A 174 59.99 35.76 -12.66
C THR A 174 60.15 35.18 -11.23
N ASP A 175 60.00 33.85 -11.16
CA ASP A 175 60.97 32.83 -10.73
C ASP A 175 61.68 32.79 -9.33
N ILE A 176 61.54 31.59 -8.72
CA ILE A 176 62.59 30.76 -8.08
C ILE A 176 63.06 31.01 -6.62
N ALA A 177 63.01 29.89 -5.86
CA ALA A 177 63.85 29.44 -4.72
C ALA A 177 63.56 29.80 -3.23
N ARG A 178 63.40 28.72 -2.42
CA ARG A 178 64.11 28.33 -1.17
C ARG A 178 64.47 29.46 -0.16
N HIS A 179 64.21 29.37 1.15
CA HIS A 179 64.32 28.24 2.10
C HIS A 179 63.27 28.40 3.25
N ARG A 180 62.76 27.35 3.92
CA ARG A 180 63.32 26.64 5.11
C ARG A 180 63.82 27.62 6.21
N THR A 181 63.53 27.46 7.51
CA THR A 181 63.43 26.21 8.31
C THR A 181 62.83 26.45 9.72
N LEU A 182 62.05 25.47 10.25
CA LEU A 182 62.08 24.85 11.63
C LEU A 182 62.06 25.73 12.92
N VAL A 183 61.74 25.26 14.16
CA VAL A 183 61.42 23.94 14.79
C VAL A 183 60.33 24.21 15.87
N SER A 184 59.31 23.39 16.16
CA SER A 184 59.25 22.33 17.20
C SER A 184 57.81 22.25 17.77
N GLY A 185 57.28 21.14 18.27
CA GLY A 185 57.78 19.76 18.32
C GLY A 185 56.66 18.74 18.66
N ILE A 186 56.72 17.58 18.02
CA ILE A 186 56.10 16.28 18.39
C ILE A 186 57.24 15.45 19.11
N PRO A 187 57.20 14.12 19.38
CA PRO A 187 56.13 13.09 19.45
C PRO A 187 56.26 12.14 20.68
N LEU A 188 55.43 11.07 20.74
CA LEU A 188 55.77 9.64 20.95
C LEU A 188 54.46 8.84 21.21
N GLU A 189 54.24 7.58 20.77
CA GLU A 189 55.03 6.68 19.93
C GLU A 189 54.15 5.60 19.26
N ARG A 190 54.61 5.01 18.15
CA ARG A 190 54.06 3.76 17.58
C ARG A 190 54.89 2.57 18.08
N VAL A 191 54.25 1.44 18.35
CA VAL A 191 54.83 0.09 18.15
C VAL A 191 53.69 -0.81 17.62
N ALA A 192 53.55 -1.05 16.31
CA ALA A 192 54.26 -2.03 15.45
C ALA A 192 53.64 -3.46 15.53
N SER A 193 53.69 -4.34 14.52
CA SER A 193 54.52 -4.33 13.30
C SER A 193 53.79 -4.93 12.09
N SER A 194 53.84 -4.24 10.96
CA SER A 194 53.80 -4.89 9.64
C SER A 194 55.23 -5.27 9.25
N MET A 195 55.59 -6.56 9.30
CA MET A 195 56.85 -7.07 8.77
C MET A 195 56.59 -8.37 8.00
N PHE A 196 56.54 -8.27 6.67
CA PHE A 196 57.60 -8.79 5.79
C PHE A 196 57.40 -8.19 4.39
N VAL A 197 58.43 -7.49 3.91
CA VAL A 197 58.48 -6.89 2.57
C VAL A 197 59.07 -7.92 1.60
N LEU A 198 58.54 -8.00 0.37
CA LEU A 198 59.29 -8.05 -0.90
C LEU A 198 58.38 -8.50 -2.07
N GLY A 199 58.56 -7.89 -3.24
CA GLY A 199 58.25 -8.54 -4.53
C GLY A 199 57.15 -7.90 -5.39
N SER A 200 57.61 -7.21 -6.44
CA SER A 200 57.16 -7.39 -7.83
C SER A 200 55.66 -7.37 -8.17
N TYR A 201 55.25 -6.36 -8.96
CA TYR A 201 54.23 -6.61 -9.98
C TYR A 201 54.79 -7.61 -11.00
N PRO A 202 54.01 -8.64 -11.36
CA PRO A 202 53.66 -8.75 -12.77
C PRO A 202 52.17 -9.05 -13.00
N SER A 203 51.69 -8.61 -14.15
CA SER A 203 50.40 -9.00 -14.70
C SER A 203 50.29 -10.52 -14.89
N ARG A 204 49.18 -11.11 -14.45
CA ARG A 204 48.74 -12.41 -14.98
C ARG A 204 47.22 -12.53 -14.96
N SER A 205 46.67 -12.99 -16.07
CA SER A 205 45.26 -13.25 -16.30
C SER A 205 44.70 -14.29 -15.31
N GLN A 206 43.49 -14.03 -14.80
CA GLN A 206 42.61 -15.06 -14.28
C GLN A 206 41.18 -14.85 -14.81
N GLU A 207 40.77 -15.76 -15.68
CA GLU A 207 39.36 -15.97 -16.01
C GLU A 207 38.56 -16.31 -14.76
N ARG A 208 37.37 -15.74 -14.59
CA ARG A 208 36.33 -16.24 -13.67
C ARG A 208 35.00 -15.50 -13.91
N GLN A 209 33.83 -16.12 -13.86
CA GLN A 209 33.42 -17.51 -14.12
C GLN A 209 31.89 -17.45 -14.29
N THR A 210 31.33 -18.08 -15.33
CA THR A 210 29.87 -18.16 -15.50
C THR A 210 29.24 -18.96 -14.34
N ARG A 211 28.38 -18.32 -13.54
CA ARG A 211 27.67 -18.95 -12.41
C ARG A 211 26.56 -19.88 -12.94
N ARG A 212 26.89 -21.17 -13.10
CA ARG A 212 25.99 -22.24 -13.58
C ARG A 212 24.78 -22.46 -12.65
N THR A 213 23.57 -22.36 -13.20
CA THR A 213 22.44 -23.22 -12.78
C THR A 213 22.73 -24.65 -13.27
N ILE A 214 22.47 -25.66 -12.44
CA ILE A 214 22.75 -27.06 -12.78
C ILE A 214 21.47 -27.66 -13.37
N SER A 215 21.50 -28.08 -14.64
CA SER A 215 20.48 -28.96 -15.20
C SER A 215 20.59 -30.32 -14.51
N LEU A 216 19.47 -30.86 -14.03
CA LEU A 216 19.42 -32.14 -13.33
C LEU A 216 19.49 -33.34 -14.28
N ALA A 217 19.57 -33.12 -15.61
CA ALA A 217 19.78 -34.14 -16.64
C ALA A 217 21.05 -35.01 -16.48
N LYS A 218 21.88 -34.73 -15.47
CA LYS A 218 23.08 -35.50 -15.09
C LYS A 218 23.20 -35.77 -13.59
N ASP A 219 22.15 -35.59 -12.78
CA ASP A 219 22.19 -35.89 -11.34
C ASP A 219 21.74 -37.35 -11.09
N PRO A 220 22.67 -38.29 -10.79
CA PRO A 220 22.34 -39.70 -10.65
C PRO A 220 21.55 -40.04 -9.38
N GLU A 221 21.36 -39.08 -8.46
CA GLU A 221 20.65 -39.31 -7.19
C GLU A 221 19.16 -38.94 -7.25
N LEU A 222 18.68 -38.33 -8.34
CA LEU A 222 17.25 -38.05 -8.60
C LEU A 222 16.80 -38.50 -10.02
N PRO A 223 16.93 -39.79 -10.37
CA PRO A 223 16.64 -40.30 -11.71
C PRO A 223 15.15 -40.26 -12.12
N GLN A 224 14.26 -39.86 -11.23
CA GLN A 224 12.81 -39.75 -11.45
C GLN A 224 12.37 -38.35 -11.93
N LEU A 225 13.29 -37.38 -12.01
CA LEU A 225 12.98 -36.03 -12.49
C LEU A 225 13.38 -35.86 -13.96
N SER A 226 12.58 -35.10 -14.70
CA SER A 226 12.79 -34.80 -16.12
C SER A 226 14.12 -34.06 -16.36
N SER A 227 14.67 -34.21 -17.57
CA SER A 227 15.91 -33.53 -17.99
C SER A 227 15.80 -32.01 -18.04
N GLN A 228 14.57 -31.47 -18.06
CA GLN A 228 14.27 -30.04 -18.05
C GLN A 228 14.29 -29.46 -16.62
N ALA A 229 14.13 -30.29 -15.59
CA ALA A 229 14.23 -29.87 -14.21
C ALA A 229 15.62 -29.27 -13.93
N SER A 230 15.64 -28.09 -13.31
CA SER A 230 16.88 -27.35 -13.02
C SER A 230 16.96 -26.96 -11.55
N LEU A 231 18.18 -27.03 -11.01
CA LEU A 231 18.46 -26.75 -9.62
C LEU A 231 19.00 -25.33 -9.45
N GLY A 232 18.23 -24.49 -8.75
CA GLY A 232 18.68 -23.16 -8.36
C GLY A 232 19.61 -23.19 -7.14
N ARG A 233 20.21 -22.03 -6.85
CA ARG A 233 21.22 -21.82 -5.79
C ARG A 233 20.78 -22.30 -4.39
N ASN A 234 19.50 -22.56 -4.15
CA ASN A 234 18.89 -22.72 -2.80
C ASN A 234 18.18 -24.04 -2.59
N SER A 235 18.44 -25.02 -3.45
CA SER A 235 17.70 -26.29 -3.44
C SER A 235 16.21 -26.12 -3.74
N LYS A 236 15.84 -24.95 -4.31
CA LYS A 236 14.62 -24.77 -5.08
C LYS A 236 14.80 -25.39 -6.46
N PHE A 237 13.84 -26.22 -6.82
CA PHE A 237 13.74 -26.88 -8.11
C PHE A 237 12.86 -26.02 -9.02
N TYR A 238 13.27 -25.85 -10.27
CA TYR A 238 12.59 -25.06 -11.30
C TYR A 238 12.34 -25.94 -12.53
N ASN A 239 11.36 -25.56 -13.35
CA ASN A 239 10.98 -26.28 -14.58
C ASN A 239 10.56 -27.75 -14.35
N LEU A 240 9.81 -28.00 -13.26
CA LEU A 240 9.23 -29.31 -12.94
C LEU A 240 7.90 -29.51 -13.69
N THR A 241 7.77 -30.65 -14.37
CA THR A 241 6.49 -31.15 -14.91
C THR A 241 5.49 -31.48 -13.77
N PRO A 242 4.20 -31.75 -14.06
CA PRO A 242 3.25 -32.23 -13.05
C PRO A 242 3.73 -33.51 -12.35
N GLU A 243 4.29 -34.45 -13.11
CA GLU A 243 4.81 -35.73 -12.63
C GLU A 243 6.07 -35.53 -11.76
N ASP A 244 6.98 -34.64 -12.19
CA ASP A 244 8.15 -34.23 -11.40
C ASP A 244 7.74 -33.67 -10.03
N ARG A 245 6.66 -32.89 -9.96
CA ARG A 245 6.15 -32.30 -8.71
C ARG A 245 5.59 -33.37 -7.77
N GLU A 246 4.95 -34.40 -8.30
CA GLU A 246 4.44 -35.53 -7.51
C GLU A 246 5.59 -36.40 -6.98
N ALA A 247 6.53 -36.80 -7.84
CA ALA A 247 7.72 -37.56 -7.45
C ALA A 247 8.54 -36.81 -6.38
N LEU A 248 8.80 -35.52 -6.59
CA LEU A 248 9.53 -34.66 -5.66
C LEU A 248 8.79 -34.51 -4.32
N GLY A 249 7.46 -34.39 -4.33
CA GLY A 249 6.64 -34.37 -3.12
C GLY A 249 6.71 -35.69 -2.35
N GLY A 250 6.71 -36.83 -3.05
CA GLY A 250 6.89 -38.15 -2.46
C GLY A 250 8.29 -38.36 -1.85
N ILE A 251 9.34 -37.83 -2.47
CA ILE A 251 10.72 -37.85 -1.92
C ILE A 251 10.83 -36.95 -0.69
N GLU A 252 10.26 -35.74 -0.74
CA GLU A 252 10.28 -34.78 0.37
C GLU A 252 9.53 -35.33 1.60
N TYR A 253 8.35 -35.94 1.41
CA TYR A 253 7.61 -36.61 2.49
C TYR A 253 8.39 -37.78 3.12
N ARG A 254 8.99 -38.66 2.30
CA ARG A 254 9.85 -39.76 2.79
C ARG A 254 11.07 -39.23 3.55
N SER A 255 11.65 -38.13 3.10
CA SER A 255 12.81 -37.46 3.71
C SER A 255 12.45 -36.83 5.06
N LEU A 256 11.32 -36.13 5.17
CA LEU A 256 10.83 -35.58 6.45
C LEU A 256 10.54 -36.70 7.46
N ARG A 257 9.90 -37.81 7.04
CA ARG A 257 9.61 -38.95 7.92
C ARG A 257 10.87 -39.67 8.40
N LEU A 258 11.93 -39.73 7.59
CA LEU A 258 13.23 -40.28 8.00
C LEU A 258 13.97 -39.32 8.94
N LEU A 259 14.02 -38.03 8.59
CA LEU A 259 14.62 -36.98 9.39
C LEU A 259 14.01 -36.90 10.80
N LEU A 260 12.70 -37.06 10.92
CA LEU A 260 11.99 -37.11 12.21
C LEU A 260 12.55 -38.22 13.13
N LYS A 261 12.84 -39.41 12.57
CA LYS A 261 13.44 -40.51 13.33
C LYS A 261 14.88 -40.21 13.73
N ILE A 262 15.66 -39.61 12.83
CA ILE A 262 17.07 -39.26 13.07
C ILE A 262 17.19 -38.18 14.15
N THR A 263 16.38 -37.12 14.07
CA THR A 263 16.39 -36.01 15.04
C THR A 263 15.86 -36.43 16.41
N LEU A 264 14.77 -37.22 16.47
CA LEU A 264 14.27 -37.80 17.72
C LEU A 264 15.31 -38.75 18.36
N GLY A 265 15.87 -39.66 17.57
CA GLY A 265 16.89 -40.61 18.01
C GLY A 265 18.17 -39.93 18.48
N TYR A 266 18.58 -38.85 17.82
CA TYR A 266 19.70 -38.01 18.25
C TYR A 266 19.43 -37.35 19.60
N PHE A 267 18.32 -36.63 19.72
CA PHE A 267 18.01 -35.84 20.91
C PHE A 267 17.84 -36.72 22.16
N VAL A 268 17.06 -37.80 22.05
CA VAL A 268 16.87 -38.76 23.16
C VAL A 268 18.15 -39.56 23.40
N GLY A 269 18.83 -40.00 22.35
CA GLY A 269 20.05 -40.80 22.44
C GLY A 269 21.20 -40.07 23.13
N LEU A 270 21.35 -38.76 22.91
CA LEU A 270 22.40 -37.96 23.53
C LEU A 270 22.18 -37.78 25.05
N HIS A 271 20.93 -37.57 25.47
CA HIS A 271 20.57 -37.57 26.90
C HIS A 271 20.84 -38.93 27.55
N VAL A 272 20.37 -40.02 26.92
CA VAL A 272 20.56 -41.38 27.42
C VAL A 272 22.06 -41.75 27.49
N PHE A 273 22.85 -41.33 26.51
CA PHE A 273 24.31 -41.57 26.48
C PHE A 273 25.02 -40.94 27.68
N GLY A 274 24.73 -39.66 28.00
CA GLY A 274 25.34 -39.01 29.15
C GLY A 274 24.99 -39.67 30.49
N VAL A 275 23.74 -40.12 30.64
CA VAL A 275 23.29 -40.89 31.82
C VAL A 275 24.01 -42.24 31.93
N ILE A 276 24.12 -42.98 30.82
CA ILE A 276 24.85 -44.27 30.76
C ILE A 276 26.33 -44.10 31.10
N CYS A 277 26.96 -42.97 30.75
CA CYS A 277 28.35 -42.70 31.11
C CYS A 277 28.51 -42.25 32.57
N LEU A 278 27.69 -41.31 33.04
CA LEU A 278 27.90 -40.67 34.35
C LEU A 278 27.37 -41.48 35.54
N VAL A 279 26.25 -42.21 35.41
CA VAL A 279 25.66 -42.98 36.53
C VAL A 279 26.58 -44.12 37.00
N PRO A 280 27.13 -44.99 36.13
CA PRO A 280 28.06 -46.03 36.57
C PRO A 280 29.37 -45.44 37.10
N TRP A 281 29.84 -44.33 36.52
CA TRP A 281 31.06 -43.66 36.97
C TRP A 281 30.92 -43.17 38.42
N ILE A 282 29.91 -42.34 38.73
CA ILE A 282 29.78 -41.76 40.08
C ILE A 282 29.54 -42.81 41.17
N GLN A 283 28.94 -43.95 40.84
CA GLN A 283 28.77 -45.07 41.78
C GLN A 283 30.10 -45.73 42.18
N HIS A 284 31.06 -45.80 41.26
CA HIS A 284 32.37 -46.45 41.44
C HIS A 284 33.53 -45.44 41.62
N ALA A 285 33.23 -44.14 41.62
CA ALA A 285 34.22 -43.07 41.77
C ALA A 285 34.84 -43.06 43.18
N ASP A 286 36.02 -42.44 43.28
CA ASP A 286 36.70 -42.13 44.54
C ASP A 286 35.70 -41.58 45.58
N PRO A 287 35.69 -42.08 46.84
CA PRO A 287 34.81 -41.61 47.90
C PRO A 287 34.72 -40.09 47.99
N LYS A 288 35.82 -39.35 47.76
CA LYS A 288 35.86 -37.88 47.85
C LYS A 288 34.75 -37.17 47.05
N TYR A 289 34.40 -37.68 45.86
CA TYR A 289 33.34 -37.10 45.03
C TYR A 289 31.93 -37.42 45.55
N ARG A 290 31.75 -38.64 46.10
CA ARG A 290 30.46 -39.11 46.64
C ARG A 290 30.18 -38.48 48.01
N ASP A 291 31.22 -38.30 48.82
CA ASP A 291 31.13 -37.64 50.12
C ASP A 291 30.86 -36.14 49.93
N TYR A 292 31.50 -35.48 48.95
CA TYR A 292 31.17 -34.10 48.58
C TYR A 292 29.71 -33.94 48.11
N LEU A 293 29.20 -34.79 47.21
CA LEU A 293 27.79 -34.75 46.81
C LEU A 293 26.83 -34.94 47.99
N LYS A 294 27.21 -35.80 48.95
CA LYS A 294 26.44 -36.05 50.17
C LYS A 294 26.45 -34.84 51.12
N GLU A 295 27.56 -34.10 51.23
CA GLU A 295 27.67 -32.84 51.97
C GLU A 295 26.81 -31.72 51.33
N CYS A 296 26.81 -31.65 50.00
CA CYS A 296 25.88 -30.83 49.22
C CYS A 296 24.41 -31.27 49.34
N GLY A 297 24.13 -32.45 49.93
CA GLY A 297 22.76 -32.99 50.09
C GLY A 297 22.16 -33.59 48.82
N GLN A 298 22.99 -33.89 47.81
CA GLN A 298 22.56 -34.38 46.50
C GLN A 298 22.74 -35.89 46.36
N GLY A 299 21.78 -36.54 45.69
CA GLY A 299 21.88 -37.97 45.40
C GLY A 299 22.74 -38.26 44.17
N ASN A 300 23.73 -39.16 44.30
CA ASN A 300 24.68 -39.51 43.22
C ASN A 300 24.02 -39.79 41.84
N ILE A 301 22.89 -40.51 41.83
CA ILE A 301 22.15 -40.82 40.59
C ILE A 301 21.46 -39.57 40.03
N TRP A 302 20.89 -38.73 40.90
CA TRP A 302 20.23 -37.48 40.49
C TRP A 302 21.24 -36.46 39.94
N TRP A 303 22.42 -36.36 40.56
CA TRP A 303 23.54 -35.59 40.02
C TRP A 303 23.93 -36.05 38.62
N ALA A 304 24.13 -37.35 38.39
CA ALA A 304 24.48 -37.84 37.06
C ALA A 304 23.38 -37.60 36.00
N LEU A 305 22.10 -37.71 36.37
CA LEU A 305 20.96 -37.38 35.51
C LEU A 305 20.91 -35.88 35.17
N TYR A 306 20.96 -35.03 36.18
CA TYR A 306 20.84 -33.58 36.04
C TYR A 306 22.05 -33.00 35.30
N THR A 307 23.27 -33.37 35.69
CA THR A 307 24.51 -32.92 35.03
C THR A 307 24.57 -33.37 33.56
N SER A 308 24.06 -34.57 33.23
CA SER A 308 23.90 -35.00 31.83
C SER A 308 22.91 -34.09 31.07
N GLN A 309 21.78 -33.74 31.68
CA GLN A 309 20.77 -32.86 31.09
C GLN A 309 21.30 -31.41 30.92
N THR A 310 22.03 -30.89 31.92
CA THR A 310 22.66 -29.56 31.92
C THR A 310 23.62 -29.41 30.74
N MET A 311 24.46 -30.42 30.51
CA MET A 311 25.43 -30.43 29.41
C MET A 311 24.78 -30.57 28.03
N VAL A 312 23.70 -31.34 27.90
CA VAL A 312 23.03 -31.51 26.59
C VAL A 312 22.14 -30.31 26.24
N ASN A 313 21.49 -29.68 27.21
CA ASN A 313 20.57 -28.57 26.96
C ASN A 313 21.19 -27.18 27.11
N ASN A 314 22.43 -27.09 27.61
CA ASN A 314 23.11 -25.84 27.95
C ASN A 314 22.30 -25.02 28.96
N LEU A 315 22.21 -25.55 30.20
CA LEU A 315 21.26 -25.05 31.21
C LEU A 315 21.77 -23.87 32.07
N GLY A 316 23.07 -23.63 32.19
CA GLY A 316 23.60 -22.64 33.15
C GLY A 316 23.81 -23.20 34.56
N PHE A 317 22.96 -24.14 34.99
CA PHE A 317 22.88 -24.60 36.38
C PHE A 317 23.43 -26.01 36.63
N THR A 318 24.15 -26.18 37.74
CA THR A 318 24.53 -27.48 38.33
C THR A 318 23.77 -27.71 39.65
N LEU A 319 23.87 -28.93 40.21
CA LEU A 319 23.34 -29.24 41.55
C LEU A 319 24.36 -29.00 42.69
N THR A 320 25.53 -28.45 42.37
CA THR A 320 26.69 -28.30 43.25
C THR A 320 27.09 -26.83 43.35
N PRO A 321 27.22 -26.23 44.55
CA PRO A 321 27.44 -24.79 44.71
C PRO A 321 28.71 -24.25 44.06
N ASP A 322 29.74 -25.08 43.89
CA ASP A 322 31.02 -24.75 43.26
C ASP A 322 31.07 -25.07 41.76
N SER A 323 29.90 -25.17 41.11
CA SER A 323 29.74 -25.67 39.75
C SER A 323 30.36 -27.06 39.56
N MET A 324 31.53 -27.17 38.94
CA MET A 324 32.27 -28.42 38.73
C MET A 324 33.73 -28.33 39.25
N ILE A 325 34.07 -27.35 40.08
CA ILE A 325 35.43 -27.12 40.59
C ILE A 325 35.92 -28.34 41.40
N SER A 326 35.10 -28.95 42.24
CA SER A 326 35.44 -30.17 43.00
C SER A 326 35.56 -31.43 42.13
N PHE A 327 35.18 -31.34 40.85
CA PHE A 327 35.30 -32.41 39.85
C PHE A 327 36.40 -32.13 38.81
N ARG A 328 37.16 -31.04 38.93
CA ARG A 328 38.16 -30.60 37.93
C ARG A 328 39.31 -31.58 37.68
N ASP A 329 39.58 -32.49 38.62
CA ASP A 329 40.54 -33.59 38.45
C ASP A 329 39.91 -34.88 37.91
N ALA A 330 38.59 -34.97 37.80
CA ALA A 330 37.87 -36.13 37.30
C ALA A 330 37.92 -36.22 35.76
N ALA A 331 39.00 -36.80 35.24
CA ALA A 331 39.30 -36.86 33.81
C ALA A 331 38.16 -37.41 32.93
N PHE A 332 37.46 -38.46 33.38
CA PHE A 332 36.37 -39.08 32.61
C PHE A 332 35.11 -38.20 32.53
N PRO A 333 34.55 -37.67 33.65
CA PRO A 333 33.49 -36.65 33.59
C PRO A 333 33.86 -35.43 32.75
N MET A 334 35.05 -34.83 32.96
CA MET A 334 35.47 -33.64 32.22
C MET A 334 35.45 -33.88 30.69
N PHE A 335 35.91 -35.05 30.23
CA PHE A 335 35.86 -35.42 28.82
C PHE A 335 34.42 -35.66 28.31
N ILE A 336 33.63 -36.48 29.01
CA ILE A 336 32.26 -36.82 28.58
C ILE A 336 31.35 -35.59 28.59
N MET A 337 31.45 -34.75 29.63
CA MET A 337 30.65 -33.54 29.75
C MET A 337 31.01 -32.51 28.68
N SER A 338 32.30 -32.35 28.35
CA SER A 338 32.75 -31.53 27.20
C SER A 338 32.14 -32.02 25.89
N PHE A 339 32.12 -33.35 25.66
CA PHE A 339 31.49 -33.92 24.47
C PHE A 339 29.98 -33.66 24.42
N LEU A 340 29.27 -33.82 25.54
CA LEU A 340 27.83 -33.53 25.64
C LEU A 340 27.54 -32.04 25.37
N ALA A 341 28.32 -31.11 25.93
CA ALA A 341 28.21 -29.67 25.71
C ALA A 341 28.42 -29.27 24.23
N TYR A 342 29.37 -29.90 23.54
CA TYR A 342 29.55 -29.69 22.11
C TYR A 342 28.42 -30.31 21.29
N ALA A 343 28.00 -31.55 21.59
CA ALA A 343 26.96 -32.25 20.85
C ALA A 343 25.55 -31.64 21.04
N GLY A 344 25.23 -31.17 22.24
CA GLY A 344 23.89 -30.73 22.62
C GLY A 344 23.35 -29.56 21.80
N HIS A 345 24.10 -28.47 21.73
CA HIS A 345 23.69 -27.24 21.04
C HIS A 345 24.78 -26.71 20.09
N THR A 346 26.01 -26.54 20.58
CA THR A 346 27.10 -25.81 19.93
C THR A 346 27.47 -26.37 18.54
N MET A 347 27.55 -27.68 18.43
CA MET A 347 27.90 -28.40 17.19
C MET A 347 26.73 -29.26 16.68
N TYR A 348 25.51 -29.07 17.19
CA TYR A 348 24.32 -29.82 16.77
C TYR A 348 24.14 -29.88 15.24
N PRO A 349 24.25 -28.78 14.47
CA PRO A 349 24.16 -28.82 13.01
C PRO A 349 25.26 -29.67 12.34
N CYS A 350 26.47 -29.66 12.90
CA CYS A 350 27.62 -30.42 12.40
C CYS A 350 27.45 -31.91 12.67
N PHE A 351 27.07 -32.31 13.89
CA PHE A 351 26.84 -33.70 14.26
C PHE A 351 25.62 -34.28 13.54
N LEU A 352 24.52 -33.55 13.41
CA LEU A 352 23.35 -34.00 12.65
C LEU A 352 23.71 -34.28 11.19
N ARG A 353 24.44 -33.38 10.52
CA ARG A 353 24.89 -33.60 9.14
C ARG A 353 25.86 -34.78 9.04
N LEU A 354 26.77 -34.92 10.00
CA LEU A 354 27.73 -36.05 10.06
C LEU A 354 26.99 -37.39 10.18
N ILE A 355 25.97 -37.49 11.04
CA ILE A 355 25.18 -38.71 11.21
C ILE A 355 24.41 -39.07 9.94
N ILE A 356 23.73 -38.10 9.32
CA ILE A 356 23.03 -38.33 8.04
C ILE A 356 24.03 -38.77 6.95
N TRP A 357 25.24 -38.21 6.93
CA TRP A 357 26.30 -38.60 6.00
C TRP A 357 26.86 -40.01 6.27
N ILE A 358 27.09 -40.38 7.53
CA ILE A 358 27.49 -41.75 7.91
C ILE A 358 26.40 -42.75 7.52
N MET A 359 25.14 -42.46 7.85
CA MET A 359 24.00 -43.29 7.46
C MET A 359 23.90 -43.46 5.94
N PHE A 360 24.12 -42.38 5.17
CA PHE A 360 24.17 -42.43 3.71
C PHE A 360 25.32 -43.31 3.17
N LYS A 361 26.49 -43.26 3.81
CA LYS A 361 27.65 -44.11 3.45
C LYS A 361 27.43 -45.58 3.80
N CYS A 362 26.77 -45.87 4.92
CA CYS A 362 26.50 -47.24 5.39
C CYS A 362 25.27 -47.88 4.71
N ALA A 363 24.31 -47.08 4.21
CA ALA A 363 23.11 -47.59 3.55
C ALA A 363 23.44 -48.34 2.24
N PRO A 364 22.99 -49.60 2.06
CA PRO A 364 23.18 -50.33 0.80
C PRO A 364 22.64 -49.58 -0.42
N LYS A 365 23.27 -49.74 -1.60
CA LYS A 365 22.93 -48.99 -2.83
C LYS A 365 21.45 -49.09 -3.24
N HIS A 366 20.79 -50.20 -2.94
CA HIS A 366 19.38 -50.45 -3.27
C HIS A 366 18.41 -50.24 -2.09
N SER A 367 18.86 -49.63 -0.98
CA SER A 367 18.03 -49.42 0.20
C SER A 367 17.11 -48.22 0.04
N SER A 368 15.83 -48.37 0.41
CA SER A 368 14.78 -47.34 0.29
C SER A 368 14.99 -46.10 1.16
N ILE A 369 15.94 -46.13 2.11
CA ILE A 369 16.37 -44.95 2.88
C ILE A 369 17.48 -44.14 2.19
N ARG A 370 18.17 -44.69 1.19
CA ARG A 370 19.37 -44.07 0.60
C ARG A 370 19.05 -42.82 -0.24
N GLU A 371 17.96 -42.87 -1.00
CA GLU A 371 17.42 -41.74 -1.76
C GLU A 371 16.97 -40.60 -0.82
N PRO A 372 16.13 -40.84 0.23
CA PRO A 372 15.87 -39.84 1.27
C PRO A 372 17.11 -39.26 1.97
N LEU A 373 18.13 -40.08 2.27
CA LEU A 373 19.37 -39.61 2.89
C LEU A 373 20.20 -38.70 1.96
N SER A 374 20.29 -39.04 0.67
CA SER A 374 20.87 -38.16 -0.36
C SER A 374 20.11 -36.83 -0.41
N PHE A 375 18.78 -36.88 -0.49
CA PHE A 375 17.94 -35.69 -0.57
C PHE A 375 18.15 -34.75 0.63
N LEU A 376 18.27 -35.30 1.84
CA LEU A 376 18.60 -34.52 3.05
C LEU A 376 20.01 -33.88 3.00
N LEU A 377 21.00 -34.54 2.40
CA LEU A 377 22.37 -34.00 2.32
C LEU A 377 22.53 -32.92 1.23
N ASN A 378 21.83 -33.08 0.12
CA ASN A 378 21.92 -32.23 -1.07
C ASN A 378 20.93 -31.04 -1.02
N TYR A 379 19.73 -31.26 -0.48
CA TYR A 379 18.63 -30.29 -0.42
C TYR A 379 18.15 -29.99 1.02
N PRO A 380 19.06 -29.77 1.99
CA PRO A 380 18.74 -29.80 3.42
C PRO A 380 17.68 -28.77 3.83
N ARG A 381 17.71 -27.57 3.24
CA ARG A 381 16.81 -26.44 3.58
C ARG A 381 15.34 -26.67 3.24
N ARG A 382 15.01 -27.64 2.38
CA ARG A 382 13.60 -28.04 2.18
C ARG A 382 13.05 -28.78 3.42
N CYS A 383 13.89 -29.60 4.05
CA CYS A 383 13.48 -30.48 5.13
C CYS A 383 13.74 -29.92 6.54
N TYR A 384 14.84 -29.18 6.76
CA TYR A 384 15.26 -28.75 8.10
C TYR A 384 16.03 -27.42 8.11
N THR A 385 15.66 -26.51 9.01
CA THR A 385 16.28 -25.18 9.13
C THR A 385 17.72 -25.25 9.62
N LEU A 386 17.99 -26.08 10.63
CA LEU A 386 19.31 -26.27 11.24
C LEU A 386 20.19 -27.30 10.52
N LEU A 387 19.78 -27.84 9.37
CA LEU A 387 20.64 -28.68 8.55
C LEU A 387 21.31 -27.81 7.49
N PHE A 388 22.61 -27.55 7.66
CA PHE A 388 23.37 -26.74 6.71
C PHE A 388 23.91 -27.58 5.56
N ARG A 389 24.30 -26.92 4.47
CA ARG A 389 25.08 -27.55 3.38
C ARG A 389 26.53 -27.79 3.82
N SER A 390 27.24 -28.62 3.05
CA SER A 390 28.62 -29.03 3.37
C SER A 390 29.57 -27.86 3.67
N ARG A 391 29.68 -26.86 2.79
CA ARG A 391 30.59 -25.71 2.99
C ARG A 391 30.31 -24.90 4.26
N PRO A 392 29.08 -24.37 4.50
CA PRO A 392 28.78 -23.71 5.78
C PRO A 392 29.00 -24.60 7.00
N THR A 393 28.74 -25.92 6.91
CA THR A 393 28.98 -26.85 8.03
C THR A 393 30.48 -26.93 8.38
N TRP A 394 31.35 -26.98 7.38
CA TRP A 394 32.81 -26.98 7.58
C TRP A 394 33.35 -25.63 8.05
N VAL A 395 32.78 -24.51 7.59
CA VAL A 395 33.14 -23.16 8.07
C VAL A 395 32.74 -23.00 9.54
N LEU A 396 31.52 -23.39 9.90
CA LEU A 396 31.04 -23.39 11.29
C LEU A 396 31.92 -24.27 12.18
N PHE A 397 32.22 -25.50 11.74
CA PHE A 397 33.13 -26.41 12.45
C PHE A 397 34.53 -25.78 12.64
N GLY A 398 35.11 -25.22 11.58
CA GLY A 398 36.44 -24.62 11.61
C GLY A 398 36.52 -23.41 12.54
N ILE A 399 35.53 -22.52 12.49
CA ILE A 399 35.44 -21.37 13.40
C ILE A 399 35.32 -21.86 14.85
N LEU A 400 34.37 -22.75 15.15
CA LEU A 400 34.19 -23.28 16.51
C LEU A 400 35.45 -23.98 17.03
N PHE A 401 36.14 -24.76 16.20
CA PHE A 401 37.38 -25.45 16.56
C PHE A 401 38.52 -24.48 16.86
N VAL A 402 38.82 -23.54 15.95
CA VAL A 402 39.89 -22.54 16.14
C VAL A 402 39.62 -21.69 17.38
N LEU A 403 38.38 -21.23 17.55
CA LEU A 403 37.99 -20.47 18.73
C LEU A 403 38.20 -21.28 20.02
N ASN A 404 37.78 -22.56 20.09
CA ASN A 404 37.97 -23.38 21.31
C ASN A 404 39.46 -23.65 21.58
N PHE A 405 40.25 -23.89 20.53
CA PHE A 405 41.68 -24.12 20.66
C PHE A 405 42.42 -22.91 21.26
N VAL A 406 42.04 -21.69 20.86
CA VAL A 406 42.61 -20.45 21.42
C VAL A 406 42.28 -20.30 22.91
N ASP A 407 41.04 -20.54 23.34
CA ASP A 407 40.67 -20.45 24.76
C ASP A 407 41.46 -21.45 25.62
N VAL A 408 41.53 -22.72 25.20
CA VAL A 408 42.29 -23.76 25.91
C VAL A 408 43.78 -23.39 25.98
N LEU A 409 44.34 -22.84 24.90
CA LEU A 409 45.74 -22.39 24.86
C LEU A 409 45.98 -21.24 25.84
N LEU A 410 45.10 -20.24 25.88
CA LEU A 410 45.23 -19.09 26.77
C LEU A 410 45.12 -19.48 28.25
N ILE A 411 44.13 -20.32 28.61
CA ILE A 411 43.98 -20.86 29.97
C ILE A 411 45.23 -21.64 30.39
N VAL A 412 45.78 -22.49 29.51
CA VAL A 412 46.94 -23.33 29.85
C VAL A 412 48.25 -22.53 29.93
N VAL A 413 48.42 -21.48 29.12
CA VAL A 413 49.67 -20.70 29.03
C VAL A 413 49.73 -19.52 30.01
N LEU A 414 48.63 -18.78 30.19
CA LEU A 414 48.64 -17.54 30.98
C LEU A 414 48.47 -17.76 32.49
N ASP A 415 47.99 -18.94 32.90
CA ASP A 415 47.81 -19.36 34.30
C ASP A 415 48.83 -20.42 34.75
N LEU A 416 49.95 -20.60 34.04
CA LEU A 416 51.03 -21.53 34.40
C LEU A 416 51.58 -21.35 35.82
N HIS A 417 51.53 -20.13 36.36
CA HIS A 417 52.01 -19.79 37.70
C HIS A 417 50.87 -19.54 38.71
N ASN A 418 49.61 -19.66 38.30
CA ASN A 418 48.46 -19.38 39.14
C ASN A 418 48.05 -20.63 39.95
N PRO A 419 47.99 -20.60 41.30
CA PRO A 419 47.58 -21.75 42.10
C PRO A 419 46.16 -22.27 41.77
N ALA A 420 45.25 -21.43 41.28
CA ALA A 420 43.89 -21.82 40.88
C ALA A 420 43.88 -22.89 39.76
N VAL A 421 44.88 -22.86 38.87
CA VAL A 421 44.99 -23.74 37.68
C VAL A 421 46.20 -24.69 37.78
N ASN A 422 47.32 -24.24 38.36
CA ASN A 422 48.59 -24.96 38.38
C ASN A 422 48.61 -26.15 39.38
N THR A 423 47.62 -26.26 40.26
CA THR A 423 47.47 -27.39 41.20
C THR A 423 47.13 -28.72 40.53
N LEU A 424 46.67 -28.72 39.27
CA LEU A 424 46.36 -29.94 38.52
C LEU A 424 47.55 -30.48 37.71
N PRO A 425 47.81 -31.80 37.71
CA PRO A 425 48.76 -32.44 36.79
C PRO A 425 48.38 -32.15 35.32
N GLY A 426 49.38 -32.03 34.43
CA GLY A 426 49.20 -31.48 33.08
C GLY A 426 48.06 -32.10 32.25
N GLY A 427 47.88 -33.43 32.29
CA GLY A 427 46.78 -34.09 31.57
C GLY A 427 45.39 -33.73 32.11
N HIS A 428 45.23 -33.65 33.44
CA HIS A 428 43.97 -33.25 34.07
C HIS A 428 43.69 -31.76 33.84
N ARG A 429 44.74 -30.92 33.88
CA ARG A 429 44.67 -29.48 33.58
C ARG A 429 44.17 -29.21 32.16
N ILE A 430 44.66 -29.95 31.17
CA ILE A 430 44.20 -29.81 29.78
C ILE A 430 42.73 -30.22 29.64
N LEU A 431 42.29 -31.31 30.29
CA LEU A 431 40.89 -31.74 30.28
C LEU A 431 39.96 -30.73 30.96
N ALA A 432 40.37 -30.18 32.12
CA ALA A 432 39.64 -29.10 32.79
C ALA A 432 39.60 -27.82 31.95
N ALA A 433 40.68 -27.46 31.26
CA ALA A 433 40.70 -26.30 30.34
C ALA A 433 39.80 -26.51 29.11
N ILE A 434 39.77 -27.71 28.52
CA ILE A 434 38.83 -28.08 27.44
C ILE A 434 37.39 -27.98 27.94
N PHE A 435 37.11 -28.50 29.14
CA PHE A 435 35.80 -28.38 29.76
C PHE A 435 35.42 -26.92 30.02
N GLN A 436 36.33 -26.10 30.53
CA GLN A 436 36.08 -24.68 30.76
C GLN A 436 35.79 -23.92 29.46
N ALA A 437 36.55 -24.17 28.39
CA ALA A 437 36.35 -23.54 27.08
C ALA A 437 35.04 -24.00 26.40
N ALA A 438 34.68 -25.28 26.52
CA ALA A 438 33.39 -25.80 26.07
C ALA A 438 32.22 -25.16 26.83
N SER A 439 32.39 -25.01 28.15
CA SER A 439 31.33 -24.62 29.07
C SER A 439 31.05 -23.11 29.08
N ALA A 440 32.10 -22.28 28.99
CA ALA A 440 32.05 -20.83 29.02
C ALA A 440 31.30 -20.17 27.84
N ARG A 441 30.88 -20.94 26.83
CA ARG A 441 30.13 -20.38 25.70
C ARG A 441 28.64 -20.30 25.95
N HIS A 442 28.08 -21.31 26.62
CA HIS A 442 26.63 -21.48 26.72
C HIS A 442 26.13 -22.29 27.94
N THR A 443 26.98 -22.99 28.69
CA THR A 443 26.49 -23.90 29.76
C THR A 443 26.51 -23.28 31.15
N GLY A 444 27.09 -22.09 31.33
CA GLY A 444 27.31 -21.43 32.63
C GLY A 444 28.26 -22.15 33.60
N THR A 445 28.71 -23.37 33.30
CA THR A 445 29.50 -24.16 34.26
C THR A 445 30.99 -23.83 34.26
N SER A 446 31.63 -24.02 35.42
CA SER A 446 33.05 -23.74 35.64
C SER A 446 33.77 -24.92 36.31
N SER A 447 35.04 -25.12 35.93
CA SER A 447 35.99 -26.06 36.55
C SER A 447 37.14 -25.35 37.26
N PHE A 448 37.26 -24.04 37.07
CA PHE A 448 38.17 -23.15 37.77
C PHE A 448 37.38 -21.98 38.36
N ASN A 449 37.86 -21.39 39.46
CA ASN A 449 37.31 -20.12 39.94
C ASN A 449 37.66 -19.01 38.94
N LEU A 450 36.68 -18.55 38.15
CA LEU A 450 36.91 -17.56 37.10
C LEU A 450 37.28 -16.17 37.66
N ALA A 451 37.00 -15.87 38.93
CA ALA A 451 37.46 -14.65 39.59
C ALA A 451 38.98 -14.68 39.89
N GLU A 452 39.57 -15.87 39.98
CA GLU A 452 41.00 -16.07 40.34
C GLU A 452 41.92 -16.31 39.13
N VAL A 453 41.40 -16.64 37.94
CA VAL A 453 42.22 -16.82 36.73
C VAL A 453 42.77 -15.48 36.21
N ASN A 454 43.82 -15.53 35.39
CA ASN A 454 44.49 -14.35 34.85
C ASN A 454 43.49 -13.37 34.19
N PRO A 455 43.56 -12.05 34.44
CA PRO A 455 42.66 -11.06 33.84
C PRO A 455 42.61 -11.09 32.30
N ALA A 456 43.68 -11.52 31.63
CA ALA A 456 43.68 -11.73 30.18
C ALA A 456 42.84 -12.94 29.75
N VAL A 457 42.77 -14.00 30.58
CA VAL A 457 41.89 -15.16 30.39
C VAL A 457 40.44 -14.78 30.70
N GLN A 458 40.20 -14.02 31.78
CA GLN A 458 38.88 -13.43 32.08
C GLN A 458 38.33 -12.64 30.88
N PHE A 459 39.14 -11.73 30.31
CA PHE A 459 38.76 -10.96 29.12
C PHE A 459 38.53 -11.85 27.88
N SER A 460 39.39 -12.85 27.64
CA SER A 460 39.20 -13.81 26.54
C SER A 460 37.87 -14.54 26.66
N LEU A 461 37.57 -15.10 27.84
CA LEU A 461 36.33 -15.84 28.08
C LEU A 461 35.09 -14.96 27.81
N LEU A 462 35.09 -13.70 28.23
CA LEU A 462 33.97 -12.78 27.96
C LEU A 462 33.81 -12.45 26.47
N VAL A 463 34.90 -12.12 25.79
CA VAL A 463 34.89 -11.84 24.34
C VAL A 463 34.42 -13.07 23.55
N MET A 464 34.84 -14.26 23.97
CA MET A 464 34.56 -15.52 23.29
C MET A 464 33.16 -16.05 23.57
N MET A 465 32.64 -15.83 24.77
CA MET A 465 31.23 -15.99 25.12
C MET A 465 30.37 -15.12 24.20
N TYR A 466 30.66 -13.81 24.09
CA TYR A 466 29.94 -12.91 23.17
C TYR A 466 30.05 -13.33 21.69
N ILE A 467 31.23 -13.76 21.23
CA ILE A 467 31.43 -14.16 19.83
C ILE A 467 30.70 -15.49 19.48
N SER A 468 30.52 -16.39 20.45
CA SER A 468 30.06 -17.77 20.25
C SER A 468 28.73 -17.92 19.51
N ILE A 469 27.80 -16.96 19.66
CA ILE A 469 26.48 -17.01 19.02
C ILE A 469 26.52 -16.62 17.54
N PHE A 470 27.50 -15.81 17.11
CA PHE A 470 27.52 -15.28 15.73
C PHE A 470 27.66 -16.37 14.67
N PRO A 471 28.53 -17.41 14.77
CA PRO A 471 28.64 -18.42 13.73
C PRO A 471 27.32 -19.15 13.41
N ILE A 472 26.50 -19.42 14.43
CA ILE A 472 25.17 -20.03 14.26
C ILE A 472 24.16 -19.01 13.72
N ALA A 473 24.09 -17.81 14.32
CA ALA A 473 23.18 -16.75 13.89
C ALA A 473 23.47 -16.25 12.46
N ILE A 474 24.74 -16.16 12.07
CA ILE A 474 25.20 -15.83 10.71
C ILE A 474 24.83 -16.98 9.76
N SER A 475 25.02 -18.25 10.14
CA SER A 475 24.61 -19.38 9.29
C SER A 475 23.10 -19.45 9.06
N ILE A 476 22.30 -19.06 10.06
CA ILE A 476 20.83 -18.93 9.94
C ILE A 476 20.46 -17.70 9.11
N ARG A 477 21.03 -16.52 9.36
CA ARG A 477 20.72 -15.30 8.58
C ARG A 477 21.16 -15.43 7.12
N ALA A 478 22.34 -15.97 6.84
CA ALA A 478 22.81 -16.32 5.49
C ALA A 478 21.85 -17.24 4.72
N SER A 479 20.98 -17.96 5.41
CA SER A 479 19.96 -18.82 4.81
C SER A 479 18.52 -18.27 4.93
N ASN A 480 18.26 -17.28 5.78
CA ASN A 480 16.97 -16.59 5.91
C ASN A 480 16.85 -15.33 5.03
N THR A 481 17.95 -14.64 4.73
CA THR A 481 18.01 -13.66 3.61
C THR A 481 17.64 -14.32 2.27
N TYR A 482 17.59 -15.67 2.24
CA TYR A 482 17.09 -16.46 1.12
C TYR A 482 15.60 -16.82 1.17
N GLU A 483 14.93 -16.71 2.31
CA GLU A 483 13.47 -16.95 2.43
C GLU A 483 12.67 -15.65 2.27
N GLU A 484 13.18 -14.51 2.76
CA GLU A 484 12.56 -13.19 2.54
C GLU A 484 12.61 -12.77 1.06
N ARG A 485 13.78 -12.92 0.40
CA ARG A 485 13.93 -12.71 -1.05
C ARG A 485 13.11 -13.69 -1.90
N ALA A 486 12.61 -14.77 -1.32
CA ALA A 486 11.70 -15.72 -1.96
C ALA A 486 10.21 -15.35 -1.84
N LEU A 487 9.89 -14.34 -1.02
CA LEU A 487 8.55 -13.77 -0.82
C LEU A 487 8.38 -12.38 -1.46
N GLY A 488 9.40 -11.89 -2.18
CA GLY A 488 9.36 -10.60 -2.90
C GLY A 488 9.70 -9.37 -2.04
N LEU A 489 9.97 -9.55 -0.74
CA LEU A 489 10.39 -8.46 0.13
C LEU A 489 11.92 -8.31 0.09
N TYR A 490 12.39 -7.19 -0.46
CA TYR A 490 13.79 -6.79 -0.45
C TYR A 490 13.96 -5.57 0.46
N PRO A 491 14.74 -5.65 1.55
CA PRO A 491 15.11 -4.47 2.31
C PRO A 491 16.11 -3.63 1.51
N SER A 492 15.65 -2.49 1.00
CA SER A 492 16.48 -1.51 0.29
C SER A 492 17.32 -0.70 1.29
N ASN A 493 18.51 -1.22 1.65
CA ASN A 493 19.74 -0.48 2.04
C ASN A 493 20.79 -1.38 2.77
N GLN A 494 21.12 -2.56 2.24
CA GLN A 494 22.33 -3.29 2.65
C GLN A 494 23.17 -3.70 1.44
N GLU A 495 24.48 -3.43 1.52
CA GLU A 495 25.46 -3.79 0.48
C GLU A 495 25.42 -5.29 0.17
N GLU A 496 25.51 -5.67 -1.12
CA GLU A 496 25.43 -7.07 -1.52
C GLU A 496 26.66 -7.87 -1.08
N LEU A 497 26.48 -8.74 -0.07
CA LEU A 497 27.53 -9.61 0.46
C LEU A 497 27.76 -10.82 -0.45
N ASP A 498 28.98 -10.96 -0.99
CA ASP A 498 29.33 -12.08 -1.86
C ASP A 498 29.56 -13.39 -1.09
N GLU A 499 28.56 -14.28 -1.12
CA GLU A 499 28.62 -15.63 -0.51
C GLU A 499 29.78 -16.51 -1.04
N ASN A 500 30.42 -16.16 -2.16
CA ASN A 500 31.59 -16.89 -2.66
C ASN A 500 32.86 -16.59 -1.85
N ASN A 501 32.92 -15.48 -1.09
CA ASN A 501 34.08 -15.09 -0.29
C ASN A 501 33.73 -15.06 1.20
N GLY A 502 33.73 -16.24 1.83
CA GLY A 502 33.27 -16.45 3.20
C GLY A 502 33.96 -15.58 4.27
N ILE A 503 35.18 -15.09 4.00
CA ILE A 503 35.90 -14.21 4.92
C ILE A 503 35.28 -12.79 4.94
N ASN A 504 35.05 -12.18 3.77
CA ASN A 504 34.36 -10.88 3.69
C ASN A 504 32.92 -10.98 4.22
N TYR A 505 32.24 -12.09 3.91
CA TYR A 505 30.87 -12.34 4.40
C TYR A 505 30.80 -12.31 5.94
N VAL A 506 31.69 -13.04 6.62
CA VAL A 506 31.76 -13.06 8.09
C VAL A 506 32.18 -11.70 8.64
N THR A 507 33.22 -11.07 8.07
CA THR A 507 33.79 -9.82 8.59
C THR A 507 32.78 -8.66 8.60
N THR A 508 32.02 -8.47 7.51
CA THR A 508 31.04 -7.37 7.42
C THR A 508 29.82 -7.60 8.32
N HIS A 509 29.37 -8.86 8.48
CA HIS A 509 28.30 -9.18 9.43
C HIS A 509 28.72 -9.00 10.90
N VAL A 510 29.96 -9.40 11.23
CA VAL A 510 30.54 -9.17 12.57
C VAL A 510 30.63 -7.66 12.85
N ARG A 511 31.11 -6.85 11.90
CA ARG A 511 31.17 -5.38 12.03
C ARG A 511 29.80 -4.74 12.30
N ASN A 512 28.80 -5.07 11.49
CA ASN A 512 27.49 -4.43 11.58
C ASN A 512 26.72 -4.82 12.84
N GLN A 513 26.92 -6.03 13.38
CA GLN A 513 26.23 -6.46 14.60
C GLN A 513 26.96 -6.05 15.89
N LEU A 514 28.30 -6.05 15.92
CA LEU A 514 29.08 -5.50 17.03
C LEU A 514 28.68 -4.05 17.34
N SER A 515 28.46 -3.25 16.30
CA SER A 515 28.21 -1.81 16.41
C SER A 515 26.83 -1.46 17.01
N PHE A 516 25.86 -2.37 17.00
CA PHE A 516 24.48 -2.09 17.43
C PHE A 516 24.12 -2.78 18.76
N ASP A 517 24.62 -4.00 18.99
CA ASP A 517 24.26 -4.80 20.17
C ASP A 517 25.06 -4.42 21.42
N LEU A 518 26.33 -4.02 21.28
CA LEU A 518 27.22 -3.74 22.43
C LEU A 518 26.77 -2.55 23.29
N TRP A 519 26.05 -1.57 22.72
CA TRP A 519 25.61 -0.38 23.45
C TRP A 519 24.60 -0.71 24.57
N TYR A 520 23.67 -1.63 24.31
CA TYR A 520 22.66 -2.03 25.29
C TYR A 520 23.25 -2.88 26.42
N ILE A 521 24.23 -3.74 26.10
CA ILE A 521 24.99 -4.51 27.10
C ILE A 521 25.81 -3.56 27.98
N PHE A 522 26.51 -2.60 27.36
CA PHE A 522 27.24 -1.56 28.09
C PHE A 522 26.32 -0.76 29.03
N LEU A 523 25.16 -0.31 28.54
CA LEU A 523 24.19 0.43 29.35
C LEU A 523 23.63 -0.42 30.51
N GLY A 524 23.32 -1.69 30.26
CA GLY A 524 22.85 -2.62 31.30
C GLY A 524 23.89 -2.86 32.38
N ILE A 525 25.13 -3.18 31.99
CA ILE A 525 26.27 -3.33 32.91
C ILE A 525 26.53 -2.02 33.67
N PHE A 526 26.50 -0.87 33.00
CA PHE A 526 26.66 0.43 33.64
C PHE A 526 25.59 0.68 34.72
N CYS A 527 24.33 0.35 34.45
CA CYS A 527 23.25 0.48 35.43
C CYS A 527 23.40 -0.48 36.62
N ILE A 528 23.83 -1.73 36.39
CA ILE A 528 24.10 -2.71 37.46
C ILE A 528 25.30 -2.25 38.31
N CYS A 529 26.40 -1.83 37.66
CA CYS A 529 27.58 -1.30 38.35
C CYS A 529 27.27 -0.03 39.16
N ALA A 530 26.39 0.84 38.67
CA ALA A 530 25.96 2.04 39.39
C ALA A 530 25.03 1.74 40.59
N THR A 531 24.19 0.71 40.50
CA THR A 531 23.25 0.34 41.57
C THR A 531 23.89 -0.52 42.67
N GLU A 532 24.72 -1.50 42.30
CA GLU A 532 25.42 -2.39 43.25
C GLU A 532 26.80 -1.86 43.68
N ALA A 533 27.13 -0.60 43.33
CA ALA A 533 28.44 0.04 43.55
C ALA A 533 29.04 -0.16 44.95
N ARG A 534 28.21 -0.21 46.01
CA ARG A 534 28.68 -0.43 47.38
C ARG A 534 29.24 -1.84 47.62
N ARG A 535 28.66 -2.85 46.96
CA ARG A 535 29.07 -4.27 47.08
C ARG A 535 30.30 -4.55 46.20
N ILE A 536 30.33 -3.94 45.02
CA ILE A 536 31.47 -4.02 44.08
C ILE A 536 32.76 -3.45 44.70
N MET A 537 32.62 -2.42 45.55
CA MET A 537 33.72 -1.80 46.26
C MET A 537 34.09 -2.50 47.58
N ASP A 538 33.38 -3.56 47.97
CA ASP A 538 33.67 -4.34 49.19
C ASP A 538 34.57 -5.54 48.85
N PRO A 539 35.84 -5.59 49.33
CA PRO A 539 36.74 -6.71 49.07
C PRO A 539 36.29 -8.04 49.69
N SER A 540 35.28 -8.04 50.58
CA SER A 540 34.75 -9.24 51.22
C SER A 540 33.64 -9.94 50.43
N GLU A 541 33.09 -9.32 49.37
CA GLU A 541 32.09 -9.92 48.47
C GLU A 541 32.65 -10.16 47.04
N PRO A 542 33.56 -11.12 46.81
CA PRO A 542 34.20 -11.34 45.51
C PRO A 542 33.22 -11.71 44.37
N GLY A 543 32.05 -12.26 44.71
CA GLY A 543 30.95 -12.51 43.76
C GLY A 543 30.36 -11.24 43.13
N PHE A 544 30.56 -10.07 43.76
CA PHE A 544 30.17 -8.76 43.21
C PHE A 544 31.34 -8.03 42.54
N SER A 545 32.45 -8.71 42.24
CA SER A 545 33.52 -8.14 41.43
C SER A 545 33.04 -7.68 40.05
N VAL A 546 33.69 -6.65 39.50
CA VAL A 546 33.35 -6.10 38.17
C VAL A 546 33.35 -7.20 37.10
N PHE A 547 34.31 -8.12 37.15
CA PHE A 547 34.35 -9.23 36.20
C PHE A 547 33.13 -10.16 36.31
N ALA A 548 32.67 -10.50 37.52
CA ALA A 548 31.48 -11.34 37.71
C ALA A 548 30.24 -10.68 37.09
N ILE A 549 30.02 -9.38 37.33
CA ILE A 549 28.90 -8.63 36.74
C ILE A 549 28.97 -8.62 35.21
N PHE A 550 30.17 -8.38 34.66
CA PHE A 550 30.41 -8.40 33.21
C PHE A 550 30.18 -9.78 32.60
N PHE A 551 30.60 -10.85 33.29
CA PHE A 551 30.42 -12.24 32.86
C PHE A 551 28.93 -12.63 32.84
N GLU A 552 28.22 -12.44 33.96
CA GLU A 552 26.80 -12.79 34.09
C GLU A 552 25.91 -11.98 33.13
N ALA A 553 26.14 -10.67 32.99
CA ALA A 553 25.36 -9.83 32.09
C ALA A 553 25.54 -10.20 30.61
N VAL A 554 26.77 -10.56 30.20
CA VAL A 554 27.04 -11.03 28.83
C VAL A 554 26.43 -12.42 28.62
N SER A 555 26.52 -13.33 29.60
CA SER A 555 25.92 -14.67 29.53
C SER A 555 24.39 -14.58 29.37
N ALA A 556 23.72 -13.81 30.23
CA ALA A 556 22.27 -13.61 30.19
C ALA A 556 21.79 -13.01 28.85
N TYR A 557 22.51 -12.01 28.31
CA TYR A 557 22.21 -11.42 27.00
C TYR A 557 22.27 -12.45 25.87
N ILE A 558 23.24 -13.36 25.90
CA ILE A 558 23.39 -14.41 24.88
C ILE A 558 22.23 -15.40 24.95
N ASP A 559 21.86 -15.83 26.15
CA ASP A 559 20.74 -16.76 26.35
C ASP A 559 19.39 -16.15 25.96
N GLU A 560 19.15 -14.88 26.27
CA GLU A 560 17.95 -14.15 25.82
C GLU A 560 17.91 -14.00 24.29
N ARG A 561 19.06 -13.73 23.66
CA ARG A 561 19.18 -13.66 22.19
C ARG A 561 18.97 -15.02 21.52
N ILE A 562 19.38 -16.11 22.17
CA ILE A 562 19.05 -17.49 21.78
C ILE A 562 17.55 -17.73 21.92
N LEU A 563 16.91 -17.28 23.00
CA LEU A 563 15.46 -17.39 23.22
C LEU A 563 14.66 -16.61 22.17
N SER A 564 15.10 -15.40 21.82
CA SER A 564 14.49 -14.57 20.77
C SER A 564 14.59 -15.22 19.39
N ILE A 565 15.74 -15.85 19.04
CA ILE A 565 15.86 -16.68 17.83
C ILE A 565 14.92 -17.89 17.87
N ARG A 566 14.77 -18.56 19.03
CA ARG A 566 13.81 -19.68 19.21
C ARG A 566 12.35 -19.21 18.99
N PHE A 567 12.00 -17.99 19.42
CA PHE A 567 10.68 -17.39 19.20
C PHE A 567 10.46 -16.97 17.73
N LEU A 568 11.47 -16.40 17.07
CA LEU A 568 11.44 -16.02 15.65
C LEU A 568 11.24 -17.24 14.73
N ILE A 569 11.81 -18.38 15.09
CA ILE A 569 11.56 -19.67 14.41
C ILE A 569 10.09 -20.09 14.61
N LEU A 570 9.51 -19.91 15.81
CA LEU A 570 8.11 -20.22 16.07
C LEU A 570 7.13 -19.31 15.30
N THR A 571 7.34 -17.99 15.24
CA THR A 571 6.45 -17.06 14.53
C THR A 571 6.51 -17.25 13.01
N SER A 572 7.71 -17.36 12.42
CA SER A 572 7.88 -17.63 10.97
C SER A 572 7.15 -18.91 10.52
N ILE A 573 6.97 -19.86 11.44
CA ILE A 573 6.26 -21.13 11.20
C ILE A 573 4.74 -20.99 11.34
N MET A 574 4.23 -20.09 12.17
CA MET A 574 2.80 -19.74 12.18
C MET A 574 2.40 -19.02 10.88
N GLU A 575 3.30 -18.23 10.30
CA GLU A 575 3.11 -17.54 9.01
C GLU A 575 3.14 -18.48 7.78
N THR A 576 3.64 -19.72 7.92
CA THR A 576 3.68 -20.70 6.82
C THR A 576 2.28 -21.15 6.35
N ARG A 577 1.20 -20.64 6.95
CA ARG A 577 -0.16 -20.69 6.40
C ARG A 577 -0.31 -20.01 5.03
N ILE A 578 0.57 -19.06 4.68
CA ILE A 578 0.43 -18.21 3.49
C ILE A 578 1.04 -18.86 2.22
N GLN A 579 2.16 -19.57 2.32
CA GLN A 579 2.88 -20.09 1.14
C GLN A 579 2.17 -21.22 0.36
N LEU A 580 1.11 -21.83 0.90
CA LEU A 580 0.35 -22.89 0.21
C LEU A 580 -0.85 -22.39 -0.62
N ARG A 581 -1.21 -21.09 -0.57
CA ARG A 581 -2.20 -20.49 -1.49
C ARG A 581 -1.60 -19.99 -2.81
N GLY A 582 -0.29 -19.74 -2.86
CA GLY A 582 0.40 -19.19 -4.05
C GLY A 582 0.73 -20.18 -5.17
N PHE A 583 0.08 -21.34 -5.25
CA PHE A 583 0.42 -22.41 -6.20
C PHE A 583 -0.71 -22.79 -7.18
N GLU A 584 -1.86 -22.09 -7.16
CA GLU A 584 -3.03 -22.42 -8.00
C GLU A 584 -3.12 -21.61 -9.31
N THR A 585 -2.22 -20.65 -9.57
CA THR A 585 -2.28 -19.74 -10.74
C THR A 585 -1.04 -19.76 -11.66
N ALA A 586 -0.30 -20.87 -11.69
CA ALA A 586 0.82 -21.10 -12.63
C ALA A 586 0.54 -22.31 -13.55
N GLY A 587 -0.59 -22.25 -14.26
CA GLY A 587 -1.17 -23.36 -15.04
C GLY A 587 -1.24 -23.17 -16.55
N THR A 588 -0.77 -22.04 -17.10
CA THR A 588 -0.81 -21.78 -18.55
C THR A 588 0.26 -20.77 -18.96
N LEU A 589 1.40 -21.25 -19.48
CA LEU A 589 2.24 -20.60 -20.50
C LEU A 589 3.40 -21.54 -20.83
N LYS A 590 3.71 -21.71 -22.13
CA LYS A 590 4.80 -22.58 -22.61
C LYS A 590 6.16 -22.01 -22.20
N ALA A 591 7.08 -22.88 -21.77
CA ALA A 591 8.44 -22.48 -21.47
C ALA A 591 9.22 -22.20 -22.78
N PHE A 592 9.55 -20.93 -23.03
CA PHE A 592 10.61 -20.55 -23.97
C PHE A 592 11.98 -20.87 -23.34
N ASN A 593 12.92 -21.33 -24.16
CA ASN A 593 14.18 -21.85 -23.66
C ASN A 593 15.22 -20.73 -23.48
N ARG A 594 16.21 -20.95 -22.61
CA ARG A 594 17.13 -19.87 -22.18
C ARG A 594 18.12 -19.44 -23.27
N GLU A 595 18.38 -20.30 -24.23
CA GLU A 595 19.26 -19.99 -25.37
C GLU A 595 18.52 -19.09 -26.38
N ASP A 596 17.23 -19.34 -26.65
CA ASP A 596 16.38 -18.43 -27.44
C ASP A 596 16.33 -17.02 -26.83
N ILE A 597 16.20 -16.93 -25.50
CA ILE A 597 16.13 -15.65 -24.76
C ILE A 597 17.47 -14.89 -24.80
N GLN A 598 18.61 -15.57 -24.93
CA GLN A 598 19.92 -14.95 -24.86
C GLN A 598 20.42 -14.43 -26.22
N ASP A 599 19.92 -15.00 -27.33
CA ASP A 599 19.99 -14.38 -28.66
C ASP A 599 18.92 -13.27 -28.84
N LEU A 600 17.80 -13.32 -28.10
CA LEU A 600 16.76 -12.28 -28.12
C LEU A 600 17.10 -11.03 -27.27
N LEU A 601 17.84 -11.20 -26.15
CA LEU A 601 18.17 -10.11 -25.21
C LEU A 601 19.67 -9.77 -25.19
N GLY A 602 20.11 -9.00 -26.19
CA GLY A 602 21.47 -8.48 -26.25
C GLY A 602 21.83 -7.53 -25.09
N ARG A 603 22.89 -7.89 -24.32
CA ARG A 603 23.65 -7.02 -23.38
C ARG A 603 22.85 -5.94 -22.65
N ILE A 604 21.92 -6.32 -21.77
CA ILE A 604 21.17 -5.38 -20.91
C ILE A 604 21.82 -5.30 -19.51
N PRO A 605 22.18 -4.10 -18.98
CA PRO A 605 22.72 -3.95 -17.63
C PRO A 605 21.62 -4.11 -16.55
N ALA A 606 22.01 -4.59 -15.37
CA ALA A 606 21.11 -4.74 -14.22
C ALA A 606 21.16 -3.51 -13.29
N ARG A 607 20.02 -3.12 -12.70
CA ARG A 607 19.90 -1.95 -11.81
C ARG A 607 20.79 -2.09 -10.57
N ARG A 608 21.71 -1.14 -10.38
CA ARG A 608 22.49 -0.99 -9.14
C ARG A 608 21.64 -0.33 -8.03
N GLY A 609 21.56 -1.00 -6.88
CA GLY A 609 20.82 -0.53 -5.69
C GLY A 609 21.61 0.38 -4.74
N SER A 610 22.91 0.59 -4.98
CA SER A 610 23.74 1.54 -4.24
C SER A 610 23.40 2.99 -4.61
N HIS A 611 23.53 3.90 -3.64
CA HIS A 611 23.63 5.33 -3.94
C HIS A 611 24.88 5.59 -4.78
N ASP A 612 24.74 6.35 -5.87
CA ASP A 612 25.89 6.96 -6.56
C ASP A 612 26.18 8.33 -5.93
N GLU A 613 27.35 8.91 -6.20
CA GLU A 613 27.68 10.26 -5.75
C GLU A 613 26.67 11.30 -6.29
N LEU A 614 26.15 12.11 -5.37
CA LEU A 614 25.29 13.25 -5.68
C LEU A 614 26.15 14.37 -6.29
N SER A 615 26.00 14.58 -7.59
CA SER A 615 26.59 15.72 -8.30
C SER A 615 25.99 17.03 -7.79
N ALA A 616 26.83 18.05 -7.59
CA ALA A 616 26.39 19.39 -7.17
C ALA A 616 25.52 20.12 -8.21
N GLN A 617 25.52 19.64 -9.46
CA GLN A 617 24.65 20.10 -10.54
C GLN A 617 23.91 18.88 -11.15
N PRO A 618 22.60 18.99 -11.43
CA PRO A 618 21.85 17.90 -12.10
C PRO A 618 22.42 17.65 -13.50
N ARG A 619 22.54 16.38 -13.89
CA ARG A 619 23.08 16.03 -15.22
C ARG A 619 22.12 16.47 -16.32
N LYS A 620 22.67 16.72 -17.51
CA LYS A 620 21.89 16.92 -18.73
C LYS A 620 22.12 15.73 -19.66
N PHE A 621 21.05 15.21 -20.25
CA PHE A 621 21.08 14.09 -21.18
C PHE A 621 20.84 14.58 -22.60
N LEU A 622 21.62 14.07 -23.56
CA LEU A 622 21.36 14.27 -24.99
C LEU A 622 20.67 13.01 -25.51
N ILE A 623 19.44 13.16 -25.98
CA ILE A 623 18.55 12.04 -26.26
C ILE A 623 18.03 12.11 -27.70
N ASP A 624 18.25 11.03 -28.47
CA ASP A 624 17.47 10.70 -29.66
C ASP A 624 16.12 10.16 -29.21
N VAL A 625 15.04 10.87 -29.55
CA VAL A 625 13.71 10.65 -28.97
C VAL A 625 13.14 9.32 -29.42
N ASP A 626 13.16 9.01 -30.71
CA ASP A 626 12.55 7.78 -31.24
C ASP A 626 13.34 6.54 -30.83
N ALA A 627 14.67 6.56 -30.96
CA ALA A 627 15.52 5.43 -30.60
C ALA A 627 15.47 5.12 -29.08
N THR A 628 15.41 6.16 -28.25
CA THR A 628 15.34 6.00 -26.79
C THR A 628 13.95 5.57 -26.34
N LEU A 629 12.89 6.12 -26.94
CA LEU A 629 11.50 5.72 -26.65
C LEU A 629 11.27 4.25 -27.00
N GLN A 630 11.72 3.80 -28.18
CA GLN A 630 11.65 2.39 -28.57
C GLN A 630 12.43 1.51 -27.58
N SER A 631 13.70 1.84 -27.32
CA SER A 631 14.53 1.05 -26.41
C SER A 631 14.01 1.03 -24.96
N LEU A 632 13.30 2.08 -24.53
CA LEU A 632 12.68 2.17 -23.22
C LEU A 632 11.44 1.25 -23.13
N LEU A 633 10.54 1.33 -24.10
CA LEU A 633 9.34 0.49 -24.16
C LEU A 633 9.70 -1.00 -24.31
N GLU A 634 10.60 -1.36 -25.22
CA GLU A 634 11.08 -2.75 -25.41
C GLU A 634 11.68 -3.40 -24.16
N ARG A 635 12.10 -2.60 -23.17
CA ARG A 635 12.78 -3.06 -21.95
C ARG A 635 11.91 -2.96 -20.70
N GLU A 636 11.13 -1.90 -20.56
CA GLU A 636 10.46 -1.53 -19.31
C GLU A 636 8.92 -1.59 -19.37
N ASP A 637 8.32 -1.59 -20.57
CA ASP A 637 6.88 -1.83 -20.80
C ASP A 637 6.69 -3.31 -21.19
N THR A 638 6.32 -4.11 -20.20
CA THR A 638 6.28 -5.58 -20.30
C THR A 638 4.90 -6.14 -20.61
N ASP A 639 3.83 -5.42 -20.28
CA ASP A 639 2.46 -5.78 -20.64
C ASP A 639 1.97 -5.12 -21.96
N ARG A 640 2.77 -4.19 -22.51
CA ARG A 640 2.58 -3.48 -23.79
C ARG A 640 1.42 -2.48 -23.78
N ASN A 641 1.13 -1.88 -22.63
CA ASN A 641 0.12 -0.84 -22.49
C ASN A 641 0.65 0.58 -22.85
N MET A 642 1.94 0.73 -23.18
CA MET A 642 2.66 2.01 -23.34
C MET A 642 2.69 2.87 -22.07
N GLN A 643 2.83 2.25 -20.92
CA GLN A 643 3.06 2.86 -19.61
C GLN A 643 4.24 2.15 -18.94
N ILE A 644 4.87 2.78 -17.95
CA ILE A 644 5.88 2.12 -17.11
C ILE A 644 5.41 2.20 -15.66
N THR A 645 5.08 1.04 -15.11
CA THR A 645 4.44 0.90 -13.80
C THR A 645 5.30 0.09 -12.82
N ILE A 646 4.80 -0.07 -11.58
CA ILE A 646 5.36 -1.02 -10.61
C ILE A 646 5.05 -2.47 -10.94
N GLU A 647 4.07 -2.75 -11.79
CA GLU A 647 3.68 -4.11 -12.19
C GLU A 647 4.59 -4.65 -13.29
N ASP A 648 5.15 -3.75 -14.10
CA ASP A 648 6.09 -4.11 -15.15
C ASP A 648 7.34 -4.79 -14.60
N VAL A 649 7.75 -5.89 -15.24
CA VAL A 649 8.85 -6.75 -14.77
C VAL A 649 10.19 -6.41 -15.46
N GLY A 650 10.28 -5.22 -16.07
CA GLY A 650 11.50 -4.69 -16.69
C GLY A 650 12.68 -4.50 -15.71
N PRO A 651 13.91 -4.27 -16.22
CA PRO A 651 15.11 -4.19 -15.39
C PRO A 651 15.16 -2.96 -14.47
N LYS A 652 14.24 -2.00 -14.64
CA LYS A 652 14.16 -0.71 -13.94
C LYS A 652 15.46 0.10 -14.03
N VAL A 653 16.14 0.03 -15.19
CA VAL A 653 17.31 0.84 -15.52
C VAL A 653 17.47 1.06 -17.03
N LEU A 654 17.70 2.32 -17.44
CA LEU A 654 18.10 2.67 -18.80
C LEU A 654 19.29 3.65 -18.78
N SER A 655 20.35 3.29 -19.50
CA SER A 655 21.57 4.13 -19.59
C SER A 655 21.46 5.12 -20.77
N VAL A 656 21.28 6.41 -20.46
CA VAL A 656 21.12 7.51 -21.42
C VAL A 656 22.41 8.33 -21.58
N GLY A 657 22.64 8.90 -22.76
CA GLY A 657 23.85 9.67 -23.07
C GLY A 657 23.87 11.04 -22.41
N THR A 658 25.01 11.47 -21.85
CA THR A 658 25.14 12.80 -21.22
C THR A 658 25.45 13.88 -22.26
N ALA A 659 24.83 15.05 -22.14
CA ALA A 659 24.99 16.15 -23.09
C ALA A 659 26.39 16.78 -23.03
N ALA A 660 27.00 16.86 -21.85
CA ALA A 660 28.37 17.34 -21.65
C ALA A 660 29.43 16.48 -22.38
N SER A 661 29.08 15.24 -22.73
CA SER A 661 29.92 14.34 -23.52
C SER A 661 29.36 14.09 -24.92
N SER A 662 28.44 14.91 -25.44
CA SER A 662 27.75 14.68 -26.72
C SER A 662 27.20 13.25 -26.90
N GLY A 663 26.72 12.62 -25.82
CA GLY A 663 26.21 11.25 -25.81
C GLY A 663 27.25 10.12 -25.63
N TYR A 664 28.56 10.39 -25.66
CA TYR A 664 29.62 9.38 -25.50
C TYR A 664 29.61 8.69 -24.12
N ASN A 665 29.62 9.47 -23.04
CA ASN A 665 29.42 8.95 -21.69
C ASN A 665 27.92 8.73 -21.44
N ARG A 666 27.57 7.65 -20.75
CA ARG A 666 26.19 7.31 -20.39
C ARG A 666 26.00 7.27 -18.88
N PHE A 667 24.77 7.52 -18.43
CA PHE A 667 24.39 7.47 -17.03
C PHE A 667 23.05 6.72 -16.84
N ASP A 668 22.91 6.03 -15.73
CA ASP A 668 21.78 5.14 -15.44
C ASP A 668 20.58 5.90 -14.84
N VAL A 669 19.52 6.09 -15.61
CA VAL A 669 18.19 6.44 -15.07
C VAL A 669 17.59 5.18 -14.46
N ARG A 670 17.14 5.25 -13.20
CA ARG A 670 16.80 4.06 -12.38
C ARG A 670 15.45 4.18 -11.69
N GLY A 671 14.76 3.04 -11.60
CA GLY A 671 13.48 2.92 -10.89
C GLY A 671 12.28 3.38 -11.73
N THR A 672 11.12 2.78 -11.46
CA THR A 672 9.85 3.01 -12.18
C THR A 672 9.56 4.49 -12.40
N TYR A 673 9.56 5.31 -11.35
CA TYR A 673 9.14 6.70 -11.44
C TYR A 673 10.00 7.56 -12.39
N MET A 674 11.34 7.46 -12.34
CA MET A 674 12.20 8.23 -13.25
C MET A 674 12.14 7.72 -14.70
N LEU A 675 11.93 6.42 -14.90
CA LEU A 675 11.78 5.82 -16.23
C LEU A 675 10.40 6.10 -16.85
N SER A 676 9.35 6.12 -16.02
CA SER A 676 8.03 6.63 -16.38
C SER A 676 8.10 8.11 -16.77
N ASN A 677 8.74 8.95 -15.96
CA ASN A 677 8.93 10.35 -16.32
C ASN A 677 9.72 10.49 -17.63
N LEU A 678 10.70 9.61 -17.90
CA LEU A 678 11.41 9.60 -19.19
C LEU A 678 10.47 9.22 -20.34
N LEU A 679 9.64 8.17 -20.19
CA LEU A 679 8.60 7.82 -21.16
C LEU A 679 7.65 9.00 -21.42
N GLN A 680 7.21 9.69 -20.36
CA GLN A 680 6.32 10.85 -20.48
C GLN A 680 6.96 11.99 -21.28
N GLU A 681 8.16 12.45 -20.89
CA GLU A 681 8.83 13.58 -21.58
C GLU A 681 9.24 13.21 -23.02
N LEU A 682 9.60 11.94 -23.30
CA LEU A 682 9.86 11.46 -24.67
C LEU A 682 8.60 11.40 -25.53
N THR A 683 7.48 10.93 -24.97
CA THR A 683 6.18 10.93 -25.67
C THR A 683 5.77 12.35 -26.03
N ILE A 684 5.85 13.28 -25.07
CA ILE A 684 5.54 14.70 -25.30
C ILE A 684 6.50 15.32 -26.33
N ALA A 685 7.80 15.03 -26.27
CA ALA A 685 8.76 15.51 -27.26
C ALA A 685 8.44 15.01 -28.69
N LYS A 686 8.01 13.76 -28.81
CA LYS A 686 7.60 13.14 -30.08
C LYS A 686 6.35 13.79 -30.65
N ASP A 687 5.35 14.12 -29.83
CA ASP A 687 4.14 14.83 -30.29
C ASP A 687 4.47 16.22 -30.85
N TYR A 688 5.45 16.92 -30.27
CA TYR A 688 5.99 18.17 -30.80
C TYR A 688 6.96 17.99 -31.97
N GLY A 689 7.06 16.79 -32.55
CA GLY A 689 7.92 16.48 -33.70
C GLY A 689 9.43 16.57 -33.43
N ARG A 690 9.86 16.57 -32.16
CA ARG A 690 11.27 16.72 -31.79
C ARG A 690 11.98 15.37 -31.90
N LYS A 691 12.97 15.30 -32.78
CA LYS A 691 13.83 14.10 -32.96
C LYS A 691 14.95 14.01 -31.92
N HIS A 692 15.46 15.14 -31.46
CA HIS A 692 16.52 15.23 -30.46
C HIS A 692 16.13 16.23 -29.38
N ILE A 693 16.43 15.91 -28.12
CA ILE A 693 16.22 16.80 -26.98
C ILE A 693 17.45 16.79 -26.06
N VAL A 694 17.66 17.92 -25.37
CA VAL A 694 18.48 17.97 -24.16
C VAL A 694 17.51 17.95 -22.97
N LEU A 695 17.66 16.96 -22.09
CA LEU A 695 16.76 16.72 -20.96
C LEU A 695 17.52 16.79 -19.64
N ASP A 696 17.09 17.65 -18.72
CA ASP A 696 17.69 17.77 -17.38
C ASP A 696 17.26 16.60 -16.47
N GLU A 697 18.20 16.02 -15.73
CA GLU A 697 17.95 14.96 -14.74
C GLU A 697 16.97 15.40 -13.65
N ALA A 698 16.94 16.70 -13.33
CA ALA A 698 15.99 17.31 -12.41
C ALA A 698 14.52 17.20 -12.88
N ARG A 699 14.28 17.06 -14.19
CA ARG A 699 12.94 16.85 -14.76
C ARG A 699 12.45 15.41 -14.57
N LEU A 700 13.36 14.45 -14.55
CA LEU A 700 13.08 13.03 -14.33
C LEU A 700 12.95 12.69 -12.84
N SER A 701 13.79 13.31 -12.01
CA SER A 701 13.83 13.17 -10.54
C SER A 701 12.93 14.17 -9.79
N GLU A 702 12.10 14.91 -10.52
CA GLU A 702 11.21 15.93 -9.98
C GLU A 702 10.31 15.35 -8.87
N ASN A 703 10.25 16.01 -7.71
CA ASN A 703 9.43 15.59 -6.58
C ASN A 703 7.97 15.39 -7.03
N PRO A 704 7.31 14.25 -6.72
CA PRO A 704 6.01 13.92 -7.29
C PRO A 704 4.90 14.89 -6.90
N VAL A 705 4.96 15.50 -5.71
CA VAL A 705 4.00 16.53 -5.30
C VAL A 705 4.16 17.79 -6.16
N ALA A 706 5.40 18.22 -6.39
CA ALA A 706 5.69 19.35 -7.26
C ALA A 706 5.34 19.05 -8.73
N ARG A 707 5.71 17.86 -9.23
CA ARG A 707 5.44 17.42 -10.62
C ARG A 707 3.94 17.40 -10.92
N LEU A 708 3.13 16.74 -10.09
CA LEU A 708 1.68 16.69 -10.30
C LEU A 708 1.04 18.08 -10.15
N SER A 709 1.41 18.88 -9.14
CA SER A 709 0.91 20.25 -9.00
C SER A 709 1.25 21.13 -10.21
N ARG A 710 2.46 21.00 -10.77
CA ARG A 710 2.88 21.71 -11.98
C ARG A 710 2.15 21.23 -13.23
N LEU A 711 1.94 19.92 -13.39
CA LEU A 711 1.15 19.37 -14.50
C LEU A 711 -0.29 19.85 -14.45
N ILE A 712 -0.92 19.85 -13.27
CA ILE A 712 -2.27 20.39 -13.07
C ILE A 712 -2.33 21.86 -13.50
N LYS A 713 -1.44 22.70 -12.94
CA LYS A 713 -1.45 24.15 -13.15
C LYS A 713 -1.14 24.58 -14.60
N ASN A 714 -0.18 23.92 -15.25
CA ASN A 714 0.43 24.38 -16.50
C ASN A 714 0.13 23.49 -17.72
N SER A 715 -0.66 22.43 -17.57
CA SER A 715 -0.98 21.50 -18.67
C SER A 715 -2.42 21.01 -18.59
N PHE A 716 -2.84 20.45 -17.45
CA PHE A 716 -4.13 19.76 -17.37
C PHE A 716 -5.30 20.75 -17.45
N TRP A 717 -5.23 21.92 -16.81
CA TRP A 717 -6.29 22.92 -16.96
C TRP A 717 -6.45 23.41 -18.40
N ASP A 718 -5.36 23.57 -19.14
CA ASP A 718 -5.43 23.98 -20.55
C ASP A 718 -5.93 22.83 -21.43
N ALA A 719 -5.52 21.58 -21.16
CA ALA A 719 -6.03 20.39 -21.82
C ALA A 719 -7.51 20.11 -21.55
N LEU A 720 -8.05 20.53 -20.40
CA LEU A 720 -9.48 20.47 -20.05
C LEU A 720 -10.26 21.73 -20.46
N THR A 721 -9.60 22.80 -20.95
CA THR A 721 -10.30 24.02 -21.34
C THR A 721 -11.01 23.86 -22.69
N ARG A 722 -12.27 24.28 -22.76
CA ARG A 722 -13.09 24.34 -23.97
C ARG A 722 -13.72 25.74 -24.11
N ARG A 723 -14.15 26.07 -25.32
CA ARG A 723 -15.03 27.21 -25.69
C ARG A 723 -16.08 26.64 -26.64
N ILE A 724 -17.31 27.13 -26.74
CA ILE A 724 -18.22 26.67 -27.81
C ILE A 724 -18.27 27.73 -28.89
N ASP A 725 -17.38 27.64 -29.88
CA ASP A 725 -17.30 28.57 -31.00
C ASP A 725 -16.74 27.90 -32.28
N GLY A 726 -16.61 28.66 -33.36
CA GLY A 726 -16.15 28.15 -34.65
C GLY A 726 -14.79 27.44 -34.62
N SER A 727 -13.95 27.69 -33.61
CA SER A 727 -12.62 27.04 -33.51
C SER A 727 -12.65 25.57 -33.13
N ASN A 728 -13.76 25.08 -32.54
CA ASN A 728 -13.85 23.70 -32.06
C ASN A 728 -15.23 23.03 -32.15
N ILE A 729 -16.23 23.71 -32.73
CA ILE A 729 -17.60 23.15 -32.84
C ILE A 729 -17.64 21.82 -33.62
N GLU A 730 -16.67 21.55 -34.48
CA GLU A 730 -16.47 20.23 -35.09
C GLU A 730 -16.30 19.11 -34.04
N VAL A 731 -15.50 19.37 -33.01
CA VAL A 731 -15.16 18.39 -31.96
C VAL A 731 -16.23 18.39 -30.87
N ALA A 732 -16.61 19.57 -30.37
CA ALA A 732 -17.58 19.70 -29.28
C ALA A 732 -19.03 19.39 -29.72
N GLY A 733 -19.37 19.68 -30.97
CA GLY A 733 -20.70 19.43 -31.53
C GLY A 733 -21.01 17.95 -31.71
N ARG A 734 -20.00 17.12 -32.03
CA ARG A 734 -20.14 15.65 -32.07
C ARG A 734 -20.44 15.12 -30.67
N ASP A 735 -21.29 14.10 -30.59
CA ASP A 735 -21.66 13.45 -29.33
C ASP A 735 -21.37 11.95 -29.41
N PRO A 736 -20.45 11.40 -28.59
CA PRO A 736 -20.22 9.95 -28.54
C PRO A 736 -21.40 9.17 -27.92
N LYS A 737 -22.42 9.87 -27.39
CA LYS A 737 -23.67 9.29 -26.84
C LYS A 737 -24.85 9.43 -27.83
N ASP A 738 -24.61 9.86 -29.08
CA ASP A 738 -25.63 9.89 -30.13
C ASP A 738 -25.74 8.52 -30.82
N TRP A 739 -26.80 7.79 -30.50
CA TRP A 739 -27.11 6.46 -31.05
C TRP A 739 -28.07 6.50 -32.26
N THR A 740 -28.28 7.66 -32.88
CA THR A 740 -29.14 7.80 -34.06
C THR A 740 -28.47 7.33 -35.36
N ASP A 741 -29.26 7.12 -36.43
CA ASP A 741 -28.77 6.58 -37.70
C ASP A 741 -27.92 7.60 -38.54
N ASP A 742 -27.99 8.91 -38.26
CA ASP A 742 -27.16 9.97 -38.87
C ASP A 742 -26.58 10.89 -37.77
N PRO A 743 -25.62 10.39 -36.97
CA PRO A 743 -25.03 11.14 -35.87
C PRO A 743 -24.15 12.26 -36.45
N ARG A 744 -24.61 13.51 -36.32
CA ARG A 744 -23.97 14.70 -36.90
C ARG A 744 -23.88 15.81 -35.87
N PRO A 745 -22.83 16.66 -35.92
CA PRO A 745 -22.72 17.77 -34.98
C PRO A 745 -23.94 18.69 -35.10
N ARG A 746 -24.64 18.87 -33.98
CA ARG A 746 -25.84 19.72 -33.89
C ARG A 746 -25.70 20.69 -32.74
N ILE A 747 -26.10 21.94 -32.97
CA ILE A 747 -26.16 22.96 -31.93
C ILE A 747 -27.56 23.59 -31.87
N TYR A 748 -28.05 23.72 -30.64
CA TYR A 748 -29.35 24.28 -30.28
C TYR A 748 -29.16 25.64 -29.62
N ILE A 749 -29.77 26.67 -30.22
CA ILE A 749 -29.66 28.07 -29.80
C ILE A 749 -30.93 28.45 -29.04
N PRO A 750 -30.85 29.09 -27.86
CA PRO A 750 -32.05 29.52 -27.16
C PRO A 750 -32.72 30.69 -27.90
N HIS A 751 -34.06 30.70 -27.92
CA HIS A 751 -34.87 31.76 -28.54
C HIS A 751 -34.45 33.18 -28.12
N GLY A 752 -34.03 33.36 -26.87
CA GLY A 752 -33.55 34.64 -26.32
C GLY A 752 -32.14 35.08 -26.72
N ALA A 753 -31.44 34.39 -27.63
CA ALA A 753 -30.11 34.77 -28.13
C ALA A 753 -29.98 34.61 -29.67
N PRO A 754 -30.86 35.25 -30.47
CA PRO A 754 -30.94 35.05 -31.92
C PRO A 754 -29.66 35.46 -32.68
N GLU A 755 -28.82 36.32 -32.10
CA GLU A 755 -27.52 36.69 -32.70
C GLU A 755 -26.55 35.50 -32.76
N GLN A 756 -26.66 34.53 -31.85
CA GLN A 756 -25.84 33.32 -31.88
C GLN A 756 -26.27 32.38 -33.01
N PHE A 757 -27.56 32.36 -33.37
CA PHE A 757 -28.09 31.52 -34.45
C PHE A 757 -27.52 31.91 -35.81
N GLU A 758 -27.44 33.21 -36.09
CA GLU A 758 -26.81 33.70 -37.31
C GLU A 758 -25.28 33.50 -37.30
N TYR A 759 -24.63 33.55 -36.13
CA TYR A 759 -23.21 33.20 -35.99
C TYR A 759 -22.91 31.73 -36.35
N TYR A 760 -23.60 30.76 -35.73
CA TYR A 760 -23.36 29.34 -36.03
C TYR A 760 -23.83 28.94 -37.44
N LYS A 761 -24.87 29.58 -37.99
CA LYS A 761 -25.21 29.46 -39.41
C LYS A 761 -24.11 29.97 -40.34
N GLY A 762 -23.43 31.05 -39.96
CA GLY A 762 -22.24 31.55 -40.65
C GLY A 762 -21.20 30.44 -40.76
N ILE A 763 -20.83 29.84 -39.63
CA ILE A 763 -19.88 28.71 -39.57
C ILE A 763 -20.36 27.54 -40.44
N ALA A 764 -21.62 27.12 -40.33
CA ALA A 764 -22.16 26.01 -41.13
C ALA A 764 -22.16 26.28 -42.66
N LYS A 765 -22.17 27.55 -43.05
CA LYS A 765 -22.09 27.99 -44.47
C LYS A 765 -20.66 28.14 -44.96
N GLU A 766 -19.75 28.61 -44.09
CA GLU A 766 -18.31 28.72 -44.37
C GLU A 766 -17.64 27.35 -44.44
N HIS A 767 -18.13 26.40 -43.63
CA HIS A 767 -17.61 25.04 -43.49
C HIS A 767 -18.69 23.96 -43.73
N PRO A 768 -19.22 23.81 -44.97
CA PRO A 768 -20.26 22.84 -45.29
C PRO A 768 -19.83 21.38 -45.05
N GLU A 769 -18.54 21.08 -45.06
CA GLU A 769 -17.95 19.78 -44.75
C GLU A 769 -18.27 19.29 -43.32
N LEU A 770 -18.51 20.21 -42.38
CA LEU A 770 -18.86 19.87 -41.00
C LEU A 770 -20.24 19.21 -40.88
N ARG A 771 -21.14 19.42 -41.86
CA ARG A 771 -22.57 19.06 -41.79
C ARG A 771 -23.26 19.58 -40.51
N LEU A 772 -22.80 20.74 -40.00
CA LEU A 772 -23.27 21.33 -38.75
C LEU A 772 -24.75 21.70 -38.83
N ASP A 773 -25.56 21.07 -37.98
CA ASP A 773 -27.01 21.27 -37.89
C ASP A 773 -27.32 22.35 -36.84
N VAL A 774 -27.73 23.54 -37.30
CA VAL A 774 -27.99 24.70 -36.43
C VAL A 774 -29.49 24.89 -36.26
N GLN A 775 -29.99 24.66 -35.05
CA GLN A 775 -31.41 24.69 -34.72
C GLN A 775 -31.72 25.76 -33.67
N MET A 776 -32.87 26.41 -33.80
CA MET A 776 -33.41 27.26 -32.73
C MET A 776 -34.25 26.39 -31.79
N LEU A 777 -34.17 26.63 -30.49
CA LEU A 777 -35.07 26.06 -29.50
C LEU A 777 -36.38 26.86 -29.44
N ASP A 778 -37.45 26.15 -29.13
CA ASP A 778 -38.75 26.72 -28.82
C ASP A 778 -38.66 27.65 -27.59
N GLU A 779 -39.48 28.69 -27.55
CA GLU A 779 -39.51 29.65 -26.44
C GLU A 779 -39.92 28.98 -25.12
N ASN A 780 -40.82 27.99 -25.19
CA ASN A 780 -41.31 27.22 -24.04
C ASN A 780 -40.76 25.79 -24.08
N ILE A 781 -39.63 25.56 -23.42
CA ILE A 781 -38.98 24.26 -23.33
C ILE A 781 -39.75 23.35 -22.36
N THR A 782 -40.63 22.50 -22.89
CA THR A 782 -41.42 21.51 -22.10
C THR A 782 -40.72 20.15 -22.01
N PRO A 783 -41.07 19.28 -21.04
CA PRO A 783 -40.50 17.93 -20.95
C PRO A 783 -40.80 17.04 -22.17
N ASP A 784 -41.99 17.18 -22.77
CA ASP A 784 -42.38 16.43 -23.97
C ASP A 784 -41.59 16.92 -25.19
N TYR A 785 -41.39 18.24 -25.35
CA TYR A 785 -40.51 18.80 -26.37
C TYR A 785 -39.08 18.26 -26.24
N VAL A 786 -38.51 18.26 -25.04
CA VAL A 786 -37.14 17.74 -24.79
C VAL A 786 -37.04 16.25 -25.12
N ARG A 787 -38.08 15.46 -24.82
CA ARG A 787 -38.15 14.05 -25.23
C ARG A 787 -38.15 13.90 -26.75
N ASP A 788 -38.87 14.76 -27.48
CA ASP A 788 -38.95 14.67 -28.95
C ASP A 788 -37.60 15.03 -29.61
N LEU A 789 -36.78 15.87 -28.95
CA LEU A 789 -35.38 16.11 -29.31
C LEU A 789 -34.47 14.89 -29.15
N ASN A 790 -34.89 13.80 -28.47
CA ASN A 790 -34.09 12.57 -28.37
C ASN A 790 -33.84 11.91 -29.74
N SER A 791 -34.70 12.19 -30.74
CA SER A 791 -34.51 11.76 -32.13
C SER A 791 -33.40 12.53 -32.87
N LYS A 792 -32.96 13.66 -32.30
CA LYS A 792 -32.01 14.62 -32.88
C LYS A 792 -31.20 15.28 -31.76
N PRO A 793 -30.38 14.54 -31.00
CA PRO A 793 -29.60 15.12 -29.90
C PRO A 793 -28.65 16.22 -30.41
N GLY A 794 -28.25 17.13 -29.53
CA GLY A 794 -27.35 18.23 -29.89
C GLY A 794 -26.79 18.97 -28.69
N LEU A 795 -25.69 19.69 -28.92
CA LEU A 795 -25.08 20.61 -27.96
C LEU A 795 -25.98 21.83 -27.76
N LEU A 796 -26.00 22.38 -26.57
CA LEU A 796 -26.64 23.67 -26.27
C LEU A 796 -25.59 24.78 -26.30
N ALA A 797 -25.94 25.92 -26.88
CA ALA A 797 -25.08 27.09 -26.86
C ALA A 797 -24.80 27.59 -25.43
N LEU A 798 -23.72 28.35 -25.28
CA LEU A 798 -23.29 28.97 -24.02
C LEU A 798 -23.10 30.48 -24.21
N ALA A 799 -22.54 31.17 -23.21
CA ALA A 799 -22.27 32.59 -23.36
C ALA A 799 -21.18 32.82 -24.43
N ILE A 800 -21.35 33.91 -25.19
CA ILE A 800 -20.39 34.35 -26.21
C ILE A 800 -19.99 35.79 -25.90
N GLN A 801 -18.69 36.06 -25.92
CA GLN A 801 -18.12 37.38 -25.80
C GLN A 801 -17.99 38.03 -27.18
N LYS A 802 -18.44 39.28 -27.29
CA LYS A 802 -18.23 40.12 -28.48
C LYS A 802 -16.89 40.84 -28.33
N LYS A 803 -16.01 40.71 -29.32
CA LYS A 803 -14.72 41.42 -29.39
C LYS A 803 -14.66 42.19 -30.71
N TYR A 804 -14.50 43.50 -30.66
CA TYR A 804 -14.24 44.27 -31.87
C TYR A 804 -12.77 44.08 -32.27
N ASN A 805 -12.52 43.61 -33.50
CA ASN A 805 -11.17 43.51 -34.04
C ASN A 805 -10.90 44.73 -34.93
N GLU A 806 -10.03 45.62 -34.45
CA GLU A 806 -9.67 46.86 -35.14
C GLU A 806 -9.04 46.62 -36.51
N SER A 807 -8.31 45.52 -36.69
CA SER A 807 -7.62 45.18 -37.96
C SER A 807 -8.58 44.68 -39.05
N THR A 808 -9.64 43.97 -38.67
CA THR A 808 -10.64 43.45 -39.63
C THR A 808 -11.90 44.31 -39.71
N GLN A 809 -12.02 45.32 -38.84
CA GLN A 809 -13.21 46.17 -38.64
C GLN A 809 -14.51 45.38 -38.42
N LYS A 810 -14.39 44.17 -37.86
CA LYS A 810 -15.51 43.26 -37.59
C LYS A 810 -15.65 42.98 -36.10
N THR A 811 -16.88 42.72 -35.68
CA THR A 811 -17.14 42.14 -34.36
C THR A 811 -16.98 40.63 -34.45
N GLU A 812 -15.96 40.11 -33.79
CA GLU A 812 -15.73 38.68 -33.59
C GLU A 812 -16.54 38.17 -32.41
N TYR A 813 -17.04 36.95 -32.54
CA TYR A 813 -17.81 36.23 -31.53
C TYR A 813 -16.93 35.09 -31.02
N LEU A 814 -16.62 35.11 -29.74
CA LEU A 814 -15.71 34.16 -29.07
C LEU A 814 -16.45 33.45 -27.95
N GLY A 815 -16.39 32.12 -27.90
CA GLY A 815 -17.03 31.34 -26.85
C GLY A 815 -16.42 31.68 -25.48
N VAL A 816 -17.27 31.89 -24.48
CA VAL A 816 -16.83 32.07 -23.09
C VAL A 816 -16.27 30.72 -22.60
N PRO A 817 -15.00 30.67 -22.18
CA PRO A 817 -14.34 29.40 -21.90
C PRO A 817 -14.90 28.72 -20.65
N PHE A 818 -14.70 27.41 -20.57
CA PHE A 818 -15.03 26.58 -19.43
C PHE A 818 -14.07 25.40 -19.34
N VAL A 819 -14.08 24.72 -18.20
CA VAL A 819 -13.34 23.48 -17.98
C VAL A 819 -14.33 22.31 -18.05
N VAL A 820 -13.89 21.20 -18.62
CA VAL A 820 -14.64 19.93 -18.63
C VAL A 820 -14.08 18.96 -17.59
N PRO A 821 -14.86 17.98 -17.10
CA PRO A 821 -14.36 16.99 -16.16
C PRO A 821 -13.21 16.12 -16.72
N GLY A 822 -13.20 15.84 -18.03
CA GLY A 822 -12.15 15.09 -18.72
C GLY A 822 -12.63 13.77 -19.35
N GLY A 823 -11.73 13.07 -20.04
CA GLY A 823 -12.03 11.84 -20.75
C GLY A 823 -13.06 12.04 -21.86
N ARG A 824 -14.18 11.30 -21.80
CA ARG A 824 -15.26 11.37 -22.81
C ARG A 824 -16.15 12.61 -22.75
N PHE A 825 -15.97 13.48 -21.75
CA PHE A 825 -16.86 14.60 -21.48
C PHE A 825 -16.39 15.87 -22.19
N ASN A 826 -17.20 16.41 -23.11
CA ASN A 826 -16.96 17.66 -23.84
C ASN A 826 -17.94 18.79 -23.45
N GLU A 827 -18.82 18.53 -22.48
CA GLU A 827 -19.84 19.45 -22.01
C GLU A 827 -19.42 20.20 -20.73
N LEU A 828 -19.99 21.38 -20.49
CA LEU A 828 -19.94 22.06 -19.19
C LEU A 828 -20.87 21.33 -18.22
N TYR A 829 -20.33 20.74 -17.15
CA TYR A 829 -21.11 20.06 -16.09
C TYR A 829 -21.38 21.01 -14.91
N GLY A 830 -22.52 20.83 -14.25
CA GLY A 830 -23.03 21.75 -13.21
C GLY A 830 -22.19 21.81 -11.94
N TRP A 831 -22.03 20.68 -11.23
CA TRP A 831 -21.35 20.66 -9.92
C TRP A 831 -19.83 20.46 -10.00
N ASP A 832 -19.33 19.76 -11.02
CA ASP A 832 -17.90 19.59 -11.30
C ASP A 832 -17.18 20.94 -11.39
N SER A 833 -17.76 21.89 -12.12
CA SER A 833 -17.17 23.21 -12.31
C SER A 833 -17.07 24.08 -11.06
N TYR A 834 -17.83 23.79 -10.00
CA TYR A 834 -17.57 24.39 -8.69
C TYR A 834 -16.28 23.83 -8.07
N MET A 835 -16.09 22.50 -8.12
CA MET A 835 -14.89 21.85 -7.60
C MET A 835 -13.65 22.30 -8.40
N GLU A 836 -13.74 22.28 -9.74
CA GLU A 836 -12.73 22.82 -10.64
C GLU A 836 -12.40 24.27 -10.31
N SER A 837 -13.40 25.12 -10.08
CA SER A 837 -13.18 26.53 -9.69
C SER A 837 -12.33 26.67 -8.43
N LEU A 838 -12.49 25.79 -7.43
CA LEU A 838 -11.62 25.81 -6.25
C LEU A 838 -10.15 25.55 -6.63
N GLY A 839 -9.91 24.59 -7.53
CA GLY A 839 -8.58 24.29 -8.06
C GLY A 839 -8.00 25.40 -8.95
N LEU A 840 -8.83 26.00 -9.81
CA LEU A 840 -8.46 27.08 -10.71
C LEU A 840 -8.07 28.36 -9.94
N LEU A 841 -8.81 28.71 -8.88
CA LEU A 841 -8.53 29.88 -8.05
C LEU A 841 -7.22 29.74 -7.26
N VAL A 842 -6.86 28.53 -6.81
CA VAL A 842 -5.52 28.20 -6.26
C VAL A 842 -4.45 28.25 -7.37
N SER A 843 -4.77 27.75 -8.56
CA SER A 843 -3.90 27.77 -9.75
C SER A 843 -3.69 29.18 -10.35
N ASN A 844 -4.36 30.20 -9.81
CA ASN A 844 -4.44 31.57 -10.30
C ASN A 844 -5.05 31.73 -11.71
N ARG A 845 -5.92 30.80 -12.11
CA ARG A 845 -6.73 30.82 -13.34
C ARG A 845 -8.14 31.36 -13.05
N VAL A 846 -8.18 32.60 -12.55
CA VAL A 846 -9.42 33.27 -12.12
C VAL A 846 -10.32 33.58 -13.32
N ASP A 847 -9.72 33.76 -14.50
CA ASP A 847 -10.36 33.92 -15.81
C ASP A 847 -11.33 32.76 -16.12
N LEU A 848 -10.88 31.51 -15.98
CA LEU A 848 -11.70 30.32 -16.25
C LEU A 848 -12.84 30.18 -15.23
N ALA A 849 -12.58 30.44 -13.95
CA ALA A 849 -13.62 30.39 -12.92
C ALA A 849 -14.70 31.49 -13.12
N LYS A 850 -14.30 32.72 -13.50
CA LYS A 850 -15.21 33.82 -13.89
C LYS A 850 -16.05 33.41 -15.11
N ALA A 851 -15.42 32.81 -16.12
CA ALA A 851 -16.07 32.39 -17.34
C ALA A 851 -17.13 31.28 -17.12
N MET A 852 -16.86 30.29 -16.25
CA MET A 852 -17.85 29.26 -15.91
C MET A 852 -19.06 29.83 -15.14
N VAL A 853 -18.87 30.79 -14.23
CA VAL A 853 -20.00 31.50 -13.59
C VAL A 853 -20.84 32.26 -14.62
N ILE A 854 -20.22 32.91 -15.61
CA ILE A 854 -20.93 33.58 -16.71
C ILE A 854 -21.75 32.58 -17.54
N ASN A 855 -21.19 31.40 -17.84
CA ASN A 855 -21.91 30.33 -18.54
C ASN A 855 -23.10 29.79 -17.72
N PHE A 856 -22.98 29.63 -16.39
CA PHE A 856 -24.12 29.27 -15.54
C PHE A 856 -25.20 30.36 -15.48
N CYS A 857 -24.83 31.64 -15.42
CA CYS A 857 -25.78 32.75 -15.54
C CYS A 857 -26.53 32.70 -16.89
N PHE A 858 -25.85 32.36 -17.98
CA PHE A 858 -26.47 32.15 -19.29
C PHE A 858 -27.44 30.96 -19.28
N CYS A 859 -27.04 29.81 -18.73
CA CYS A 859 -27.90 28.63 -18.61
C CYS A 859 -29.18 28.93 -17.78
N ILE A 860 -29.06 29.61 -16.64
CA ILE A 860 -30.23 30.00 -15.84
C ILE A 860 -31.11 31.01 -16.58
N LYS A 861 -30.51 31.97 -17.29
CA LYS A 861 -31.27 32.98 -18.06
C LYS A 861 -32.10 32.33 -19.18
N HIS A 862 -31.51 31.40 -19.93
CA HIS A 862 -32.05 30.88 -21.19
C HIS A 862 -32.66 29.47 -21.12
N TYR A 863 -32.23 28.63 -20.17
CA TYR A 863 -32.72 27.26 -19.94
C TYR A 863 -33.40 27.07 -18.56
N GLY A 864 -33.50 28.16 -17.78
CA GLY A 864 -34.20 28.24 -16.50
C GLY A 864 -33.48 27.62 -15.30
N LYS A 865 -32.32 26.98 -15.50
CA LYS A 865 -31.55 26.25 -14.47
C LYS A 865 -30.09 26.07 -14.90
N ILE A 866 -29.18 25.82 -13.96
CA ILE A 866 -27.92 25.11 -14.28
C ILE A 866 -28.30 23.71 -14.73
N LEU A 867 -27.77 23.29 -15.88
CA LEU A 867 -28.02 21.97 -16.46
C LEU A 867 -27.05 20.94 -15.87
N ASN A 868 -27.42 19.66 -15.93
CA ASN A 868 -26.49 18.55 -15.66
C ASN A 868 -25.25 18.66 -16.58
N ALA A 869 -25.49 18.78 -17.89
CA ALA A 869 -24.52 19.27 -18.86
C ALA A 869 -25.22 20.03 -20.02
N ASN A 870 -24.48 20.76 -20.86
CA ASN A 870 -25.08 21.57 -21.94
C ASN A 870 -25.44 20.76 -23.22
N ARG A 871 -26.29 19.73 -23.12
CA ARG A 871 -26.90 18.98 -24.26
C ARG A 871 -28.43 18.98 -24.17
N SER A 872 -29.11 18.81 -25.30
CA SER A 872 -30.58 18.84 -25.39
C SER A 872 -31.28 17.90 -24.41
N TYR A 873 -30.82 16.65 -24.30
CA TYR A 873 -31.37 15.64 -23.37
C TYR A 873 -31.16 15.96 -21.87
N TYR A 874 -30.34 16.96 -21.53
CA TYR A 874 -30.19 17.47 -20.17
C TYR A 874 -31.11 18.66 -19.84
N LEU A 875 -31.87 19.23 -20.78
CA LEU A 875 -32.70 20.43 -20.55
C LEU A 875 -33.71 20.32 -19.37
N THR A 876 -34.14 19.10 -19.05
CA THR A 876 -35.08 18.81 -17.94
C THR A 876 -34.38 18.46 -16.61
N ARG A 877 -33.05 18.38 -16.58
CA ARG A 877 -32.25 17.87 -15.45
C ARG A 877 -31.13 18.83 -15.03
N SER A 878 -31.05 19.11 -13.75
CA SER A 878 -30.02 19.95 -13.14
C SER A 878 -28.88 19.11 -12.51
N GLN A 879 -28.10 19.72 -11.64
CA GLN A 879 -27.09 19.09 -10.78
C GLN A 879 -27.00 19.84 -9.43
N PRO A 880 -26.28 19.34 -8.41
CA PRO A 880 -26.21 19.98 -7.09
C PRO A 880 -25.78 21.47 -7.15
N PRO A 881 -26.57 22.42 -6.59
CA PRO A 881 -26.38 23.85 -6.85
C PRO A 881 -25.29 24.51 -5.99
N PHE A 882 -24.27 25.12 -6.65
CA PHE A 882 -23.12 25.78 -5.98
C PHE A 882 -22.86 27.24 -6.40
N LEU A 883 -23.70 27.84 -7.25
CA LEU A 883 -23.42 29.13 -7.92
C LEU A 883 -23.08 30.28 -6.96
N THR A 884 -23.75 30.33 -5.80
CA THR A 884 -23.58 31.42 -4.82
C THR A 884 -22.20 31.45 -4.18
N ASP A 885 -21.68 30.30 -3.72
CA ASP A 885 -20.33 30.20 -3.16
C ASP A 885 -19.25 30.35 -4.25
N MET A 886 -19.52 29.81 -5.45
CA MET A 886 -18.66 29.94 -6.64
C MET A 886 -18.46 31.42 -7.01
N ALA A 887 -19.55 32.15 -7.21
CA ALA A 887 -19.53 33.56 -7.60
C ALA A 887 -18.87 34.45 -6.53
N LEU A 888 -19.12 34.18 -5.24
CA LEU A 888 -18.47 34.91 -4.15
C LEU A 888 -16.95 34.70 -4.10
N ARG A 889 -16.47 33.47 -4.32
CA ARG A 889 -15.03 33.17 -4.34
C ARG A 889 -14.32 33.79 -5.53
N VAL A 890 -14.96 33.80 -6.70
CA VAL A 890 -14.45 34.53 -7.87
C VAL A 890 -14.45 36.03 -7.59
N TYR A 891 -15.56 36.58 -7.11
CA TYR A 891 -15.71 38.02 -6.80
C TYR A 891 -14.59 38.53 -5.88
N GLU A 892 -14.29 37.83 -4.78
CA GLU A 892 -13.22 38.24 -3.86
C GLU A 892 -11.82 38.30 -4.50
N ARG A 893 -11.61 37.59 -5.61
CA ARG A 893 -10.36 37.61 -6.40
C ARG A 893 -10.38 38.67 -7.52
N ILE A 894 -11.56 39.03 -8.03
CA ILE A 894 -11.72 40.03 -9.12
C ILE A 894 -12.24 41.40 -8.66
N LYS A 895 -12.55 41.63 -7.38
CA LYS A 895 -13.22 42.85 -6.85
C LYS A 895 -12.60 44.21 -7.18
N ASN A 896 -11.38 44.23 -7.73
CA ASN A 896 -10.70 45.45 -8.21
C ASN A 896 -10.96 45.71 -9.72
N GLU A 897 -11.55 44.75 -10.45
CA GLU A 897 -11.98 44.90 -11.84
C GLU A 897 -13.24 45.79 -11.92
N PRO A 898 -13.37 46.67 -12.93
CA PRO A 898 -14.51 47.60 -13.03
C PRO A 898 -15.88 46.93 -13.08
N ASP A 899 -15.98 45.73 -13.68
CA ASP A 899 -17.21 44.97 -13.86
C ASP A 899 -17.53 43.99 -12.72
N ALA A 900 -16.66 43.90 -11.70
CA ALA A 900 -16.77 42.87 -10.65
C ALA A 900 -18.09 42.95 -9.86
N MET A 901 -18.63 44.15 -9.63
CA MET A 901 -19.90 44.33 -8.94
C MET A 901 -21.09 43.86 -9.80
N ASP A 902 -21.06 44.12 -11.10
CA ASP A 902 -22.09 43.65 -12.03
C ASP A 902 -22.03 42.13 -12.23
N PHE A 903 -20.82 41.56 -12.25
CA PHE A 903 -20.63 40.10 -12.19
C PHE A 903 -21.31 39.49 -10.96
N LEU A 904 -21.04 40.02 -9.76
CA LEU A 904 -21.66 39.52 -8.52
C LEU A 904 -23.18 39.74 -8.53
N ARG A 905 -23.66 40.89 -9.03
CA ARG A 905 -25.09 41.19 -9.17
C ARG A 905 -25.78 40.16 -10.08
N ASN A 906 -25.24 39.94 -11.27
CA ASN A 906 -25.81 39.02 -12.26
C ASN A 906 -25.83 37.56 -11.75
N ALA A 907 -24.75 37.11 -11.11
CA ALA A 907 -24.71 35.79 -10.48
C ALA A 907 -25.72 35.64 -9.33
N THR A 908 -25.94 36.70 -8.55
CA THR A 908 -26.94 36.70 -7.47
C THR A 908 -28.36 36.67 -8.02
N LEU A 909 -28.66 37.46 -9.07
CA LEU A 909 -29.95 37.46 -9.75
C LEU A 909 -30.26 36.10 -10.39
N ALA A 910 -29.26 35.47 -11.02
CA ALA A 910 -29.38 34.12 -11.55
C ALA A 910 -29.64 33.09 -10.43
N ALA A 911 -28.86 33.11 -9.34
CA ALA A 911 -29.07 32.21 -8.21
C ALA A 911 -30.44 32.38 -7.54
N ILE A 912 -30.97 33.61 -7.46
CA ILE A 912 -32.32 33.90 -6.97
C ILE A 912 -33.36 33.29 -7.93
N LYS A 913 -33.23 33.51 -9.24
CA LYS A 913 -34.14 32.91 -10.25
C LYS A 913 -34.16 31.39 -10.12
N GLU A 914 -33.00 30.75 -10.13
CA GLU A 914 -32.84 29.29 -9.99
C GLU A 914 -33.45 28.75 -8.69
N TYR A 915 -33.21 29.42 -7.55
CA TYR A 915 -33.79 29.04 -6.27
C TYR A 915 -35.33 28.98 -6.33
N TYR A 916 -35.97 29.97 -6.95
CA TYR A 916 -37.43 30.06 -7.06
C TYR A 916 -38.02 29.18 -8.17
N SER A 917 -37.41 29.11 -9.36
CA SER A 917 -37.97 28.37 -10.52
C SER A 917 -37.60 26.89 -10.57
N VAL A 918 -36.61 26.45 -9.80
CA VAL A 918 -36.12 25.07 -9.84
C VAL A 918 -36.26 24.38 -8.50
N TRP A 919 -35.59 24.91 -7.47
CA TRP A 919 -35.36 24.17 -6.22
C TRP A 919 -36.46 24.32 -5.18
N THR A 920 -37.16 25.45 -5.17
CA THR A 920 -38.34 25.68 -4.33
C THR A 920 -39.65 25.80 -5.12
N ALA A 921 -39.63 25.34 -6.37
CA ALA A 921 -40.83 25.08 -7.17
C ALA A 921 -41.23 23.59 -7.09
N ALA A 922 -42.51 23.30 -7.33
CA ALA A 922 -42.94 21.95 -7.67
C ALA A 922 -42.29 21.51 -9.00
N PRO A 923 -41.99 20.21 -9.20
CA PRO A 923 -42.23 19.09 -8.27
C PRO A 923 -41.10 18.85 -7.24
N ARG A 924 -39.98 19.58 -7.32
CA ARG A 924 -38.81 19.39 -6.42
C ARG A 924 -39.12 19.74 -4.97
N TYR A 925 -39.82 20.85 -4.75
CA TYR A 925 -40.28 21.26 -3.42
C TYR A 925 -41.34 20.29 -2.87
N ASP A 926 -41.21 19.96 -1.59
CA ASP A 926 -42.22 19.23 -0.82
C ASP A 926 -42.86 20.16 0.21
N GLU A 927 -44.16 20.43 0.05
CA GLU A 927 -44.88 21.39 0.90
C GLU A 927 -44.99 20.94 2.36
N LEU A 928 -45.03 19.63 2.61
CA LEU A 928 -45.26 19.06 3.94
C LEU A 928 -44.02 19.19 4.84
N SER A 929 -42.86 18.74 4.35
CA SER A 929 -41.58 18.92 5.06
C SER A 929 -41.08 20.37 4.95
N GLY A 930 -41.42 21.06 3.86
CA GLY A 930 -40.84 22.36 3.50
C GLY A 930 -39.40 22.26 2.99
N LEU A 931 -38.96 21.06 2.59
CA LEU A 931 -37.64 20.76 2.04
C LEU A 931 -37.72 20.47 0.53
N SER A 932 -36.56 20.38 -0.12
CA SER A 932 -36.45 20.13 -1.56
C SER A 932 -35.88 18.73 -1.83
N ARG A 933 -36.23 18.18 -2.99
CA ARG A 933 -35.83 16.86 -3.49
C ARG A 933 -35.23 17.00 -4.90
N TYR A 934 -34.37 16.06 -5.29
CA TYR A 934 -34.04 15.88 -6.71
C TYR A 934 -35.24 15.22 -7.40
N ARG A 935 -35.95 15.95 -8.25
CA ARG A 935 -37.19 15.46 -8.89
C ARG A 935 -37.36 16.14 -10.27
N PRO A 936 -36.56 15.75 -11.27
CA PRO A 936 -36.63 16.32 -12.62
C PRO A 936 -37.89 15.87 -13.38
N GLU A 937 -38.30 16.69 -14.34
CA GLU A 937 -39.60 16.57 -15.03
C GLU A 937 -39.55 15.74 -16.32
N GLY A 938 -38.37 15.26 -16.72
CA GLY A 938 -38.15 14.55 -18.00
C GLY A 938 -39.06 13.34 -18.21
N ARG A 939 -39.28 12.99 -19.49
CA ARG A 939 -40.20 11.92 -19.94
C ARG A 939 -39.46 10.84 -20.72
N GLY A 940 -40.04 9.64 -20.76
CA GLY A 940 -39.52 8.49 -21.52
C GLY A 940 -38.23 7.88 -20.95
N VAL A 941 -37.57 7.05 -21.76
CA VAL A 941 -36.25 6.48 -21.49
C VAL A 941 -35.16 7.54 -21.74
N PRO A 942 -34.20 7.76 -20.83
CA PRO A 942 -33.05 8.63 -21.08
C PRO A 942 -32.23 8.16 -22.30
N PRO A 943 -32.01 9.01 -23.32
CA PRO A 943 -31.35 8.59 -24.57
C PRO A 943 -29.83 8.44 -24.46
N GLU A 944 -29.21 9.05 -23.46
CA GLU A 944 -27.75 9.18 -23.33
C GLU A 944 -27.07 7.95 -22.73
N THR A 945 -27.84 6.97 -22.25
CA THR A 945 -27.30 5.68 -21.77
C THR A 945 -26.90 4.79 -22.94
N GLU A 946 -26.06 3.80 -22.67
CA GLU A 946 -25.79 2.71 -23.62
C GLU A 946 -27.09 2.01 -24.05
N PRO A 947 -27.24 1.56 -25.31
CA PRO A 947 -28.51 1.01 -25.81
C PRO A 947 -29.02 -0.23 -25.06
N THR A 948 -28.13 -0.96 -24.41
CA THR A 948 -28.42 -2.17 -23.61
C THR A 948 -28.69 -1.89 -22.13
N HIS A 949 -28.42 -0.67 -21.65
CA HIS A 949 -28.41 -0.33 -20.22
C HIS A 949 -29.73 -0.68 -19.51
N PHE A 950 -30.86 -0.31 -20.12
CA PHE A 950 -32.19 -0.57 -19.58
C PHE A 950 -32.86 -1.84 -20.10
N THR A 951 -32.16 -2.69 -20.89
CA THR A 951 -32.79 -3.87 -21.50
C THR A 951 -33.42 -4.79 -20.47
N HIS A 952 -32.73 -5.06 -19.35
CA HIS A 952 -33.21 -5.90 -18.27
C HIS A 952 -34.44 -5.34 -17.53
N ILE A 953 -34.66 -4.02 -17.54
CA ILE A 953 -35.83 -3.36 -16.95
C ILE A 953 -37.01 -3.36 -17.92
N LEU A 954 -36.75 -3.12 -19.20
CA LEU A 954 -37.76 -2.87 -20.23
C LEU A 954 -38.27 -4.16 -20.90
N SER A 955 -37.45 -5.21 -21.03
CA SER A 955 -37.86 -6.47 -21.68
C SER A 955 -39.11 -7.13 -21.07
N PRO A 956 -39.28 -7.22 -19.74
CA PRO A 956 -40.51 -7.78 -19.15
C PRO A 956 -41.78 -7.02 -19.55
N TYR A 957 -41.69 -5.70 -19.76
CA TYR A 957 -42.81 -4.89 -20.23
C TYR A 957 -43.03 -5.05 -21.74
N ALA A 958 -41.98 -5.17 -22.54
CA ALA A 958 -42.11 -5.49 -23.96
C ALA A 958 -42.83 -6.84 -24.18
N GLU A 959 -42.46 -7.87 -23.40
CA GLU A 959 -43.13 -9.17 -23.38
C GLU A 959 -44.59 -9.07 -22.91
N LYS A 960 -44.86 -8.32 -21.83
CA LYS A 960 -46.23 -8.03 -21.32
C LYS A 960 -47.15 -7.43 -22.39
N HIS A 961 -46.62 -6.58 -23.26
CA HIS A 961 -47.36 -5.92 -24.35
C HIS A 961 -47.32 -6.69 -25.68
N GLY A 962 -46.59 -7.81 -25.76
CA GLY A 962 -46.44 -8.58 -27.01
C GLY A 962 -45.69 -7.84 -28.12
N MET A 963 -44.83 -6.88 -27.77
CA MET A 963 -44.06 -6.05 -28.70
C MET A 963 -42.59 -6.48 -28.72
N THR A 964 -41.86 -6.21 -29.81
CA THR A 964 -40.39 -6.28 -29.75
C THR A 964 -39.82 -5.16 -28.87
N PHE A 965 -38.60 -5.34 -28.37
CA PHE A 965 -37.93 -4.36 -27.52
C PHE A 965 -37.91 -2.94 -28.10
N LYS A 966 -37.56 -2.80 -29.39
CA LYS A 966 -37.45 -1.49 -30.07
C LYS A 966 -38.82 -0.84 -30.25
N GLU A 967 -39.84 -1.62 -30.60
CA GLU A 967 -41.23 -1.15 -30.72
C GLU A 967 -41.78 -0.70 -29.37
N PHE A 968 -41.54 -1.46 -28.30
CA PHE A 968 -41.97 -1.10 -26.95
C PHE A 968 -41.32 0.22 -26.49
N VAL A 969 -40.00 0.37 -26.64
CA VAL A 969 -39.29 1.61 -26.26
C VAL A 969 -39.82 2.81 -27.04
N GLN A 970 -40.08 2.64 -28.35
CA GLN A 970 -40.68 3.70 -29.16
C GLN A 970 -42.11 4.03 -28.70
N ALA A 971 -42.96 3.02 -28.49
CA ALA A 971 -44.35 3.22 -28.06
C ALA A 971 -44.48 3.83 -26.66
N TYR A 972 -43.58 3.47 -25.74
CA TYR A 972 -43.48 4.05 -24.41
C TYR A 972 -43.01 5.51 -24.47
N ASN A 973 -41.95 5.82 -25.22
CA ASN A 973 -41.49 7.19 -25.41
C ASN A 973 -42.57 8.07 -26.05
N GLU A 974 -43.22 7.61 -27.12
CA GLU A 974 -44.32 8.32 -27.80
C GLU A 974 -45.60 8.44 -26.94
N GLY A 975 -45.66 7.84 -25.74
CA GLY A 975 -46.82 7.88 -24.85
C GLY A 975 -48.01 7.02 -25.30
N LYS A 976 -47.80 6.15 -26.30
CA LYS A 976 -48.79 5.17 -26.79
C LYS A 976 -49.00 4.02 -25.80
N VAL A 977 -47.97 3.69 -25.03
CA VAL A 977 -48.02 2.76 -23.90
C VAL A 977 -47.77 3.54 -22.61
N GLN A 978 -48.58 3.27 -21.57
CA GLN A 978 -48.46 3.88 -20.25
C GLN A 978 -48.23 2.80 -19.21
N GLU A 979 -47.15 2.91 -18.45
CA GLU A 979 -46.76 1.98 -17.38
C GLU A 979 -46.30 2.80 -16.17
N PRO A 980 -47.19 3.08 -15.19
CA PRO A 980 -46.87 3.97 -14.07
C PRO A 980 -45.67 3.52 -13.23
N GLU A 981 -45.45 2.21 -13.08
CA GLU A 981 -44.28 1.63 -12.40
C GLU A 981 -42.96 1.96 -13.12
N LEU A 982 -43.00 2.02 -14.46
CA LEU A 982 -41.86 2.37 -15.30
C LEU A 982 -41.61 3.88 -15.33
N ASP A 983 -42.69 4.69 -15.31
CA ASP A 983 -42.62 6.14 -15.14
C ASP A 983 -41.98 6.53 -13.80
N GLU A 984 -42.36 5.85 -12.72
CA GLU A 984 -41.77 6.02 -11.39
C GLU A 984 -40.29 5.58 -11.39
N TYR A 985 -39.96 4.41 -11.97
CA TYR A 985 -38.57 3.97 -12.11
C TYR A 985 -37.69 5.02 -12.82
N PHE A 986 -38.11 5.54 -13.98
CA PHE A 986 -37.32 6.53 -14.70
C PHE A 986 -37.32 7.91 -14.04
N LEU A 987 -38.34 8.27 -13.26
CA LEU A 987 -38.30 9.45 -12.41
C LEU A 987 -37.20 9.31 -11.34
N HIS A 988 -37.08 8.15 -10.70
CA HIS A 988 -36.01 7.87 -9.76
C HIS A 988 -34.63 7.85 -10.42
N ASP A 989 -34.45 7.20 -11.56
CA ASP A 989 -33.18 7.21 -12.33
C ASP A 989 -32.74 8.65 -12.69
N ARG A 990 -33.65 9.47 -13.24
CA ARG A 990 -33.32 10.87 -13.56
C ARG A 990 -33.00 11.69 -12.30
N ALA A 991 -33.67 11.42 -11.17
CA ALA A 991 -33.37 12.06 -9.89
C ALA A 991 -31.99 11.65 -9.34
N VAL A 992 -31.60 10.39 -9.48
CA VAL A 992 -30.24 9.90 -9.14
C VAL A 992 -29.20 10.71 -9.93
N ARG A 993 -29.37 10.87 -11.25
CA ARG A 993 -28.47 11.69 -12.09
C ARG A 993 -28.51 13.19 -11.79
N GLU A 994 -29.64 13.73 -11.31
CA GLU A 994 -29.74 15.12 -10.84
C GLU A 994 -29.01 15.35 -9.51
N SER A 995 -28.84 14.29 -8.70
CA SER A 995 -28.05 14.34 -7.46
C SER A 995 -26.53 14.30 -7.67
N GLY A 996 -26.07 13.97 -8.88
CA GLY A 996 -24.67 13.69 -9.20
C GLY A 996 -24.12 12.37 -8.63
N HIS A 997 -24.94 11.59 -7.90
CA HIS A 997 -24.54 10.33 -7.27
C HIS A 997 -25.08 9.10 -8.06
N ASP A 998 -25.01 9.15 -9.39
CA ASP A 998 -25.36 8.05 -10.30
C ASP A 998 -24.24 7.00 -10.40
N THR A 999 -24.35 5.79 -9.83
CA THR A 999 -25.42 5.29 -8.93
C THR A 999 -24.92 4.97 -7.51
N SER A 1000 -25.87 4.92 -6.56
CA SER A 1000 -25.68 4.55 -5.15
C SER A 1000 -26.95 3.92 -4.59
N TYR A 1001 -26.81 2.86 -3.79
CA TYR A 1001 -27.92 2.22 -3.08
C TYR A 1001 -28.65 3.12 -2.07
N ARG A 1002 -28.11 4.31 -1.75
CA ARG A 1002 -28.83 5.37 -1.03
C ARG A 1002 -30.04 5.89 -1.81
N LEU A 1003 -29.95 5.91 -3.14
CA LEU A 1003 -30.82 6.68 -4.04
C LEU A 1003 -31.57 5.82 -5.07
N GLU A 1004 -31.03 4.66 -5.42
CA GLU A 1004 -31.65 3.69 -6.34
C GLU A 1004 -33.14 3.43 -6.02
N ARG A 1005 -34.02 3.68 -6.99
CA ARG A 1005 -35.49 3.53 -6.90
C ARG A 1005 -36.19 4.35 -5.80
N VAL A 1006 -35.50 5.28 -5.13
CA VAL A 1006 -36.08 6.09 -4.03
C VAL A 1006 -35.77 7.60 -4.13
N CYS A 1007 -34.72 8.00 -4.87
CA CYS A 1007 -34.20 9.38 -4.94
C CYS A 1007 -35.26 10.49 -5.07
N ALA A 1008 -36.19 10.36 -6.03
CA ALA A 1008 -37.24 11.34 -6.28
C ALA A 1008 -38.18 11.63 -5.10
N ASN A 1009 -38.23 10.75 -4.10
CA ASN A 1009 -39.04 10.88 -2.88
C ASN A 1009 -38.21 11.40 -1.69
N LEU A 1010 -36.88 11.41 -1.79
CA LEU A 1010 -35.98 11.81 -0.70
C LEU A 1010 -35.75 13.33 -0.67
N ALA A 1011 -36.10 13.95 0.45
CA ALA A 1011 -35.55 15.24 0.87
C ALA A 1011 -34.16 14.97 1.46
N THR A 1012 -33.13 15.15 0.65
CA THR A 1012 -31.77 14.71 0.94
C THR A 1012 -30.95 15.75 1.72
N VAL A 1013 -29.98 15.28 2.52
CA VAL A 1013 -29.09 16.17 3.30
C VAL A 1013 -28.20 17.03 2.40
N ASP A 1014 -27.75 16.50 1.27
CA ASP A 1014 -26.93 17.18 0.28
C ASP A 1014 -27.61 18.47 -0.24
N LEU A 1015 -28.70 18.35 -1.01
CA LEU A 1015 -29.44 19.44 -1.62
C LEU A 1015 -29.89 20.48 -0.59
N ASN A 1016 -30.44 20.04 0.55
CA ASN A 1016 -30.94 20.97 1.54
C ASN A 1016 -29.81 21.71 2.28
N SER A 1017 -28.61 21.13 2.39
CA SER A 1017 -27.42 21.86 2.82
C SER A 1017 -27.00 22.94 1.80
N LEU A 1018 -27.04 22.61 0.51
CA LEU A 1018 -26.72 23.55 -0.57
C LEU A 1018 -27.73 24.70 -0.68
N LEU A 1019 -29.02 24.42 -0.48
CA LEU A 1019 -30.06 25.46 -0.48
C LEU A 1019 -30.00 26.35 0.76
N TYR A 1020 -29.66 25.80 1.93
CA TYR A 1020 -29.32 26.63 3.10
C TYR A 1020 -28.14 27.55 2.80
N LYS A 1021 -27.12 27.05 2.09
CA LYS A 1021 -25.98 27.87 1.68
C LYS A 1021 -26.37 28.97 0.70
N TYR A 1022 -27.21 28.70 -0.30
CA TYR A 1022 -27.80 29.72 -1.18
C TYR A 1022 -28.52 30.79 -0.36
N GLU A 1023 -29.38 30.39 0.59
CA GLU A 1023 -30.13 31.33 1.43
C GLU A 1023 -29.21 32.24 2.27
N VAL A 1024 -28.17 31.68 2.90
CA VAL A 1024 -27.20 32.44 3.69
C VAL A 1024 -26.31 33.33 2.81
N ASP A 1025 -25.87 32.86 1.65
CA ASP A 1025 -25.03 33.63 0.74
C ASP A 1025 -25.80 34.79 0.11
N ILE A 1026 -27.02 34.57 -0.38
CA ILE A 1026 -27.87 35.63 -0.94
C ILE A 1026 -28.16 36.69 0.13
N ALA A 1027 -28.51 36.28 1.36
CA ALA A 1027 -28.66 37.21 2.49
C ALA A 1027 -27.39 38.04 2.73
N ARG A 1028 -26.23 37.39 2.77
CA ARG A 1028 -24.92 38.04 2.98
C ARG A 1028 -24.56 38.99 1.84
N ILE A 1029 -24.82 38.62 0.59
CA ILE A 1029 -24.51 39.43 -0.59
C ILE A 1029 -25.37 40.71 -0.59
N ILE A 1030 -26.69 40.56 -0.45
CA ILE A 1030 -27.64 41.67 -0.45
C ILE A 1030 -27.30 42.68 0.65
N ARG A 1031 -27.00 42.19 1.87
CA ARG A 1031 -26.62 43.03 3.01
C ARG A 1031 -25.29 43.76 2.81
N THR A 1032 -24.25 43.05 2.35
CA THR A 1032 -22.87 43.55 2.33
C THR A 1032 -22.59 44.46 1.13
N TYR A 1033 -23.06 44.08 -0.06
CA TYR A 1033 -22.68 44.76 -1.32
C TYR A 1033 -23.83 45.59 -1.92
N PHE A 1034 -25.09 45.25 -1.63
CA PHE A 1034 -26.29 45.92 -2.18
C PHE A 1034 -27.11 46.70 -1.13
N LYS A 1035 -26.49 47.12 -0.01
CA LYS A 1035 -27.10 47.99 1.02
C LYS A 1035 -28.47 47.47 1.53
N ASP A 1036 -28.58 46.15 1.65
CA ASP A 1036 -29.79 45.41 2.05
C ASP A 1036 -31.00 45.49 1.08
N ARG A 1037 -30.81 45.98 -0.15
CA ARG A 1037 -31.86 46.03 -1.19
C ARG A 1037 -31.30 45.74 -2.59
N LEU A 1038 -31.60 44.54 -3.11
CA LEU A 1038 -31.28 44.16 -4.49
C LEU A 1038 -32.54 44.21 -5.36
N GLU A 1039 -32.54 45.08 -6.37
CA GLU A 1039 -33.64 45.17 -7.35
C GLU A 1039 -33.57 44.03 -8.37
N ILE A 1040 -34.73 43.37 -8.57
CA ILE A 1040 -34.92 42.20 -9.44
C ILE A 1040 -35.56 42.66 -10.77
N PRO A 1041 -34.81 42.64 -11.89
CA PRO A 1041 -35.35 42.96 -13.21
C PRO A 1041 -36.42 41.94 -13.65
N PRO A 1042 -37.40 42.33 -14.49
CA PRO A 1042 -38.50 41.45 -14.92
C PRO A 1042 -38.04 40.10 -15.50
N GLU A 1043 -36.94 40.06 -16.26
CA GLU A 1043 -36.39 38.85 -16.87
C GLU A 1043 -35.77 37.83 -15.87
N PHE A 1044 -35.56 38.27 -14.62
CA PHE A 1044 -35.15 37.42 -13.50
C PHE A 1044 -36.31 37.08 -12.54
N ARG A 1045 -37.50 37.66 -12.73
CA ARG A 1045 -38.69 37.27 -11.96
C ARG A 1045 -39.25 35.96 -12.50
N THR A 1046 -39.87 35.21 -11.60
CA THR A 1046 -40.57 33.94 -11.88
C THR A 1046 -42.06 34.16 -11.68
N GLU A 1047 -42.93 33.22 -12.06
CA GLU A 1047 -44.37 33.34 -11.76
C GLU A 1047 -44.63 33.51 -10.24
N SER A 1048 -43.83 32.85 -9.40
CA SER A 1048 -43.89 32.98 -7.93
C SER A 1048 -43.37 34.32 -7.38
N THR A 1049 -42.67 35.11 -8.21
CA THR A 1049 -42.00 36.36 -7.81
C THR A 1049 -42.25 37.55 -8.74
N LYS A 1050 -43.25 37.48 -9.61
CA LYS A 1050 -43.59 38.52 -10.60
C LYS A 1050 -43.82 39.91 -9.97
N ASP A 1051 -44.47 39.92 -8.81
CA ASP A 1051 -44.81 41.13 -8.04
C ASP A 1051 -43.68 41.56 -7.06
N ILE A 1052 -42.56 40.82 -7.01
CA ILE A 1052 -41.42 41.11 -6.12
C ILE A 1052 -40.36 41.90 -6.89
N GLU A 1053 -40.39 43.22 -6.73
CA GLU A 1053 -39.46 44.13 -7.43
C GLU A 1053 -38.05 44.18 -6.80
N SER A 1054 -37.93 43.86 -5.51
CA SER A 1054 -36.64 43.86 -4.81
C SER A 1054 -36.60 42.89 -3.63
N GLU A 1055 -35.43 42.34 -3.38
CA GLU A 1055 -35.12 41.40 -2.29
C GLU A 1055 -34.28 42.06 -1.19
N SER A 1056 -34.48 41.65 0.07
CA SER A 1056 -33.72 42.12 1.24
C SER A 1056 -33.17 40.94 2.04
N SER A 1057 -32.03 41.10 2.72
CA SER A 1057 -31.38 39.98 3.43
C SER A 1057 -32.26 39.36 4.50
N SER A 1058 -33.14 40.15 5.12
CA SER A 1058 -34.07 39.68 6.16
C SER A 1058 -35.02 38.56 5.67
N VAL A 1059 -35.40 38.56 4.40
CA VAL A 1059 -36.25 37.51 3.79
C VAL A 1059 -35.49 36.19 3.75
N TRP A 1060 -34.23 36.24 3.33
CA TRP A 1060 -33.36 35.09 3.15
C TRP A 1060 -32.84 34.55 4.49
N ASP A 1061 -32.53 35.41 5.47
CA ASP A 1061 -32.24 34.98 6.86
C ASP A 1061 -33.40 34.17 7.45
N ARG A 1062 -34.65 34.57 7.19
CA ARG A 1062 -35.85 33.85 7.67
C ARG A 1062 -35.99 32.50 6.97
N ARG A 1063 -35.59 32.37 5.70
CA ARG A 1063 -35.56 31.08 4.97
C ARG A 1063 -34.49 30.15 5.53
N ALA A 1064 -33.25 30.61 5.63
CA ALA A 1064 -32.15 29.85 6.23
C ALA A 1064 -32.51 29.29 7.61
N ARG A 1065 -33.09 30.13 8.49
CA ARG A 1065 -33.57 29.67 9.82
C ARG A 1065 -34.67 28.61 9.73
N ARG A 1066 -35.64 28.77 8.83
CA ARG A 1066 -36.71 27.77 8.62
C ARG A 1066 -36.13 26.46 8.09
N ARG A 1067 -35.27 26.50 7.07
CA ARG A 1067 -34.65 25.30 6.50
C ARG A 1067 -33.81 24.56 7.53
N LYS A 1068 -32.98 25.28 8.31
CA LYS A 1068 -32.21 24.68 9.42
C LYS A 1068 -33.11 23.91 10.37
N VAL A 1069 -34.19 24.52 10.86
CA VAL A 1069 -35.15 23.86 11.77
C VAL A 1069 -35.80 22.64 11.12
N ARG A 1070 -36.17 22.69 9.84
CA ARG A 1070 -36.72 21.53 9.12
C ARG A 1070 -35.69 20.40 8.96
N MET A 1071 -34.44 20.71 8.64
CA MET A 1071 -33.35 19.74 8.54
C MET A 1071 -33.03 19.11 9.91
N ASP A 1072 -32.96 19.90 10.98
CA ASP A 1072 -32.79 19.38 12.35
C ASP A 1072 -33.97 18.50 12.77
N THR A 1073 -35.19 18.75 12.26
CA THR A 1073 -36.40 17.97 12.61
C THR A 1073 -36.45 16.62 11.85
N TYR A 1074 -36.17 16.63 10.55
CA TYR A 1074 -36.41 15.46 9.68
C TYR A 1074 -35.15 14.65 9.36
N LEU A 1075 -33.97 15.29 9.35
CA LEU A 1075 -32.72 14.71 8.84
C LEU A 1075 -31.74 14.36 9.97
N TRP A 1076 -31.65 15.16 11.04
CA TRP A 1076 -30.72 14.91 12.14
C TRP A 1076 -31.13 13.70 13.00
N ASP A 1077 -30.15 12.89 13.41
CA ASP A 1077 -30.29 11.78 14.35
C ASP A 1077 -29.30 11.95 15.52
N ASP A 1078 -29.80 12.24 16.72
CA ASP A 1078 -28.98 12.43 17.92
C ASP A 1078 -28.27 11.15 18.41
N GLU A 1079 -28.87 9.97 18.20
CA GLU A 1079 -28.28 8.70 18.65
C GLU A 1079 -27.06 8.36 17.78
N LYS A 1080 -27.25 8.36 16.47
CA LYS A 1080 -26.20 8.14 15.46
C LYS A 1080 -25.24 9.31 15.31
N GLY A 1081 -25.65 10.54 15.70
CA GLY A 1081 -24.85 11.75 15.63
C GLY A 1081 -24.57 12.23 14.19
N MET A 1082 -25.52 12.03 13.27
CA MET A 1082 -25.37 12.42 11.87
C MET A 1082 -26.71 12.78 11.22
N TYR A 1083 -26.64 13.36 10.02
CA TYR A 1083 -27.80 13.64 9.19
C TYR A 1083 -28.04 12.49 8.19
N PHE A 1084 -29.31 12.12 8.04
CA PHE A 1084 -29.82 11.15 7.06
C PHE A 1084 -30.81 11.82 6.13
N ASP A 1085 -31.10 11.20 4.98
CA ASP A 1085 -32.15 11.66 4.07
C ASP A 1085 -33.55 11.35 4.64
N TYR A 1086 -34.58 12.08 4.21
CA TYR A 1086 -35.97 11.85 4.64
C TYR A 1086 -36.87 11.53 3.46
N ASP A 1087 -37.53 10.37 3.49
CA ASP A 1087 -38.53 10.00 2.51
C ASP A 1087 -39.82 10.78 2.76
N THR A 1088 -40.18 11.66 1.83
CA THR A 1088 -41.36 12.52 1.90
C THR A 1088 -42.68 11.78 1.63
N VAL A 1089 -42.63 10.62 0.95
CA VAL A 1089 -43.80 9.79 0.64
C VAL A 1089 -44.08 8.85 1.81
N LEU A 1090 -43.06 8.15 2.32
CA LEU A 1090 -43.17 7.29 3.51
C LEU A 1090 -43.17 8.07 4.83
N GLN A 1091 -42.89 9.37 4.78
CA GLN A 1091 -42.78 10.29 5.93
C GLN A 1091 -41.83 9.77 7.02
N LYS A 1092 -40.67 9.25 6.59
CA LYS A 1092 -39.72 8.56 7.46
C LYS A 1092 -38.28 8.89 7.09
N ARG A 1093 -37.45 9.15 8.11
CA ARG A 1093 -35.99 9.26 7.96
C ARG A 1093 -35.39 7.93 7.52
N THR A 1094 -34.48 7.96 6.56
CA THR A 1094 -33.72 6.78 6.11
C THR A 1094 -32.68 6.37 7.15
N THR A 1095 -32.01 5.24 6.91
CA THR A 1095 -30.92 4.73 7.76
C THR A 1095 -29.60 4.60 7.00
N TYR A 1096 -29.51 5.18 5.79
CA TYR A 1096 -28.31 5.06 4.95
C TYR A 1096 -27.29 6.12 5.34
N GLU A 1097 -26.16 5.70 5.88
CA GLU A 1097 -25.09 6.58 6.35
C GLU A 1097 -24.22 7.01 5.15
N SER A 1098 -24.20 8.31 4.85
CA SER A 1098 -23.44 8.89 3.73
C SER A 1098 -22.53 10.05 4.16
N ALA A 1099 -21.36 10.17 3.53
CA ALA A 1099 -20.42 11.27 3.74
C ALA A 1099 -21.01 12.66 3.38
N THR A 1100 -22.13 12.70 2.65
CA THR A 1100 -22.91 13.94 2.43
C THR A 1100 -23.40 14.59 3.74
N THR A 1101 -23.43 13.87 4.87
CA THR A 1101 -23.69 14.45 6.19
C THR A 1101 -22.72 15.57 6.58
N PHE A 1102 -21.50 15.61 6.04
CA PHE A 1102 -20.54 16.70 6.30
C PHE A 1102 -20.86 17.99 5.52
N TRP A 1103 -21.76 17.95 4.54
CA TRP A 1103 -22.18 19.13 3.79
C TRP A 1103 -22.95 20.11 4.69
N ALA A 1104 -23.58 19.62 5.76
CA ALA A 1104 -24.16 20.44 6.81
C ALA A 1104 -23.10 21.31 7.53
N MET A 1105 -21.87 20.80 7.66
CA MET A 1105 -20.74 21.58 8.16
C MET A 1105 -20.23 22.54 7.09
N TRP A 1106 -20.02 22.11 5.84
CA TRP A 1106 -19.60 23.00 4.75
C TRP A 1106 -20.53 24.23 4.62
N ALA A 1107 -21.84 23.99 4.63
CA ALA A 1107 -22.88 25.01 4.51
C ALA A 1107 -22.97 25.95 5.73
N GLY A 1108 -22.49 25.52 6.89
CA GLY A 1108 -22.62 26.28 8.14
C GLY A 1108 -24.01 26.17 8.78
N LEU A 1109 -24.71 25.04 8.60
CA LEU A 1109 -26.05 24.81 9.16
C LEU A 1109 -26.02 24.02 10.49
N ALA A 1110 -25.02 23.17 10.69
CA ALA A 1110 -24.85 22.42 11.93
C ALA A 1110 -24.64 23.37 13.14
N THR A 1111 -25.16 23.01 14.31
CA THR A 1111 -24.73 23.65 15.55
C THR A 1111 -23.32 23.17 15.94
N PRO A 1112 -22.57 23.90 16.78
CA PRO A 1112 -21.29 23.41 17.30
C PRO A 1112 -21.39 22.04 18.00
N HIS A 1113 -22.54 21.73 18.63
CA HIS A 1113 -22.80 20.42 19.23
C HIS A 1113 -22.97 19.32 18.16
N GLN A 1114 -23.81 19.55 17.14
CA GLN A 1114 -23.99 18.62 16.02
C GLN A 1114 -22.66 18.39 15.27
N ALA A 1115 -21.85 19.44 15.09
CA ALA A 1115 -20.50 19.32 14.51
C ALA A 1115 -19.56 18.44 15.36
N ALA A 1116 -19.57 18.59 16.69
CA ALA A 1116 -18.82 17.71 17.59
C ALA A 1116 -19.29 16.26 17.53
N GLU A 1117 -20.61 16.00 17.46
CA GLU A 1117 -21.14 14.65 17.31
C GLU A 1117 -20.81 14.04 15.94
N LEU A 1118 -20.83 14.84 14.85
CA LEU A 1118 -20.38 14.40 13.52
C LEU A 1118 -18.91 13.97 13.53
N VAL A 1119 -18.01 14.74 14.17
CA VAL A 1119 -16.59 14.38 14.27
C VAL A 1119 -16.39 13.16 15.19
N ARG A 1120 -17.14 13.06 16.29
CA ARG A 1120 -16.96 12.01 17.30
C ARG A 1120 -17.60 10.66 16.93
N LYS A 1121 -18.76 10.66 16.26
CA LYS A 1121 -19.54 9.46 15.92
C LYS A 1121 -19.52 9.13 14.43
N ALA A 1122 -19.68 10.12 13.57
CA ALA A 1122 -19.87 9.89 12.13
C ALA A 1122 -18.52 9.70 11.41
N LEU A 1123 -17.56 10.60 11.59
CA LEU A 1123 -16.26 10.58 10.91
C LEU A 1123 -15.51 9.24 11.02
N PRO A 1124 -15.41 8.57 12.20
CA PRO A 1124 -14.76 7.26 12.31
C PRO A 1124 -15.43 6.14 11.50
N ARG A 1125 -16.67 6.31 11.05
CA ARG A 1125 -17.38 5.33 10.19
C ARG A 1125 -17.10 5.52 8.70
N PHE A 1126 -16.65 6.72 8.30
CA PHE A 1126 -16.33 7.05 6.90
C PHE A 1126 -14.82 7.12 6.61
N GLU A 1127 -13.99 7.35 7.63
CA GLU A 1127 -12.55 7.48 7.46
C GLU A 1127 -11.85 6.14 7.17
N ALA A 1128 -11.25 6.04 5.98
CA ALA A 1128 -10.50 4.89 5.49
C ALA A 1128 -8.99 5.20 5.37
N TYR A 1129 -8.28 4.42 4.54
CA TYR A 1129 -6.84 4.60 4.28
C TYR A 1129 -6.57 5.84 3.44
N GLY A 1130 -7.33 6.01 2.36
CA GLY A 1130 -7.17 7.08 1.36
C GLY A 1130 -8.11 8.28 1.51
N GLY A 1131 -8.82 8.44 2.63
CA GLY A 1131 -9.79 9.54 2.83
C GLY A 1131 -11.16 9.02 3.30
N LEU A 1132 -12.24 9.69 2.90
CA LEU A 1132 -13.63 9.32 3.22
C LEU A 1132 -14.23 8.40 2.15
N VAL A 1133 -14.91 7.32 2.58
CA VAL A 1133 -15.83 6.55 1.72
C VAL A 1133 -17.17 7.26 1.55
N SER A 1134 -17.82 7.11 0.40
CA SER A 1134 -19.11 7.76 0.08
C SER A 1134 -20.27 7.39 1.00
N GLY A 1135 -20.27 6.15 1.47
CA GLY A 1135 -21.23 5.56 2.39
C GLY A 1135 -20.59 4.43 3.19
N THR A 1136 -21.20 4.02 4.30
CA THR A 1136 -20.63 2.94 5.13
C THR A 1136 -20.88 1.56 4.52
N GLU A 1137 -19.98 0.60 4.76
CA GLU A 1137 -20.16 -0.79 4.28
C GLU A 1137 -21.47 -1.41 4.81
N GLU A 1138 -21.83 -1.10 6.06
CA GLU A 1138 -23.10 -1.49 6.68
C GLU A 1138 -24.31 -0.97 5.89
N SER A 1139 -24.27 0.30 5.47
CA SER A 1139 -25.36 0.95 4.72
C SER A 1139 -25.47 0.44 3.29
N ARG A 1140 -24.33 0.28 2.59
CA ARG A 1140 -24.29 -0.38 1.27
C ARG A 1140 -24.88 -1.79 1.37
N GLY A 1141 -24.54 -2.54 2.42
CA GLY A 1141 -24.93 -3.92 2.62
C GLY A 1141 -24.15 -4.90 1.73
N ALA A 1142 -24.69 -6.11 1.57
CA ALA A 1142 -24.06 -7.17 0.78
C ALA A 1142 -24.15 -6.91 -0.73
N VAL A 1143 -23.08 -7.25 -1.45
CA VAL A 1143 -22.98 -7.20 -2.92
C VAL A 1143 -22.90 -8.60 -3.51
N GLY A 1144 -23.39 -8.77 -4.73
CA GLY A 1144 -23.43 -10.04 -5.46
C GLY A 1144 -23.80 -9.83 -6.93
N LEU A 1145 -24.04 -10.92 -7.68
CA LEU A 1145 -24.40 -10.82 -9.11
C LEU A 1145 -25.71 -10.05 -9.32
N ASP A 1146 -26.73 -10.33 -8.51
CA ASP A 1146 -28.05 -9.66 -8.58
C ASP A 1146 -28.06 -8.27 -7.92
N ARG A 1147 -26.97 -7.89 -7.24
CA ARG A 1147 -26.81 -6.63 -6.53
C ARG A 1147 -25.34 -6.18 -6.60
N PRO A 1148 -24.85 -5.76 -7.79
CA PRO A 1148 -23.45 -5.42 -8.01
C PRO A 1148 -23.03 -4.18 -7.21
N ASN A 1149 -21.73 -3.93 -7.04
CA ASN A 1149 -21.31 -2.70 -6.37
C ASN A 1149 -21.65 -1.47 -7.21
N ARG A 1150 -22.02 -0.36 -6.56
CA ARG A 1150 -22.33 0.92 -7.20
C ARG A 1150 -21.21 1.93 -7.00
N GLN A 1151 -21.02 2.85 -7.94
CA GLN A 1151 -19.81 3.68 -7.95
C GLN A 1151 -19.79 4.76 -6.85
N TRP A 1152 -20.94 5.22 -6.37
CA TRP A 1152 -21.05 6.19 -5.26
C TRP A 1152 -21.26 5.54 -3.88
N ASP A 1153 -20.88 4.27 -3.71
CA ASP A 1153 -20.94 3.53 -2.44
C ASP A 1153 -19.55 3.03 -1.98
N TYR A 1154 -19.50 2.41 -0.79
CA TYR A 1154 -18.30 1.73 -0.28
C TYR A 1154 -17.77 0.67 -1.27
N PRO A 1155 -16.45 0.61 -1.56
CA PRO A 1155 -15.33 1.23 -0.85
C PRO A 1155 -14.83 2.55 -1.47
N TYR A 1156 -15.59 3.17 -2.37
CA TYR A 1156 -15.10 4.30 -3.17
C TYR A 1156 -15.18 5.63 -2.42
N GLY A 1157 -14.24 6.52 -2.72
CA GLY A 1157 -14.21 7.91 -2.26
C GLY A 1157 -14.01 8.85 -3.45
N TRP A 1158 -14.71 9.99 -3.40
CA TRP A 1158 -14.79 10.94 -4.50
C TRP A 1158 -14.34 12.34 -4.06
N ALA A 1159 -13.63 13.05 -4.94
CA ALA A 1159 -13.07 14.38 -4.68
C ALA A 1159 -14.07 15.40 -4.07
N PRO A 1160 -15.30 15.58 -4.61
CA PRO A 1160 -16.33 16.45 -4.02
C PRO A 1160 -16.53 16.26 -2.52
N GLN A 1161 -16.68 15.01 -2.08
CA GLN A 1161 -17.01 14.69 -0.69
C GLN A 1161 -15.84 15.03 0.24
N GLN A 1162 -14.59 14.83 -0.21
CA GLN A 1162 -13.41 15.22 0.56
C GLN A 1162 -13.32 16.75 0.68
N MET A 1163 -13.39 17.46 -0.44
CA MET A 1163 -13.22 18.93 -0.48
C MET A 1163 -14.26 19.68 0.36
N LEU A 1164 -15.51 19.23 0.30
CA LEU A 1164 -16.59 19.78 1.11
C LEU A 1164 -16.41 19.43 2.60
N ALA A 1165 -16.01 18.20 2.92
CA ALA A 1165 -15.74 17.79 4.31
C ALA A 1165 -14.57 18.56 4.94
N TRP A 1166 -13.42 18.73 4.26
CA TRP A 1166 -12.28 19.50 4.79
C TRP A 1166 -12.68 20.95 5.11
N THR A 1167 -13.36 21.60 4.16
CA THR A 1167 -13.89 22.97 4.33
C THR A 1167 -14.90 23.05 5.47
N GLY A 1168 -15.74 22.02 5.62
CA GLY A 1168 -16.71 21.89 6.71
C GLY A 1168 -16.03 21.75 8.08
N LEU A 1169 -15.07 20.84 8.22
CA LEU A 1169 -14.29 20.63 9.44
C LEU A 1169 -13.58 21.91 9.89
N LEU A 1170 -12.88 22.59 8.98
CA LEU A 1170 -12.19 23.85 9.24
C LEU A 1170 -13.13 24.99 9.66
N ARG A 1171 -14.36 25.05 9.11
CA ARG A 1171 -15.37 26.05 9.53
C ARG A 1171 -15.71 25.94 11.02
N TYR A 1172 -15.63 24.74 11.61
CA TYR A 1172 -15.94 24.48 13.02
C TYR A 1172 -14.69 24.29 13.90
N GLY A 1173 -13.48 24.50 13.37
CA GLY A 1173 -12.23 24.44 14.12
C GLY A 1173 -11.53 23.07 14.17
N TYR A 1174 -12.04 22.07 13.45
CA TYR A 1174 -11.47 20.72 13.35
C TYR A 1174 -10.35 20.67 12.31
N GLN A 1175 -9.26 21.39 12.61
CA GLN A 1175 -8.13 21.55 11.68
C GLN A 1175 -7.32 20.25 11.54
N GLU A 1176 -7.02 19.56 12.65
CA GLU A 1176 -6.23 18.32 12.63
C GLU A 1176 -6.92 17.22 11.83
N GLU A 1177 -8.25 17.10 11.96
CA GLU A 1177 -9.06 16.15 11.18
C GLU A 1177 -9.07 16.50 9.69
N ALA A 1178 -9.18 17.80 9.35
CA ALA A 1178 -9.13 18.25 7.96
C ALA A 1178 -7.75 17.99 7.33
N GLU A 1179 -6.66 18.32 8.02
CA GLU A 1179 -5.28 18.06 7.58
C GLU A 1179 -5.02 16.57 7.40
N ARG A 1180 -5.45 15.73 8.34
CA ARG A 1180 -5.33 14.27 8.29
C ARG A 1180 -6.06 13.67 7.09
N LEU A 1181 -7.31 14.08 6.84
CA LEU A 1181 -8.10 13.59 5.72
C LEU A 1181 -7.52 14.08 4.38
N ALA A 1182 -7.07 15.34 4.31
CA ALA A 1182 -6.38 15.86 3.14
C ALA A 1182 -5.08 15.08 2.88
N TYR A 1183 -4.27 14.82 3.90
CA TYR A 1183 -3.04 14.03 3.78
C TYR A 1183 -3.32 12.63 3.23
N LYS A 1184 -4.32 11.92 3.78
CA LYS A 1184 -4.69 10.57 3.33
C LYS A 1184 -5.10 10.52 1.85
N TRP A 1185 -5.95 11.46 1.43
CA TRP A 1185 -6.39 11.58 0.04
C TRP A 1185 -5.26 11.95 -0.92
N LEU A 1186 -4.46 12.96 -0.55
CA LEU A 1186 -3.32 13.37 -1.35
C LEU A 1186 -2.27 12.27 -1.45
N TYR A 1187 -1.95 11.59 -0.35
CA TYR A 1187 -1.04 10.44 -0.33
C TYR A 1187 -1.47 9.35 -1.32
N MET A 1188 -2.75 8.99 -1.32
CA MET A 1188 -3.32 8.00 -2.22
C MET A 1188 -3.15 8.41 -3.70
N ILE A 1189 -3.44 9.67 -4.03
CA ILE A 1189 -3.24 10.21 -5.39
C ILE A 1189 -1.75 10.25 -5.75
N THR A 1190 -0.87 10.79 -4.89
CA THR A 1190 0.57 10.87 -5.15
C THR A 1190 1.19 9.48 -5.33
N LYS A 1191 0.74 8.47 -4.55
CA LYS A 1191 1.17 7.09 -4.70
C LYS A 1191 0.73 6.50 -6.05
N ALA A 1192 -0.54 6.65 -6.43
CA ALA A 1192 -1.02 6.20 -7.73
C ALA A 1192 -0.23 6.86 -8.88
N PHE A 1193 -0.03 8.18 -8.80
CA PHE A 1193 0.74 8.97 -9.76
C PHE A 1193 2.21 8.48 -9.89
N VAL A 1194 2.85 8.11 -8.78
CA VAL A 1194 4.26 7.64 -8.79
C VAL A 1194 4.39 6.21 -9.32
N ASP A 1195 3.47 5.33 -8.93
CA ASP A 1195 3.59 3.89 -9.18
C ASP A 1195 3.01 3.46 -10.53
N PHE A 1196 2.03 4.21 -11.06
CA PHE A 1196 1.27 3.87 -12.27
C PHE A 1196 1.36 5.00 -13.30
N ASN A 1197 2.58 5.24 -13.76
CA ASN A 1197 2.90 6.07 -14.91
C ASN A 1197 2.33 7.51 -14.95
N GLY A 1198 2.11 8.15 -13.80
CA GLY A 1198 1.52 9.48 -13.70
C GLY A 1198 -0.01 9.50 -13.70
N VAL A 1199 -0.69 8.36 -13.54
CA VAL A 1199 -2.16 8.26 -13.62
C VAL A 1199 -2.86 9.19 -12.62
N VAL A 1200 -3.93 9.83 -13.11
CA VAL A 1200 -4.89 10.61 -12.32
C VAL A 1200 -6.27 10.27 -12.86
N VAL A 1201 -7.13 9.73 -11.98
CA VAL A 1201 -8.43 9.14 -12.35
C VAL A 1201 -9.62 9.93 -11.79
N GLU A 1202 -10.82 9.61 -12.25
CA GLU A 1202 -12.11 10.18 -11.80
C GLU A 1202 -12.39 9.94 -10.31
N LYS A 1203 -12.19 8.70 -9.84
CA LYS A 1203 -12.58 8.20 -8.51
C LYS A 1203 -11.58 7.16 -7.99
N TYR A 1204 -11.57 6.88 -6.68
CA TYR A 1204 -10.60 5.96 -6.07
C TYR A 1204 -11.26 4.99 -5.08
N ASP A 1205 -10.72 3.77 -4.97
CA ASP A 1205 -10.97 2.87 -3.84
C ASP A 1205 -10.10 3.32 -2.66
N VAL A 1206 -10.70 4.04 -1.71
CA VAL A 1206 -9.99 4.61 -0.56
C VAL A 1206 -9.64 3.57 0.51
N THR A 1207 -9.94 2.28 0.28
CA THR A 1207 -9.56 1.17 1.17
C THR A 1207 -8.32 0.43 0.68
N ARG A 1208 -7.97 0.51 -0.61
CA ARG A 1208 -6.82 -0.18 -1.20
C ARG A 1208 -5.51 0.60 -0.99
N PRO A 1209 -4.45 -0.02 -0.43
CA PRO A 1209 -3.17 0.65 -0.23
C PRO A 1209 -2.20 0.56 -1.43
N ILE A 1210 -2.44 -0.31 -2.41
CA ILE A 1210 -1.49 -0.56 -3.53
C ILE A 1210 -1.97 0.12 -4.81
N ASP A 1211 -3.15 -0.26 -5.30
CA ASP A 1211 -3.73 0.10 -6.60
C ASP A 1211 -5.07 0.86 -6.48
N PRO A 1212 -5.16 1.94 -5.68
CA PRO A 1212 -6.43 2.62 -5.36
C PRO A 1212 -7.13 3.25 -6.58
N HIS A 1213 -6.42 3.42 -7.70
CA HIS A 1213 -6.98 3.93 -8.95
C HIS A 1213 -7.77 2.87 -9.74
N ARG A 1214 -7.71 1.59 -9.37
CA ARG A 1214 -8.49 0.52 -10.01
C ARG A 1214 -9.90 0.44 -9.42
N VAL A 1215 -10.86 0.97 -10.18
CA VAL A 1215 -12.29 0.97 -9.83
C VAL A 1215 -13.07 0.35 -10.99
N ASP A 1216 -13.51 -0.89 -10.80
CA ASP A 1216 -14.21 -1.70 -11.81
C ASP A 1216 -15.75 -1.63 -11.67
N ALA A 1217 -16.26 -0.67 -10.88
CA ALA A 1217 -17.70 -0.47 -10.74
C ALA A 1217 -18.29 0.20 -11.98
N GLU A 1218 -19.46 -0.29 -12.41
CA GLU A 1218 -20.23 0.25 -13.54
C GLU A 1218 -19.40 0.32 -14.84
N TYR A 1219 -19.17 1.51 -15.42
CA TYR A 1219 -18.36 1.69 -16.64
C TYR A 1219 -16.84 1.73 -16.38
N GLY A 1220 -16.39 1.37 -15.17
CA GLY A 1220 -15.00 1.46 -14.76
C GLY A 1220 -14.55 2.89 -14.47
N ASN A 1221 -13.24 3.11 -14.40
CA ASN A 1221 -12.65 4.40 -14.04
C ASN A 1221 -12.17 5.19 -15.27
N GLN A 1222 -12.47 6.48 -15.35
CA GLN A 1222 -11.91 7.34 -16.39
C GLN A 1222 -10.49 7.78 -16.03
N GLY A 1223 -9.64 7.99 -17.06
CA GLY A 1223 -8.26 8.45 -16.90
C GLY A 1223 -7.19 7.36 -16.78
N VAL A 1224 -7.56 6.07 -16.84
CA VAL A 1224 -6.60 4.94 -16.83
C VAL A 1224 -6.03 4.59 -18.21
N ASP A 1225 -6.84 4.72 -19.26
CA ASP A 1225 -6.43 4.42 -20.64
C ASP A 1225 -5.79 5.66 -21.30
N PHE A 1226 -4.47 5.74 -21.16
CA PHE A 1226 -3.63 6.70 -21.87
C PHE A 1226 -2.31 6.05 -22.28
N LYS A 1227 -1.64 6.62 -23.29
CA LYS A 1227 -0.38 6.10 -23.83
C LYS A 1227 0.75 7.09 -23.64
N GLY A 1228 1.83 6.63 -23.02
CA GLY A 1228 3.05 7.39 -22.73
C GLY A 1228 2.88 8.43 -21.61
N ALA A 1229 2.07 9.46 -21.85
CA ALA A 1229 1.88 10.59 -20.93
C ALA A 1229 0.39 10.97 -20.74
N PRO A 1230 -0.08 11.12 -19.49
CA PRO A 1230 -1.44 11.60 -19.21
C PRO A 1230 -1.51 13.10 -19.52
N ARG A 1231 -2.63 13.55 -20.12
CA ARG A 1231 -2.76 14.91 -20.66
C ARG A 1231 -3.58 15.87 -19.81
N GLU A 1232 -4.50 15.33 -19.03
CA GLU A 1232 -5.58 16.10 -18.41
C GLU A 1232 -6.02 15.61 -17.03
N GLY A 1233 -5.81 14.35 -16.68
CA GLY A 1233 -6.30 13.79 -15.41
C GLY A 1233 -7.83 13.85 -15.34
N PHE A 1234 -8.38 14.36 -14.23
CA PHE A 1234 -9.82 14.62 -14.11
C PHE A 1234 -10.08 15.89 -13.28
N GLY A 1235 -10.97 16.77 -13.74
CA GLY A 1235 -11.16 18.15 -13.27
C GLY A 1235 -11.28 18.29 -11.75
N TRP A 1236 -12.24 17.61 -11.11
CA TRP A 1236 -12.40 17.69 -9.65
C TRP A 1236 -11.26 17.06 -8.85
N VAL A 1237 -10.47 16.14 -9.41
CA VAL A 1237 -9.39 15.43 -8.71
C VAL A 1237 -8.13 16.27 -8.79
N ASN A 1238 -7.86 16.85 -9.97
CA ASN A 1238 -6.90 17.93 -10.16
C ASN A 1238 -7.15 19.06 -9.15
N ALA A 1239 -8.41 19.49 -9.02
CA ALA A 1239 -8.79 20.50 -8.04
C ALA A 1239 -8.60 20.03 -6.59
N SER A 1240 -9.05 18.82 -6.24
CA SER A 1240 -8.88 18.26 -4.90
C SER A 1240 -7.41 18.15 -4.51
N TYR A 1241 -6.52 17.93 -5.48
CA TYR A 1241 -5.09 17.81 -5.23
C TYR A 1241 -4.46 19.16 -4.89
N VAL A 1242 -4.64 20.18 -5.74
CA VAL A 1242 -4.08 21.52 -5.48
C VAL A 1242 -4.80 22.25 -4.33
N TYR A 1243 -6.11 22.05 -4.16
CA TYR A 1243 -6.87 22.61 -3.04
C TYR A 1243 -6.52 21.90 -1.72
N GLY A 1244 -6.38 20.57 -1.75
CA GLY A 1244 -5.96 19.77 -0.60
C GLY A 1244 -4.59 20.18 -0.07
N LEU A 1245 -3.65 20.51 -0.95
CA LEU A 1245 -2.30 20.92 -0.57
C LEU A 1245 -2.30 22.19 0.29
N GLU A 1246 -3.23 23.12 0.09
CA GLU A 1246 -3.34 24.37 0.86
C GLU A 1246 -3.70 24.15 2.34
N PHE A 1247 -4.20 22.97 2.71
CA PHE A 1247 -4.35 22.58 4.11
C PHE A 1247 -3.07 22.01 4.72
N LEU A 1248 -2.13 21.52 3.90
CA LEU A 1248 -0.94 20.83 4.40
C LEU A 1248 0.26 21.74 4.63
N ASN A 1249 0.86 21.57 5.81
CA ASN A 1249 2.09 22.24 6.22
C ASN A 1249 3.34 21.72 5.47
N ALA A 1250 4.46 22.43 5.58
CA ALA A 1250 5.68 22.11 4.84
C ALA A 1250 6.27 20.73 5.18
N HIS A 1251 6.08 20.22 6.40
CA HIS A 1251 6.56 18.89 6.79
C HIS A 1251 5.69 17.79 6.18
N GLN A 1252 4.36 17.94 6.24
CA GLN A 1252 3.40 17.07 5.56
C GLN A 1252 3.66 17.01 4.04
N ARG A 1253 3.84 18.16 3.37
CA ARG A 1253 4.14 18.22 1.93
C ARG A 1253 5.45 17.49 1.57
N ARG A 1254 6.49 17.55 2.43
CA ARG A 1254 7.74 16.79 2.25
C ARG A 1254 7.53 15.28 2.43
N ALA A 1255 6.77 14.88 3.45
CA ALA A 1255 6.47 13.47 3.72
C ALA A 1255 5.63 12.82 2.59
N LEU A 1256 4.67 13.54 2.03
CA LEU A 1256 3.97 13.15 0.80
C LEU A 1256 4.94 12.98 -0.38
N GLY A 1257 5.85 13.94 -0.58
CA GLY A 1257 6.87 13.86 -1.62
C GLY A 1257 7.85 12.69 -1.47
N ALA A 1258 8.00 12.16 -0.25
CA ALA A 1258 8.76 10.96 0.07
C ALA A 1258 7.90 9.67 0.10
N ILE A 1259 6.62 9.74 -0.30
CA ILE A 1259 5.66 8.63 -0.28
C ILE A 1259 5.55 7.98 1.11
N THR A 1260 5.51 8.80 2.15
CA THR A 1260 5.33 8.36 3.55
C THR A 1260 3.85 8.24 3.92
N PRO A 1261 3.33 7.06 4.30
CA PRO A 1261 1.94 6.89 4.75
C PRO A 1261 1.62 7.70 6.01
N TRP A 1262 0.36 8.09 6.19
CA TRP A 1262 -0.10 8.85 7.37
C TRP A 1262 0.29 8.21 8.71
N GLU A 1263 0.13 6.88 8.83
CA GLU A 1263 0.46 6.14 10.06
C GLU A 1263 1.95 6.16 10.40
N THR A 1264 2.83 6.30 9.40
CA THR A 1264 4.27 6.45 9.61
C THR A 1264 4.62 7.89 9.95
N TYR A 1265 4.01 8.85 9.25
CA TYR A 1265 4.18 10.28 9.46
C TYR A 1265 3.77 10.71 10.89
N SER A 1266 2.56 10.34 11.29
CA SER A 1266 2.00 10.67 12.61
C SER A 1266 2.80 10.08 13.76
N LYS A 1267 3.29 8.84 13.64
CA LYS A 1267 4.19 8.23 14.63
C LYS A 1267 5.54 8.95 14.72
N ALA A 1268 6.10 9.38 13.59
CA ALA A 1268 7.35 10.14 13.58
C ALA A 1268 7.19 11.51 14.28
N ILE A 1269 6.08 12.21 14.03
CA ILE A 1269 5.74 13.47 14.71
C ILE A 1269 5.51 13.25 16.21
N ALA A 1270 4.71 12.25 16.60
CA ALA A 1270 4.43 11.97 18.02
C ALA A 1270 5.70 11.60 18.82
N VAL A 1271 6.71 11.01 18.17
CA VAL A 1271 8.04 10.81 18.76
C VAL A 1271 8.80 12.13 18.86
N GLN A 1272 8.75 12.98 17.83
CA GLN A 1272 9.43 14.29 17.83
C GLN A 1272 8.86 15.24 18.89
N ASP A 1273 7.53 15.31 19.07
CA ASP A 1273 6.86 16.17 20.05
C ASP A 1273 7.00 15.66 21.50
N ALA A 1274 7.52 14.45 21.69
CA ALA A 1274 7.83 13.86 22.99
C ALA A 1274 9.29 14.11 23.45
N TYR A 1275 10.11 14.75 22.60
CA TYR A 1275 11.49 15.18 22.88
C TYR A 1275 11.58 16.71 23.12
#